data_AF-A0A9W8YAI7-F1
#
_entry.id   AF-A0A9W8YAI7-F1
#
_cell.length_a   1.000
_cell.length_b   1.000
_cell.length_c   1.000
_cell.angle_alpha   90.00
_cell.angle_beta   90.00
_cell.angle_gamma   90.00
#
_symmetry.space_group_name_H-M   'P 1'
#
loop_
_entity.id
_entity.type
_entity.pdbx_description
1 polymer ?
#
loop_
_entity_poly.entity_id
_entity_poly.type
_entity_poly.pdbx_seq_one_letter_code
_entity_poly.pdbx_strand_id
1 'polypeptide(L)'
;MAVLDLPWAMIALSSVVAALSYSIIRLINERRFYKDLPKPPHSLFWGHLKLLGETFKLLPKDCHYQAAVTTIARKYNMPEVFYLDLWPAAAGQVVVTNPDVALHMTVVRNHPKHEAEKWFIDPLIGAGNIVTTDGARWKYLHKMLSPAFSIMHISNMRPMVAAEVMKFRSILQKKVESGEKFRLEELTMNMTFDVIGTATFGRSLDAQTKGSIALKHFEDMCRAFMQSRESFNFVKNFFCNRKRDAARQKLDDVVAELIKERFEMLQREKVDLTGKRGLGIMDLILRDYLEEHRQTGRHELDPEFLASAITQVKTLLIAGTGTTSDTVCFATMLLSIHPEVVKKMREEHDRVFAPGIDATYEMLKSDPYKLNELEYTTNVIKEVLRFYPIGNTAREGIDTINFEGREYPTKNLMMCPVQFAMHMNPKIFPNASAFDPDRFVREDFPRHAWRPFERGPRGCLGQPLAMDELKITLLLITRDFDFTCADLKPNKTPRVEWTDLDMTFGDRAFQEFVFEARPRDGMPMTVKSSAPLERAKSLVGLYTLEEKINATSSGSPGVPRLGIPPYNWWSEGLHGIAGPYTNFSAKGDYSYSTSFPQPILMGAAFDDALITEVATVISTEARAFNNANRTGLDFWTPNINPFRDPRWGRGQETPGEDPYHLSSYVQALVQGLQGDASDPYKRVIATCKHFAGYDIEDWNGNLRYQVDAQISQQDLVEYYLVPFQACVQANVGAFMCSYNAVNGVPTCADPYLLQTILREHWGWNDTEQWITSDCDAVQNVYLPHQWSATREQAVADSLIAGTDLDCGTYMQEHLPAAFTQGLVNETALDQALVRQYSSLVRVGWFDSPADQPYRQLGWSSVATNASQQLARKAATEGIVLLKNNGVLPLSVDPSMTLGIFGDWANATTQLLGNYAGVPTFLHSPLWAAQQLNVTVNYAGGNPGGQGDPTTNNWLKIKPAVDTSDVLVYIGGISNSDEEEGHDRTSLQWSGAQLDVIGQLAETGKPTIVVVMGGGQIDSSPLVNNSNISAMLWAGYPGQDGGSAIMDILTGKAAPAGRLPQTQYPSSYVSEVPMSDMALRPGENNPGRTYKWYNGSAVYEFGHGLHYTNFSADITSELQDSYDISDLVSACKTSNEAYLERCPFTTVNVTVTNEGNVTSDYVALAYISGTFGPSPHPKKSLVAYKRLSSISSTSSATAMLNLTLGSLARVDEMGNKVLYPGDYSLLIDNGPLASVNFTLEGAQAMLDEWPQPPANRTGKGVSGFEGYFQAGFGSVQEEL
;
A
#
# COMPACT_ATOMS: atom_id res chain seq x y z
N MET A 1 70.28 65.87 -33.25
CA MET A 1 70.98 64.62 -32.86
C MET A 1 71.36 64.74 -31.39
N ALA A 2 71.35 63.63 -30.64
CA ALA A 2 71.61 63.46 -29.20
C ALA A 2 70.37 63.33 -28.27
N VAL A 3 69.51 62.32 -28.52
CA VAL A 3 68.78 61.57 -27.46
C VAL A 3 68.75 60.10 -27.89
N LEU A 4 69.92 59.49 -28.03
CA LEU A 4 70.12 58.05 -28.26
C LEU A 4 71.42 57.69 -27.53
N ASP A 5 71.35 57.55 -26.20
CA ASP A 5 72.31 56.79 -25.36
C ASP A 5 71.88 56.85 -23.88
N LEU A 6 70.63 56.48 -23.59
CA LEU A 6 70.21 56.07 -22.25
C LEU A 6 70.01 54.55 -22.29
N PRO A 7 70.69 53.76 -21.44
CA PRO A 7 70.53 52.31 -21.45
C PRO A 7 69.08 52.02 -21.08
N TRP A 8 68.35 51.30 -21.94
CA TRP A 8 66.96 50.87 -21.70
C TRP A 8 66.74 50.28 -20.30
N ALA A 9 67.78 49.68 -19.72
CA ALA A 9 67.83 49.20 -18.34
C ALA A 9 67.55 50.30 -17.28
N MET A 10 68.02 51.54 -17.45
CA MET A 10 67.79 52.64 -16.50
C MET A 10 66.37 53.20 -16.57
N ILE A 11 65.77 53.28 -17.77
CA ILE A 11 64.36 53.68 -17.93
C ILE A 11 63.44 52.59 -17.38
N ALA A 12 63.74 51.32 -17.68
CA ALA A 12 63.02 50.17 -17.12
C ALA A 12 63.15 50.12 -15.59
N LEU A 13 64.35 50.31 -15.04
CA LEU A 13 64.58 50.34 -13.58
C LEU A 13 63.86 51.52 -12.91
N SER A 14 63.92 52.72 -13.49
CA SER A 14 63.22 53.90 -12.97
C SER A 14 61.70 53.72 -13.03
N SER A 15 61.18 53.10 -14.09
CA SER A 15 59.75 52.78 -14.22
C SER A 15 59.33 51.72 -13.21
N VAL A 16 60.16 50.69 -12.97
CA VAL A 16 59.92 49.66 -11.94
C VAL A 16 59.98 50.26 -10.54
N VAL A 17 60.96 51.12 -10.23
CA VAL A 17 61.07 51.79 -8.92
C VAL A 17 59.92 52.76 -8.70
N ALA A 18 59.51 53.53 -9.72
CA ALA A 18 58.34 54.41 -9.65
C ALA A 18 57.05 53.61 -9.48
N ALA A 19 56.86 52.51 -10.21
CA ALA A 19 55.72 51.62 -10.07
C ALA A 19 55.67 50.93 -8.71
N LEU A 20 56.81 50.46 -8.19
CA LEU A 20 56.92 49.88 -6.85
C LEU A 20 56.66 50.94 -5.76
N SER A 21 57.23 52.14 -5.88
CA SER A 21 57.02 53.24 -4.93
C SER A 21 55.55 53.68 -4.93
N TYR A 22 54.95 53.85 -6.11
CA TYR A 22 53.53 54.14 -6.25
C TYR A 22 52.67 53.03 -5.67
N SER A 23 53.00 51.76 -5.93
CA SER A 23 52.25 50.61 -5.41
C SER A 23 52.36 50.50 -3.88
N ILE A 24 53.53 50.77 -3.30
CA ILE A 24 53.74 50.78 -1.85
C ILE A 24 53.03 51.96 -1.19
N ILE A 25 53.12 53.17 -1.75
CA ILE A 25 52.40 54.36 -1.25
C ILE A 25 50.90 54.12 -1.32
N ARG A 26 50.41 53.59 -2.44
CA ARG A 26 49.00 53.24 -2.61
C ARG A 26 48.57 52.17 -1.61
N LEU A 27 49.33 51.08 -1.45
CA LEU A 27 49.08 50.07 -0.42
C LEU A 27 48.99 50.70 0.97
N ILE A 28 49.96 51.51 1.38
CA ILE A 28 49.96 52.16 2.70
C ILE A 28 48.73 53.07 2.86
N ASN A 29 48.39 53.85 1.84
CA ASN A 29 47.23 54.75 1.88
C ASN A 29 45.91 53.97 2.00
N GLU A 30 45.72 52.91 1.21
CA GLU A 30 44.54 52.04 1.29
C GLU A 30 44.45 51.38 2.67
N ARG A 31 45.56 50.85 3.21
CA ARG A 31 45.55 50.19 4.54
C ARG A 31 45.32 51.17 5.69
N ARG A 32 45.78 52.42 5.58
CA ARG A 32 45.58 53.46 6.61
C ARG A 32 44.11 53.78 6.82
N PHE A 33 43.28 53.76 5.76
CA PHE A 33 41.84 54.01 5.85
C PHE A 33 41.16 53.09 6.87
N TYR A 34 41.57 51.82 6.93
CA TYR A 34 40.93 50.83 7.80
C TYR A 34 41.37 50.91 9.26
N LYS A 35 42.46 51.60 9.61
CA LYS A 35 43.14 51.48 10.92
C LYS A 35 42.21 51.61 12.13
N ASP A 36 41.31 52.59 12.13
CA ASP A 36 40.44 52.90 13.27
C ASP A 36 38.97 52.47 13.03
N LEU A 37 38.70 51.76 11.94
CA LEU A 37 37.39 51.22 11.59
C LEU A 37 37.16 49.82 12.19
N PRO A 38 35.89 49.45 12.51
CA PRO A 38 35.54 48.11 12.97
C PRO A 38 35.81 47.09 11.87
N LYS A 39 36.76 46.19 12.11
CA LYS A 39 37.22 45.19 11.13
C LYS A 39 37.77 43.96 11.86
N PRO A 40 37.74 42.77 11.23
CA PRO A 40 38.38 41.58 11.79
C PRO A 40 39.92 41.71 11.70
N PRO A 41 40.70 40.70 12.12
CA PRO A 41 42.16 40.77 12.01
C PRO A 41 42.63 41.11 10.60
N HIS A 42 43.42 42.18 10.49
CA HIS A 42 43.78 42.83 9.24
C HIS A 42 45.28 42.72 8.98
N SER A 43 45.67 42.19 7.81
CA SER A 43 47.07 42.08 7.41
C SER A 43 47.55 43.34 6.71
N LEU A 44 48.73 43.85 7.08
CA LEU A 44 49.36 44.97 6.39
C LEU A 44 49.56 44.68 4.88
N PHE A 45 50.05 43.49 4.53
CA PHE A 45 50.30 43.11 3.14
C PHE A 45 49.02 42.60 2.46
N TRP A 46 48.33 41.63 3.06
CA TRP A 46 47.24 40.90 2.41
C TRP A 46 45.85 41.51 2.64
N GLY A 47 45.71 42.57 3.44
CA GLY A 47 44.41 43.05 3.87
C GLY A 47 43.64 41.92 4.57
N HIS A 48 42.42 41.65 4.12
CA HIS A 48 41.60 40.53 4.56
C HIS A 48 41.61 39.33 3.60
N LEU A 49 42.42 39.33 2.54
CA LEU A 49 42.50 38.19 1.60
C LEU A 49 43.02 36.92 2.26
N LYS A 50 44.01 37.04 3.16
CA LYS A 50 44.52 35.92 3.95
C LYS A 50 43.43 35.35 4.87
N LEU A 51 42.71 36.23 5.57
CA LEU A 51 41.61 35.86 6.46
C LEU A 51 40.49 35.13 5.70
N LEU A 52 40.10 35.65 4.53
CA LEU A 52 39.13 34.99 3.67
C LEU A 52 39.62 33.61 3.24
N GLY A 53 40.87 33.49 2.79
CA GLY A 53 41.46 32.20 2.41
C GLY A 53 41.47 31.19 3.56
N GLU A 54 41.78 31.62 4.78
CA GLU A 54 41.70 30.77 5.98
C GLU A 54 40.27 30.36 6.34
N THR A 55 39.30 31.26 6.13
CA THR A 55 37.89 30.97 6.38
C THR A 55 37.32 30.00 5.35
N PHE A 56 37.63 30.20 4.05
CA PHE A 56 37.21 29.30 2.98
C PHE A 56 37.81 27.90 3.11
N LYS A 57 38.95 27.71 3.81
CA LYS A 57 39.49 26.38 4.12
C LYS A 57 38.60 25.58 5.09
N LEU A 58 37.76 26.23 5.89
CA LEU A 58 36.81 25.56 6.79
C LEU A 58 35.58 25.04 6.02
N LEU A 59 35.21 25.77 4.96
CA LEU A 59 34.04 25.50 4.14
C LEU A 59 34.37 24.53 3.00
N PRO A 60 33.38 23.83 2.43
CA PRO A 60 33.59 23.05 1.23
C PRO A 60 34.01 23.95 0.04
N LYS A 61 34.66 23.36 -0.97
CA LYS A 61 35.13 24.08 -2.16
C LYS A 61 33.99 24.88 -2.81
N ASP A 62 34.28 26.07 -3.34
CA ASP A 62 33.34 26.92 -4.06
C ASP A 62 32.10 27.34 -3.25
N CYS A 63 32.20 27.37 -1.92
CA CYS A 63 31.09 27.78 -1.05
C CYS A 63 30.70 29.24 -1.23
N HIS A 64 29.40 29.53 -1.10
CA HIS A 64 28.87 30.88 -1.18
C HIS A 64 29.49 31.83 -0.16
N TYR A 65 29.90 33.02 -0.63
CA TYR A 65 30.69 33.97 0.17
C TYR A 65 29.96 34.43 1.44
N GLN A 66 28.63 34.43 1.42
CA GLN A 66 27.81 34.76 2.59
C GLN A 66 28.13 33.84 3.79
N ALA A 67 28.42 32.55 3.57
CA ALA A 67 28.83 31.63 4.62
C ALA A 67 30.21 32.02 5.21
N ALA A 68 31.14 32.45 4.36
CA ALA A 68 32.46 32.90 4.81
C ALA A 68 32.35 34.20 5.65
N VAL A 69 31.56 35.17 5.19
CA VAL A 69 31.35 36.42 5.93
C VAL A 69 30.63 36.18 7.25
N THR A 70 29.64 35.28 7.28
CA THR A 70 28.93 34.88 8.50
C THR A 70 29.88 34.20 9.48
N THR A 71 30.75 33.32 8.99
CA THR A 71 31.79 32.66 9.81
C THR A 71 32.77 33.66 10.40
N ILE A 72 33.20 34.67 9.63
CA ILE A 72 34.06 35.75 10.13
C ILE A 72 33.32 36.58 11.19
N ALA A 73 32.07 36.96 10.93
CA ALA A 73 31.28 37.76 11.85
C ALA A 73 31.12 37.07 13.21
N ARG A 74 30.92 35.74 13.21
CA ARG A 74 30.84 34.91 14.42
C ARG A 74 32.15 34.76 15.15
N LYS A 75 33.15 34.23 14.45
CA LYS A 75 34.46 33.87 15.02
C LYS A 75 35.15 35.04 15.70
N TYR A 76 34.95 36.25 15.18
CA TYR A 76 35.56 37.47 15.72
C TYR A 76 34.58 38.40 16.44
N ASN A 77 33.34 37.94 16.69
CA ASN A 77 32.28 38.72 17.35
C ASN A 77 32.15 40.14 16.79
N MET A 78 32.03 40.24 15.46
CA MET A 78 32.02 41.53 14.76
C MET A 78 30.77 42.34 15.12
N PRO A 79 30.87 43.69 15.19
CA PRO A 79 29.70 44.55 15.27
C PRO A 79 28.85 44.44 14.00
N GLU A 80 27.61 44.91 14.05
CA GLU A 80 26.64 44.66 12.99
C GLU A 80 26.94 45.41 11.67
N VAL A 81 27.85 46.38 11.71
CA VAL A 81 28.46 47.04 10.55
C VAL A 81 29.98 46.99 10.69
N PHE A 82 30.66 46.39 9.71
CA PHE A 82 32.12 46.25 9.74
C PHE A 82 32.73 46.23 8.33
N TYR A 83 34.05 46.39 8.27
CA TYR A 83 34.79 46.60 7.02
C TYR A 83 35.62 45.37 6.64
N LEU A 84 35.59 45.02 5.36
CA LEU A 84 36.53 44.08 4.73
C LEU A 84 37.35 44.81 3.68
N ASP A 85 38.63 44.48 3.66
CA ASP A 85 39.65 45.13 2.85
C ASP A 85 40.19 44.09 1.88
N LEU A 86 39.67 44.13 0.67
CA LEU A 86 39.95 43.16 -0.39
C LEU A 86 40.92 43.70 -1.44
N TRP A 87 41.44 44.92 -1.24
CA TRP A 87 42.36 45.52 -2.19
C TRP A 87 43.69 44.75 -2.21
N PRO A 88 44.29 44.50 -3.40
CA PRO A 88 43.87 44.97 -4.73
C PRO A 88 42.92 44.04 -5.49
N ALA A 89 42.52 42.90 -4.93
CA ALA A 89 41.74 41.88 -5.62
C ALA A 89 40.28 42.29 -5.87
N ALA A 90 39.69 43.08 -4.98
CA ALA A 90 38.35 43.64 -5.12
C ALA A 90 38.22 44.98 -4.39
N ALA A 91 37.10 45.68 -4.61
CA ALA A 91 36.75 46.87 -3.85
C ALA A 91 36.62 46.54 -2.35
N GLY A 92 36.95 47.52 -1.50
CA GLY A 92 36.66 47.43 -0.07
C GLY A 92 35.16 47.28 0.17
N GLN A 93 34.79 46.47 1.16
CA GLN A 93 33.39 46.16 1.47
C GLN A 93 33.00 46.70 2.84
N VAL A 94 31.77 47.20 2.94
CA VAL A 94 31.09 47.47 4.20
C VAL A 94 30.03 46.38 4.37
N VAL A 95 30.30 45.44 5.26
CA VAL A 95 29.38 44.35 5.59
C VAL A 95 28.33 44.90 6.54
N VAL A 96 27.06 44.74 6.15
CA VAL A 96 25.90 45.15 6.96
C VAL A 96 25.11 43.91 7.35
N THR A 97 24.98 43.69 8.66
CA THR A 97 24.24 42.57 9.28
C THR A 97 23.16 43.05 10.25
N ASN A 98 22.96 44.37 10.37
CA ASN A 98 21.81 44.97 11.04
C ASN A 98 20.67 45.23 10.02
N PRO A 99 19.43 44.83 10.32
CA PRO A 99 18.32 44.94 9.38
C PRO A 99 17.86 46.40 9.13
N ASP A 100 17.96 47.30 10.12
CA ASP A 100 17.60 48.72 10.00
C ASP A 100 18.61 49.48 9.12
N VAL A 101 19.92 49.24 9.33
CA VAL A 101 20.97 49.81 8.48
C VAL A 101 20.82 49.33 7.04
N ALA A 102 20.48 48.05 6.87
CA ALA A 102 20.22 47.49 5.56
C ALA A 102 18.99 48.12 4.90
N LEU A 103 17.93 48.40 5.66
CA LEU A 103 16.74 49.11 5.18
C LEU A 103 17.07 50.56 4.78
N HIS A 104 17.94 51.24 5.52
CA HIS A 104 18.33 52.61 5.23
C HIS A 104 18.95 52.74 3.83
N MET A 105 19.88 51.85 3.46
CA MET A 105 20.51 51.91 2.14
C MET A 105 19.65 51.36 0.99
N THR A 106 18.76 50.38 1.23
CA THR A 106 17.95 49.78 0.15
C THR A 106 16.60 50.45 -0.06
N VAL A 107 16.03 51.07 0.97
CA VAL A 107 14.69 51.66 0.93
C VAL A 107 14.74 53.17 1.13
N VAL A 108 15.33 53.64 2.24
CA VAL A 108 15.25 55.05 2.64
C VAL A 108 16.05 55.93 1.68
N ARG A 109 17.33 55.58 1.46
CA ARG A 109 18.19 56.29 0.50
C ARG A 109 18.22 55.65 -0.88
N ASN A 110 17.82 54.39 -1.00
CA ASN A 110 17.83 53.62 -2.26
C ASN A 110 19.13 53.81 -3.07
N HIS A 111 20.25 53.42 -2.47
CA HIS A 111 21.57 53.57 -3.08
C HIS A 111 21.63 52.90 -4.47
N PRO A 112 22.44 53.45 -5.40
CA PRO A 112 22.64 52.83 -6.70
C PRO A 112 23.29 51.45 -6.55
N LYS A 113 23.16 50.62 -7.59
CA LYS A 113 23.88 49.34 -7.62
C LYS A 113 25.38 49.62 -7.73
N HIS A 114 26.20 48.87 -6.99
CA HIS A 114 27.65 48.99 -7.09
C HIS A 114 28.12 48.53 -8.47
N GLU A 115 29.20 49.10 -9.00
CA GLU A 115 29.67 48.81 -10.37
C GLU A 115 29.96 47.31 -10.58
N ALA A 116 30.48 46.62 -9.56
CA ALA A 116 30.76 45.17 -9.62
C ALA A 116 29.57 44.31 -10.06
N GLU A 117 28.33 44.73 -9.79
CA GLU A 117 27.12 44.02 -10.25
C GLU A 117 27.03 44.00 -11.78
N LYS A 118 27.39 45.11 -12.46
CA LYS A 118 27.43 45.18 -13.93
C LYS A 118 28.47 44.22 -14.50
N TRP A 119 29.65 44.19 -13.89
CA TRP A 119 30.74 43.31 -14.32
C TRP A 119 30.37 41.83 -14.21
N PHE A 120 29.49 41.48 -13.26
CA PHE A 120 29.03 40.13 -13.05
C PHE A 120 27.84 39.74 -13.94
N ILE A 121 26.82 40.60 -14.05
CA ILE A 121 25.53 40.28 -14.69
C ILE A 121 25.51 40.57 -16.20
N ASP A 122 26.04 41.72 -16.63
CA ASP A 122 25.94 42.16 -18.03
C ASP A 122 26.56 41.19 -19.06
N PRO A 123 27.62 40.42 -18.73
CA PRO A 123 28.14 39.42 -19.67
C PRO A 123 27.15 38.28 -19.99
N LEU A 124 26.29 37.90 -19.04
CA LEU A 124 25.29 36.85 -19.21
C LEU A 124 24.02 37.40 -19.88
N ILE A 125 23.50 38.50 -19.36
CA ILE A 125 22.17 39.01 -19.73
C ILE A 125 22.23 40.04 -20.86
N GLY A 126 23.28 40.85 -20.88
CA GLY A 126 23.39 42.04 -21.72
C GLY A 126 23.26 43.34 -20.93
N ALA A 127 23.89 44.39 -21.46
CA ALA A 127 23.86 45.71 -20.87
C ALA A 127 22.44 46.31 -20.91
N GLY A 128 22.09 47.12 -19.92
CA GLY A 128 20.76 47.76 -19.86
C GLY A 128 19.63 46.85 -19.34
N ASN A 129 19.97 45.78 -18.62
CA ASN A 129 19.01 44.93 -17.90
C ASN A 129 18.45 45.65 -16.65
N ILE A 130 17.27 45.24 -16.18
CA ILE A 130 16.60 45.84 -15.02
C ILE A 130 17.38 45.70 -13.71
N VAL A 131 18.28 44.71 -13.58
CA VAL A 131 18.99 44.38 -12.35
C VAL A 131 20.13 45.38 -12.07
N THR A 132 20.93 45.72 -13.09
CA THR A 132 22.16 46.52 -12.93
C THR A 132 22.03 47.97 -13.37
N THR A 133 20.93 48.34 -14.02
CA THR A 133 20.72 49.70 -14.52
C THR A 133 20.24 50.65 -13.41
N ASP A 134 20.66 51.92 -13.49
CA ASP A 134 20.27 52.99 -12.57
C ASP A 134 19.54 54.16 -13.27
N GLY A 135 18.96 55.06 -12.47
CA GLY A 135 18.41 56.33 -12.94
C GLY A 135 17.16 56.20 -13.82
N ALA A 136 17.09 57.02 -14.87
CA ALA A 136 15.91 57.13 -15.74
C ALA A 136 15.60 55.82 -16.49
N ARG A 137 16.64 55.11 -16.95
CA ARG A 137 16.47 53.84 -17.67
C ARG A 137 15.88 52.75 -16.78
N TRP A 138 16.30 52.67 -15.52
CA TRP A 138 15.70 51.75 -14.55
C TRP A 138 14.22 52.06 -14.32
N LYS A 139 13.85 53.33 -14.15
CA LYS A 139 12.44 53.75 -14.00
C LYS A 139 11.59 53.34 -15.20
N TYR A 140 12.11 53.49 -16.42
CA TYR A 140 11.45 53.04 -17.64
C TYR A 140 11.20 51.53 -17.65
N LEU A 141 12.25 50.74 -17.41
CA LEU A 141 12.15 49.28 -17.40
C LEU A 141 11.22 48.77 -16.29
N HIS A 142 11.26 49.39 -15.11
CA HIS A 142 10.37 49.04 -14.00
C HIS A 142 8.91 49.34 -14.34
N LYS A 143 8.63 50.49 -14.99
CA LYS A 143 7.28 50.83 -15.47
C LYS A 143 6.78 49.81 -16.50
N MET A 144 7.65 49.34 -17.38
CA MET A 144 7.33 48.33 -18.41
C MET A 144 7.03 46.95 -17.80
N LEU A 145 7.81 46.50 -16.83
CA LEU A 145 7.72 45.12 -16.32
C LEU A 145 6.73 44.96 -15.15
N SER A 146 6.63 45.94 -14.25
CA SER A 146 5.89 45.79 -12.98
C SER A 146 4.40 45.39 -13.10
N PRO A 147 3.62 45.83 -14.10
CA PRO A 147 2.23 45.40 -14.24
C PRO A 147 2.07 43.87 -14.37
N ALA A 148 3.01 43.22 -15.09
CA ALA A 148 3.03 41.78 -15.30
C ALA A 148 3.45 40.97 -14.07
N PHE A 149 3.87 41.62 -12.98
CA PHE A 149 4.18 40.99 -11.70
C PHE A 149 3.24 41.42 -10.58
N SER A 150 2.11 42.07 -10.93
CA SER A 150 1.07 42.37 -9.95
C SER A 150 0.44 41.09 -9.39
N ILE A 151 0.08 41.10 -8.10
CA ILE A 151 -0.54 39.95 -7.40
C ILE A 151 -1.77 39.43 -8.18
N MET A 152 -2.57 40.34 -8.72
CA MET A 152 -3.75 40.00 -9.52
C MET A 152 -3.40 39.21 -10.79
N HIS A 153 -2.35 39.63 -11.51
CA HIS A 153 -1.95 38.94 -12.73
C HIS A 153 -1.30 37.58 -12.43
N ILE A 154 -0.42 37.52 -11.43
CA ILE A 154 0.21 36.27 -11.00
C ILE A 154 -0.84 35.25 -10.51
N SER A 155 -1.87 35.69 -9.78
CA SER A 155 -2.96 34.80 -9.34
C SER A 155 -3.68 34.14 -10.53
N ASN A 156 -3.79 34.82 -11.67
CA ASN A 156 -4.37 34.28 -12.90
C ASN A 156 -3.44 33.30 -13.65
N MET A 157 -2.16 33.23 -13.27
CA MET A 157 -1.18 32.27 -13.82
C MET A 157 -1.12 30.97 -13.02
N ARG A 158 -1.68 30.88 -11.81
CA ARG A 158 -1.62 29.66 -10.97
C ARG A 158 -2.00 28.36 -11.72
N PRO A 159 -3.04 28.34 -12.58
CA PRO A 159 -3.39 27.13 -13.33
C PRO A 159 -2.29 26.68 -14.32
N MET A 160 -1.60 27.61 -14.99
CA MET A 160 -0.53 27.24 -15.94
C MET A 160 0.72 26.75 -15.21
N VAL A 161 1.03 27.34 -14.04
CA VAL A 161 2.09 26.85 -13.15
C VAL A 161 1.78 25.43 -12.69
N ALA A 162 0.55 25.19 -12.23
CA ALA A 162 0.10 23.87 -11.81
C ALA A 162 0.22 22.82 -12.93
N ALA A 163 -0.10 23.19 -14.17
CA ALA A 163 0.02 22.29 -15.31
C ALA A 163 1.48 21.83 -15.55
N GLU A 164 2.46 22.73 -15.42
CA GLU A 164 3.88 22.37 -15.54
C GLU A 164 4.36 21.52 -14.36
N VAL A 165 3.88 21.79 -13.14
CA VAL A 165 4.19 20.97 -11.95
C VAL A 165 3.58 19.57 -12.04
N MET A 166 2.41 19.40 -12.67
CA MET A 166 1.83 18.09 -12.91
C MET A 166 2.68 17.23 -13.85
N LYS A 167 3.35 17.83 -14.85
CA LYS A 167 4.32 17.11 -15.70
C LYS A 167 5.51 16.63 -14.86
N PHE A 168 6.04 17.50 -13.99
CA PHE A 168 7.11 17.15 -13.06
C PHE A 168 6.68 15.99 -12.15
N ARG A 169 5.44 16.01 -11.68
CA ARG A 169 4.84 14.93 -10.89
C ARG A 169 4.87 13.59 -11.61
N SER A 170 4.46 13.55 -12.88
CA SER A 170 4.50 12.32 -13.69
C SER A 170 5.94 11.78 -13.85
N ILE A 171 6.94 12.67 -13.85
CA ILE A 171 8.35 12.24 -13.85
C ILE A 171 8.75 11.67 -12.49
N LEU A 172 8.33 12.27 -11.38
CA LEU A 172 8.57 11.74 -10.04
C LEU A 172 7.91 10.37 -9.82
N GLN A 173 6.70 10.17 -10.34
CA GLN A 173 6.01 8.88 -10.28
C GLN A 173 6.85 7.76 -10.93
N LYS A 174 7.44 8.04 -12.11
CA LYS A 174 8.36 7.09 -12.76
C LYS A 174 9.61 6.81 -11.92
N LYS A 175 10.08 7.79 -11.13
CA LYS A 175 11.20 7.60 -10.19
C LYS A 175 10.81 6.78 -8.97
N VAL A 176 9.55 6.85 -8.52
CA VAL A 176 9.01 5.94 -7.48
C VAL A 176 9.02 4.50 -8.00
N GLU A 177 8.47 4.28 -9.20
CA GLU A 177 8.38 2.95 -9.82
C GLU A 177 9.75 2.31 -10.04
N SER A 178 10.75 3.10 -10.48
CA SER A 178 12.10 2.59 -10.71
C SER A 178 12.93 2.45 -9.42
N GLY A 179 12.55 3.16 -8.34
CA GLY A 179 13.34 3.26 -7.11
C GLY A 179 14.74 3.87 -7.31
N GLU A 180 15.01 4.49 -8.45
CA GLU A 180 16.35 4.93 -8.83
C GLU A 180 16.76 6.23 -8.12
N LYS A 181 18.07 6.40 -7.91
CA LYS A 181 18.63 7.67 -7.45
C LYS A 181 18.64 8.67 -8.62
N PHE A 182 18.24 9.91 -8.36
CA PHE A 182 18.26 10.97 -9.37
C PHE A 182 18.72 12.31 -8.78
N ARG A 183 19.16 13.23 -9.63
CA ARG A 183 19.58 14.58 -9.24
C ARG A 183 18.35 15.48 -9.26
N LEU A 184 17.85 15.87 -8.09
CA LEU A 184 16.64 16.67 -7.99
C LEU A 184 16.78 18.02 -8.70
N GLU A 185 17.94 18.67 -8.60
CA GLU A 185 18.24 19.97 -9.23
C GLU A 185 17.98 19.95 -10.75
N GLU A 186 18.33 18.86 -11.42
CA GLU A 186 18.15 18.73 -12.87
C GLU A 186 16.66 18.72 -13.25
N LEU A 187 15.86 17.96 -12.51
CA LEU A 187 14.42 17.85 -12.78
C LEU A 187 13.67 19.13 -12.39
N THR A 188 14.02 19.74 -11.25
CA THR A 188 13.41 21.00 -10.81
C THR A 188 13.82 22.16 -11.70
N MET A 189 15.05 22.18 -12.21
CA MET A 189 15.49 23.20 -13.18
C MET A 189 14.71 23.11 -14.48
N ASN A 190 14.48 21.89 -15.00
CA ASN A 190 13.63 21.69 -16.18
C ASN A 190 12.19 22.17 -15.92
N MET A 191 11.63 21.85 -14.75
CA MET A 191 10.28 22.26 -14.36
C MET A 191 10.13 23.78 -14.25
N THR A 192 11.01 24.41 -13.48
CA THR A 192 10.99 25.87 -13.29
C THR A 192 11.30 26.65 -14.58
N PHE A 193 12.16 26.11 -15.46
CA PHE A 193 12.41 26.69 -16.78
C PHE A 193 11.15 26.68 -17.67
N ASP A 194 10.38 25.58 -17.64
CA ASP A 194 9.10 25.51 -18.33
C ASP A 194 8.05 26.40 -17.67
N VAL A 195 8.02 26.52 -16.34
CA VAL A 195 7.10 27.45 -15.64
C VAL A 195 7.36 28.89 -16.06
N ILE A 196 8.61 29.37 -15.99
CA ILE A 196 8.92 30.75 -16.39
C ILE A 196 8.76 30.96 -17.90
N GLY A 197 9.02 29.93 -18.71
CA GLY A 197 8.73 29.93 -20.14
C GLY A 197 7.25 30.11 -20.43
N THR A 198 6.39 29.31 -19.79
CA THR A 198 4.93 29.39 -19.89
C THR A 198 4.39 30.70 -19.34
N ALA A 199 4.88 31.17 -18.20
CA ALA A 199 4.50 32.47 -17.64
C ALA A 199 4.90 33.63 -18.56
N THR A 200 6.04 33.52 -19.26
CA THR A 200 6.54 34.59 -20.15
C THR A 200 5.83 34.59 -21.50
N PHE A 201 5.70 33.43 -22.14
CA PHE A 201 5.25 33.29 -23.52
C PHE A 201 3.88 32.62 -23.68
N GLY A 202 3.19 32.31 -22.58
CA GLY A 202 1.90 31.61 -22.60
C GLY A 202 1.95 30.18 -23.14
N ARG A 203 3.14 29.58 -23.26
CA ARG A 203 3.36 28.18 -23.68
C ARG A 203 4.66 27.61 -23.12
N SER A 204 4.70 26.29 -22.93
CA SER A 204 5.87 25.55 -22.45
C SER A 204 7.05 25.64 -23.43
N LEU A 205 8.27 25.53 -22.89
CA LEU A 205 9.50 25.40 -23.66
C LEU A 205 9.98 23.95 -23.75
N ASP A 206 9.17 23.01 -23.24
CA ASP A 206 9.32 21.56 -23.29
C ASP A 206 10.65 21.03 -22.72
N ALA A 207 11.23 21.74 -21.73
CA ALA A 207 12.44 21.31 -21.04
C ALA A 207 12.25 19.97 -20.30
N GLN A 208 11.08 19.74 -19.70
CA GLN A 208 10.78 18.53 -18.94
C GLN A 208 10.56 17.28 -19.81
N THR A 209 10.15 17.44 -21.08
CA THR A 209 9.63 16.32 -21.89
C THR A 209 10.61 15.90 -22.99
N LYS A 210 10.86 16.75 -23.98
CA LYS A 210 11.73 16.46 -25.14
C LYS A 210 13.06 17.23 -25.10
N GLY A 211 13.24 18.08 -24.09
CA GLY A 211 14.39 18.95 -23.92
C GLY A 211 14.23 20.28 -24.66
N SER A 212 14.85 21.33 -24.11
CA SER A 212 14.76 22.70 -24.63
C SER A 212 16.12 23.19 -25.14
N ILE A 213 16.14 23.65 -26.40
CA ILE A 213 17.33 24.30 -26.97
C ILE A 213 17.67 25.62 -26.25
N ALA A 214 16.65 26.32 -25.72
CA ALA A 214 16.82 27.55 -24.96
C ALA A 214 17.52 27.26 -23.64
N LEU A 215 17.06 26.23 -22.90
CA LEU A 215 17.69 25.78 -21.66
C LEU A 215 19.14 25.37 -21.89
N LYS A 216 19.40 24.59 -22.95
CA LYS A 216 20.77 24.18 -23.30
C LYS A 216 21.71 25.37 -23.53
N HIS A 217 21.28 26.35 -24.33
CA HIS A 217 22.10 27.55 -24.58
C HIS A 217 22.27 28.41 -23.32
N PHE A 218 21.25 28.45 -22.46
CA PHE A 218 21.31 29.10 -21.16
C PHE A 218 22.35 28.42 -20.24
N GLU A 219 22.34 27.10 -20.12
CA GLU A 219 23.32 26.34 -19.33
C GLU A 219 24.75 26.46 -19.89
N ASP A 220 24.91 26.35 -21.22
CA ASP A 220 26.20 26.50 -21.89
C ASP A 220 26.83 27.88 -21.60
N MET A 221 26.00 28.92 -21.62
CA MET A 221 26.42 30.29 -21.30
C MET A 221 26.87 30.41 -19.84
N CYS A 222 26.07 29.91 -18.88
CA CYS A 222 26.40 29.96 -17.46
C CYS A 222 27.68 29.17 -17.13
N ARG A 223 27.80 27.95 -17.69
CA ARG A 223 28.98 27.09 -17.51
C ARG A 223 30.25 27.74 -18.06
N ALA A 224 30.18 28.35 -19.24
CA ALA A 224 31.34 29.01 -19.85
C ALA A 224 31.78 30.25 -19.06
N PHE A 225 30.83 31.01 -18.49
CA PHE A 225 31.12 32.14 -17.61
C PHE A 225 31.81 31.70 -16.32
N MET A 226 31.36 30.60 -15.73
CA MET A 226 31.97 30.04 -14.52
C MET A 226 33.41 29.56 -14.74
N GLN A 227 33.66 28.88 -15.86
CA GLN A 227 35.00 28.41 -16.21
C GLN A 227 36.02 29.55 -16.41
N SER A 228 35.57 30.72 -16.89
CA SER A 228 36.44 31.89 -17.02
C SER A 228 36.68 32.60 -15.68
N ARG A 229 35.69 32.60 -14.78
CA ARG A 229 35.81 33.17 -13.43
C ARG A 229 36.83 32.44 -12.57
N GLU A 230 36.87 31.11 -12.65
CA GLU A 230 37.75 30.26 -11.82
C GLU A 230 39.21 30.19 -12.30
N SER A 231 39.55 30.90 -13.38
CA SER A 231 40.83 30.76 -14.06
C SER A 231 41.59 32.09 -14.07
N PHE A 232 42.83 32.08 -13.56
CA PHE A 232 43.79 33.18 -13.76
C PHE A 232 44.51 33.10 -15.12
N ASN A 233 44.20 32.08 -15.94
CA ASN A 233 44.82 31.88 -17.25
C ASN A 233 44.08 32.70 -18.33
N PHE A 234 44.75 33.76 -18.80
CA PHE A 234 44.21 34.68 -19.81
C PHE A 234 43.79 33.99 -21.12
N VAL A 235 44.55 32.97 -21.57
CA VAL A 235 44.25 32.23 -22.81
C VAL A 235 42.99 31.38 -22.63
N LYS A 236 42.89 30.66 -21.50
CA LYS A 236 41.69 29.88 -21.16
C LYS A 236 40.47 30.80 -21.08
N ASN A 237 40.61 31.97 -20.45
CA ASN A 237 39.52 32.94 -20.29
C ASN A 237 39.07 33.50 -21.63
N PHE A 238 39.99 33.77 -22.57
CA PHE A 238 39.65 34.20 -23.92
C PHE A 238 38.72 33.19 -24.63
N PHE A 239 39.07 31.90 -24.63
CA PHE A 239 38.24 30.86 -25.26
C PHE A 239 36.91 30.64 -24.53
N CYS A 240 36.90 30.67 -23.19
CA CYS A 240 35.68 30.54 -22.40
C CYS A 240 34.72 31.72 -22.65
N ASN A 241 35.23 32.95 -22.69
CA ASN A 241 34.43 34.14 -22.99
C ASN A 241 33.84 34.05 -24.41
N ARG A 242 34.61 33.61 -25.41
CA ARG A 242 34.09 33.43 -26.78
C ARG A 242 33.00 32.36 -26.86
N LYS A 243 33.12 31.27 -26.09
CA LYS A 243 32.07 30.24 -25.97
C LYS A 243 30.80 30.79 -25.32
N ARG A 244 30.96 31.54 -24.22
CA ARG A 244 29.85 32.23 -23.53
C ARG A 244 29.12 33.17 -24.49
N ASP A 245 29.85 34.03 -25.20
CA ASP A 245 29.26 35.02 -26.11
C ASP A 245 28.53 34.34 -27.28
N ALA A 246 29.06 33.23 -27.80
CA ALA A 246 28.38 32.42 -28.81
C ALA A 246 27.10 31.75 -28.29
N ALA A 247 27.12 31.19 -27.07
CA ALA A 247 25.93 30.60 -26.45
C ALA A 247 24.85 31.67 -26.16
N ARG A 248 25.28 32.84 -25.68
CA ARG A 248 24.40 34.00 -25.47
C ARG A 248 23.74 34.46 -26.76
N GLN A 249 24.48 34.58 -27.87
CA GLN A 249 23.90 34.98 -29.15
C GLN A 249 22.85 33.97 -29.64
N LYS A 250 23.11 32.67 -29.50
CA LYS A 250 22.13 31.64 -29.86
C LYS A 250 20.85 31.72 -29.00
N LEU A 251 21.01 32.03 -27.71
CA LEU A 251 19.85 32.28 -26.83
C LEU A 251 19.10 33.56 -27.25
N ASP A 252 19.82 34.61 -27.65
CA ASP A 252 19.22 35.85 -28.19
C ASP A 252 18.37 35.57 -29.42
N ASP A 253 18.87 34.73 -30.34
CA ASP A 253 18.15 34.36 -31.57
C ASP A 253 16.86 33.60 -31.25
N VAL A 254 16.91 32.60 -30.36
CA VAL A 254 15.73 31.83 -29.93
C VAL A 254 14.69 32.72 -29.23
N VAL A 255 15.13 33.60 -28.32
CA VAL A 255 14.23 34.52 -27.61
C VAL A 255 13.60 35.53 -28.58
N ALA A 256 14.37 36.03 -29.55
CA ALA A 256 13.86 36.94 -30.57
C ALA A 256 12.75 36.30 -31.40
N GLU A 257 12.89 35.02 -31.78
CA GLU A 257 11.86 34.27 -32.50
C GLU A 257 10.58 34.13 -31.67
N LEU A 258 10.70 33.76 -30.38
CA LEU A 258 9.54 33.63 -29.49
C LEU A 258 8.78 34.95 -29.30
N ILE A 259 9.50 36.07 -29.14
CA ILE A 259 8.88 37.40 -29.03
C ILE A 259 8.15 37.78 -30.32
N LYS A 260 8.77 37.55 -31.48
CA LYS A 260 8.15 37.83 -32.80
C LYS A 260 6.91 36.99 -33.03
N GLU A 261 6.96 35.70 -32.68
CA GLU A 261 5.81 34.80 -32.79
C GLU A 261 4.63 35.31 -31.96
N ARG A 262 4.86 35.71 -30.69
CA ARG A 262 3.80 36.29 -29.85
C ARG A 262 3.27 37.61 -30.40
N PHE A 263 4.14 38.47 -30.92
CA PHE A 263 3.72 39.74 -31.53
C PHE A 263 2.81 39.52 -32.75
N GLU A 264 3.16 38.59 -33.63
CA GLU A 264 2.33 38.22 -34.79
C GLU A 264 0.96 37.64 -34.36
N MET A 265 0.93 36.83 -33.30
CA MET A 265 -0.31 36.26 -32.77
C MET A 265 -1.25 37.36 -32.26
N LEU A 266 -0.73 38.35 -31.53
CA LEU A 266 -1.51 39.48 -31.01
C LEU A 266 -2.05 40.37 -32.13
N GLN A 267 -1.28 40.57 -33.21
CA GLN A 267 -1.74 41.34 -34.37
C GLN A 267 -2.88 40.67 -35.14
N ARG A 268 -2.97 39.34 -35.13
CA ARG A 268 -4.00 38.57 -35.86
C ARG A 268 -5.31 38.41 -35.07
N GLU A 269 -5.46 39.06 -33.91
CA GLU A 269 -6.60 38.93 -32.98
C GLU A 269 -6.91 37.47 -32.56
N LYS A 270 -5.94 36.54 -32.72
CA LYS A 270 -6.11 35.10 -32.40
C LYS A 270 -5.92 34.76 -30.92
N VAL A 271 -5.66 35.76 -30.08
CA VAL A 271 -5.55 35.61 -28.63
C VAL A 271 -6.79 36.27 -28.01
N ASP A 272 -7.58 35.52 -27.25
CA ASP A 272 -8.72 36.10 -26.52
C ASP A 272 -8.19 37.06 -25.44
N LEU A 273 -8.21 38.36 -25.76
CA LEU A 273 -7.81 39.44 -24.86
C LEU A 273 -8.93 39.84 -23.88
N THR A 274 -10.13 39.28 -24.03
CA THR A 274 -11.30 39.60 -23.19
C THR A 274 -11.36 38.74 -21.92
N GLY A 275 -10.79 37.53 -21.97
CA GLY A 275 -10.58 36.66 -20.82
C GLY A 275 -9.36 37.10 -20.00
N LYS A 276 -9.55 37.59 -18.77
CA LYS A 276 -8.43 37.90 -17.84
C LYS A 276 -7.59 36.68 -17.43
N ARG A 277 -8.04 35.46 -17.75
CA ARG A 277 -7.34 34.19 -17.44
C ARG A 277 -6.41 33.82 -18.60
N GLY A 278 -5.09 33.79 -18.35
CA GLY A 278 -4.13 33.09 -19.23
C GLY A 278 -3.20 33.95 -20.11
N LEU A 279 -3.13 35.27 -19.94
CA LEU A 279 -2.12 36.09 -20.63
C LEU A 279 -0.74 35.90 -19.99
N GLY A 280 0.29 35.72 -20.82
CA GLY A 280 1.69 35.70 -20.39
C GLY A 280 2.27 37.11 -20.22
N ILE A 281 3.45 37.20 -19.60
CA ILE A 281 4.15 38.47 -19.34
C ILE A 281 4.38 39.25 -20.65
N MET A 282 4.82 38.56 -21.71
CA MET A 282 5.05 39.21 -22.99
C MET A 282 3.76 39.66 -23.67
N ASP A 283 2.62 39.02 -23.41
CA ASP A 283 1.36 39.46 -24.00
C ASP A 283 0.94 40.82 -23.47
N LEU A 284 1.14 41.06 -22.16
CA LEU A 284 0.89 42.38 -21.56
C LEU A 284 1.83 43.46 -22.11
N ILE A 285 3.13 43.15 -22.18
CA ILE A 285 4.14 44.10 -22.65
C ILE A 285 3.92 44.46 -24.13
N LEU A 286 3.66 43.46 -24.98
CA LEU A 286 3.43 43.66 -26.41
C LEU A 286 2.08 44.32 -26.70
N ARG A 287 1.04 44.05 -25.89
CA ARG A 287 -0.24 44.75 -26.00
C ARG A 287 -0.08 46.25 -25.73
N ASP A 288 0.57 46.62 -24.64
CA ASP A 288 0.76 48.03 -24.29
C ASP A 288 1.60 48.74 -25.37
N TYR A 289 2.61 48.06 -25.94
CA TYR A 289 3.36 48.54 -27.11
C TYR A 289 2.47 48.72 -28.35
N LEU A 290 1.62 47.75 -28.68
CA LEU A 290 0.68 47.84 -29.81
C LEU A 290 -0.33 48.98 -29.62
N GLU A 291 -0.83 49.21 -28.41
CA GLU A 291 -1.75 50.31 -28.09
C GLU A 291 -1.08 51.68 -28.26
N GLU A 292 0.14 51.85 -27.74
CA GLU A 292 0.91 53.09 -27.89
C GLU A 292 1.23 53.40 -29.36
N HIS A 293 1.53 52.36 -30.15
CA HIS A 293 1.88 52.51 -31.56
C HIS A 293 0.69 52.43 -32.54
N ARG A 294 -0.53 52.15 -32.06
CA ARG A 294 -1.77 52.09 -32.88
C ARG A 294 -2.05 53.40 -33.61
N GLN A 295 -1.70 54.54 -33.01
CA GLN A 295 -1.88 55.87 -33.61
C GLN A 295 -0.84 56.20 -34.70
N THR A 296 0.28 55.45 -34.77
CA THR A 296 1.40 55.71 -35.70
C THR A 296 1.38 54.85 -36.96
N GLY A 297 0.48 53.87 -37.06
CA GLY A 297 0.35 52.98 -38.23
C GLY A 297 1.52 52.00 -38.44
N ARG A 298 2.38 51.79 -37.44
CA ARG A 298 3.50 50.83 -37.53
C ARG A 298 3.02 49.40 -37.31
N HIS A 299 3.36 48.50 -38.24
CA HIS A 299 3.03 47.07 -38.19
C HIS A 299 4.23 46.17 -37.83
N GLU A 300 5.43 46.71 -37.65
CA GLU A 300 6.64 45.95 -37.30
C GLU A 300 7.14 46.31 -35.89
N LEU A 301 7.83 45.37 -35.24
CA LEU A 301 8.52 45.57 -33.96
C LEU A 301 9.73 46.49 -34.14
N ASP A 302 9.82 47.53 -33.32
CA ASP A 302 10.97 48.43 -33.31
C ASP A 302 12.25 47.66 -32.89
N PRO A 303 13.37 47.79 -33.62
CA PRO A 303 14.60 47.05 -33.33
C PRO A 303 15.20 47.36 -31.94
N GLU A 304 15.10 48.60 -31.46
CA GLU A 304 15.60 48.97 -30.13
C GLU A 304 14.72 48.38 -29.03
N PHE A 305 13.40 48.40 -29.24
CA PHE A 305 12.46 47.73 -28.36
C PHE A 305 12.71 46.22 -28.30
N LEU A 306 12.89 45.56 -29.45
CA LEU A 306 13.15 44.11 -29.52
C LEU A 306 14.45 43.75 -28.79
N ALA A 307 15.54 44.48 -29.01
CA ALA A 307 16.81 44.25 -28.30
C ALA A 307 16.66 44.45 -26.77
N SER A 308 15.89 45.45 -26.36
CA SER A 308 15.55 45.69 -24.96
C SER A 308 14.70 44.55 -24.37
N ALA A 309 13.70 44.06 -25.12
CA ALA A 309 12.81 42.98 -24.71
C ALA A 309 13.57 41.64 -24.57
N ILE A 310 14.45 41.30 -25.52
CA ILE A 310 15.33 40.13 -25.45
C ILE A 310 16.16 40.16 -24.16
N THR A 311 16.75 41.31 -23.85
CA THR A 311 17.55 41.51 -22.62
C THR A 311 16.71 41.29 -21.35
N GLN A 312 15.47 41.81 -21.30
CA GLN A 312 14.61 41.60 -20.14
C GLN A 312 14.10 40.16 -20.04
N VAL A 313 13.72 39.52 -21.16
CA VAL A 313 13.27 38.12 -21.16
C VAL A 313 14.38 37.18 -20.68
N LYS A 314 15.62 37.36 -21.13
CA LYS A 314 16.75 36.62 -20.57
C LYS A 314 16.91 36.87 -19.07
N THR A 315 16.66 38.11 -18.60
CA THR A 315 16.66 38.40 -17.16
C THR A 315 15.63 37.54 -16.43
N LEU A 316 14.43 37.39 -16.98
CA LEU A 316 13.37 36.57 -16.40
C LEU A 316 13.72 35.08 -16.39
N LEU A 317 14.21 34.55 -17.51
CA LEU A 317 14.61 33.14 -17.62
C LEU A 317 15.72 32.79 -16.62
N ILE A 318 16.73 33.66 -16.49
CA ILE A 318 17.86 33.47 -15.58
C ILE A 318 17.39 33.56 -14.12
N ALA A 319 16.62 34.60 -13.78
CA ALA A 319 16.18 34.82 -12.41
C ALA A 319 15.13 33.80 -11.94
N GLY A 320 14.21 33.39 -12.82
CA GLY A 320 13.08 32.52 -12.49
C GLY A 320 13.38 31.02 -12.47
N THR A 321 14.47 30.59 -13.13
CA THR A 321 14.81 29.16 -13.23
C THR A 321 15.58 28.68 -12.00
N GLY A 322 16.86 29.04 -11.89
CA GLY A 322 17.75 28.48 -10.87
C GLY A 322 17.30 28.82 -9.45
N THR A 323 16.83 30.05 -9.20
CA THR A 323 16.50 30.46 -7.84
C THR A 323 15.31 29.71 -7.23
N THR A 324 14.28 29.43 -8.03
CA THR A 324 13.13 28.64 -7.57
C THR A 324 13.51 27.15 -7.47
N SER A 325 14.22 26.61 -8.47
CA SER A 325 14.70 25.22 -8.48
C SER A 325 15.52 24.89 -7.24
N ASP A 326 16.47 25.76 -6.90
CA ASP A 326 17.36 25.59 -5.74
C ASP A 326 16.57 25.64 -4.44
N THR A 327 15.58 26.52 -4.35
CA THR A 327 14.71 26.62 -3.17
C THR A 327 13.87 25.34 -2.99
N VAL A 328 13.35 24.75 -4.08
CA VAL A 328 12.66 23.44 -4.01
C VAL A 328 13.62 22.36 -3.52
N CYS A 329 14.87 22.33 -4.00
CA CYS A 329 15.87 21.38 -3.54
C CYS A 329 16.15 21.50 -2.04
N PHE A 330 16.36 22.71 -1.53
CA PHE A 330 16.60 22.93 -0.11
C PHE A 330 15.36 22.67 0.75
N ALA A 331 14.16 22.99 0.26
CA ALA A 331 12.91 22.63 0.92
C ALA A 331 12.79 21.12 1.09
N THR A 332 13.00 20.37 0.01
CA THR A 332 12.92 18.90 0.00
C THR A 332 13.98 18.27 0.91
N MET A 333 15.21 18.82 0.92
CA MET A 333 16.28 18.39 1.81
C MET A 333 15.90 18.58 3.29
N LEU A 334 15.46 19.78 3.69
CA LEU A 334 15.07 20.05 5.08
C LEU A 334 13.86 19.21 5.49
N LEU A 335 12.83 19.13 4.64
CA LEU A 335 11.64 18.31 4.91
C LEU A 335 11.96 16.82 5.07
N SER A 336 13.00 16.30 4.39
CA SER A 336 13.40 14.89 4.50
C SER A 336 13.89 14.47 5.90
N ILE A 337 14.23 15.42 6.76
CA ILE A 337 14.63 15.17 8.16
C ILE A 337 13.66 15.78 9.18
N HIS A 338 12.54 16.35 8.72
CA HIS A 338 11.52 17.01 9.53
C HIS A 338 10.12 16.45 9.24
N PRO A 339 9.87 15.15 9.51
CA PRO A 339 8.58 14.51 9.22
C PRO A 339 7.40 15.18 9.96
N GLU A 340 7.64 15.79 11.12
CA GLU A 340 6.65 16.57 11.86
C GLU A 340 6.17 17.81 11.11
N VAL A 341 7.06 18.43 10.31
CA VAL A 341 6.70 19.57 9.46
C VAL A 341 5.92 19.09 8.24
N VAL A 342 6.34 17.98 7.62
CA VAL A 342 5.62 17.36 6.49
C VAL A 342 4.20 16.99 6.89
N LYS A 343 4.01 16.39 8.07
CA LYS A 343 2.69 16.06 8.60
C LYS A 343 1.78 17.28 8.70
N LYS A 344 2.23 18.37 9.34
CA LYS A 344 1.47 19.63 9.45
C LYS A 344 1.15 20.25 8.08
N MET A 345 2.07 20.14 7.11
CA MET A 345 1.82 20.59 5.73
C MET A 345 0.72 19.76 5.07
N ARG A 346 0.76 18.42 5.20
CA ARG A 346 -0.28 17.53 4.64
C ARG A 346 -1.64 17.83 5.25
N GLU A 347 -1.72 17.97 6.58
CA GLU A 347 -2.94 18.37 7.29
C GLU A 347 -3.50 19.71 6.78
N GLU A 348 -2.64 20.71 6.54
CA GLU A 348 -3.07 21.97 5.92
C GLU A 348 -3.55 21.79 4.48
N HIS A 349 -2.81 21.02 3.67
CA HIS A 349 -3.16 20.77 2.28
C HIS A 349 -4.53 20.10 2.17
N ASP A 350 -4.80 19.11 3.02
CA ASP A 350 -6.10 18.42 3.09
C ASP A 350 -7.20 19.35 3.58
N ARG A 351 -6.93 20.18 4.59
CA ARG A 351 -7.93 21.15 5.08
C ARG A 351 -8.37 22.15 4.00
N VAL A 352 -7.45 22.59 3.14
CA VAL A 352 -7.71 23.65 2.14
C VAL A 352 -8.16 23.07 0.79
N PHE A 353 -7.62 21.93 0.37
CA PHE A 353 -7.86 21.29 -0.93
C PHE A 353 -8.52 19.91 -0.82
N ALA A 354 -9.18 19.46 -1.88
CA ALA A 354 -9.82 18.14 -1.93
C ALA A 354 -8.79 16.98 -1.80
N PRO A 355 -9.20 15.80 -1.30
CA PRO A 355 -8.30 14.66 -1.17
C PRO A 355 -7.98 14.10 -2.55
N GLY A 356 -6.75 13.62 -2.73
CA GLY A 356 -6.27 13.13 -4.01
C GLY A 356 -5.78 14.23 -4.95
N ILE A 357 -4.79 13.88 -5.78
CA ILE A 357 -4.06 14.87 -6.56
C ILE A 357 -4.88 15.49 -7.69
N ASP A 358 -5.70 14.69 -8.37
CA ASP A 358 -6.50 15.19 -9.50
C ASP A 358 -7.56 16.18 -9.04
N ALA A 359 -8.22 15.90 -7.91
CA ALA A 359 -9.18 16.81 -7.31
C ALA A 359 -8.50 18.09 -6.78
N THR A 360 -7.29 17.98 -6.20
CA THR A 360 -6.47 19.13 -5.82
C THR A 360 -6.14 20.01 -7.03
N TYR A 361 -5.72 19.40 -8.15
CA TYR A 361 -5.38 20.09 -9.39
C TYR A 361 -6.59 20.78 -10.02
N GLU A 362 -7.75 20.11 -10.10
CA GLU A 362 -8.98 20.70 -10.60
C GLU A 362 -9.50 21.84 -9.71
N MET A 363 -9.35 21.73 -8.39
CA MET A 363 -9.67 22.81 -7.47
C MET A 363 -8.74 24.01 -7.67
N LEU A 364 -7.44 23.78 -7.86
CA LEU A 364 -6.48 24.85 -8.13
C LEU A 364 -6.73 25.57 -9.47
N LYS A 365 -7.31 24.87 -10.46
CA LYS A 365 -7.77 25.47 -11.72
C LYS A 365 -9.04 26.30 -11.57
N SER A 366 -10.04 25.76 -10.85
CA SER A 366 -11.36 26.36 -10.73
C SER A 366 -11.39 27.53 -9.73
N ASP A 367 -10.70 27.38 -8.60
CA ASP A 367 -10.54 28.38 -7.53
C ASP A 367 -9.06 28.59 -7.17
N PRO A 368 -8.30 29.32 -8.02
CA PRO A 368 -6.88 29.54 -7.80
C PRO A 368 -6.58 30.36 -6.54
N TYR A 369 -7.57 31.04 -5.92
CA TYR A 369 -7.35 31.89 -4.75
C TYR A 369 -7.15 31.10 -3.46
N LYS A 370 -7.64 29.86 -3.39
CA LYS A 370 -7.43 28.94 -2.25
C LYS A 370 -5.97 28.74 -1.87
N LEU A 371 -5.05 28.88 -2.82
CA LEU A 371 -3.60 28.83 -2.55
C LEU A 371 -3.16 29.85 -1.47
N ASN A 372 -3.92 30.92 -1.25
CA ASN A 372 -3.63 31.91 -0.21
C ASN A 372 -3.89 31.38 1.21
N GLU A 373 -4.71 30.34 1.37
CA GLU A 373 -5.04 29.74 2.67
C GLU A 373 -3.98 28.72 3.16
N LEU A 374 -2.95 28.45 2.34
CA LEU A 374 -1.79 27.62 2.71
C LEU A 374 -0.77 28.42 3.55
N GLU A 375 -1.18 28.87 4.73
CA GLU A 375 -0.38 29.71 5.61
C GLU A 375 0.86 28.99 6.17
N TYR A 376 0.70 27.76 6.64
CA TYR A 376 1.78 26.94 7.20
C TYR A 376 2.80 26.57 6.12
N THR A 377 2.36 26.09 4.96
CA THR A 377 3.24 25.83 3.80
C THR A 377 3.95 27.10 3.34
N THR A 378 3.29 28.27 3.41
CA THR A 378 3.95 29.56 3.17
C THR A 378 5.06 29.81 4.20
N ASN A 379 4.83 29.51 5.47
CA ASN A 379 5.81 29.70 6.53
C ASN A 379 6.99 28.72 6.43
N VAL A 380 6.75 27.49 5.97
CA VAL A 380 7.80 26.53 5.63
C VAL A 380 8.70 27.11 4.54
N ILE A 381 8.13 27.63 3.44
CA ILE A 381 8.90 28.27 2.37
C ILE A 381 9.74 29.44 2.91
N LYS A 382 9.15 30.28 3.77
CA LYS A 382 9.88 31.41 4.38
C LYS A 382 11.04 30.94 5.24
N GLU A 383 10.88 29.84 5.98
CA GLU A 383 11.95 29.27 6.81
C GLU A 383 13.06 28.64 5.96
N VAL A 384 12.70 27.95 4.87
CA VAL A 384 13.68 27.43 3.89
C VAL A 384 14.54 28.59 3.35
N LEU A 385 13.90 29.68 2.92
CA LEU A 385 14.60 30.87 2.42
C LEU A 385 15.37 31.64 3.51
N ARG A 386 15.07 31.42 4.80
CA ARG A 386 15.86 31.94 5.91
C ARG A 386 17.20 31.21 6.01
N PHE A 387 17.16 29.87 5.98
CA PHE A 387 18.34 29.01 5.98
C PHE A 387 19.15 29.12 4.69
N TYR A 388 18.47 29.24 3.55
CA TYR A 388 19.10 29.19 2.23
C TYR A 388 18.66 30.39 1.38
N PRO A 389 19.06 31.62 1.72
CA PRO A 389 18.79 32.78 0.90
C PRO A 389 19.55 32.65 -0.43
N ILE A 390 18.84 32.67 -1.55
CA ILE A 390 19.43 32.43 -2.87
C ILE A 390 19.99 33.73 -3.50
N GLY A 391 19.36 34.87 -3.22
CA GLY A 391 19.74 36.17 -3.76
C GLY A 391 20.66 36.97 -2.84
N ASN A 392 21.45 37.86 -3.42
CA ASN A 392 22.17 38.91 -2.68
C ASN A 392 22.32 40.17 -3.53
N THR A 393 22.56 41.33 -2.90
CA THR A 393 22.78 42.61 -3.60
C THR A 393 23.98 43.34 -3.03
N ALA A 394 24.64 44.11 -3.88
CA ALA A 394 25.60 45.14 -3.50
C ALA A 394 25.07 46.55 -3.85
N ARG A 395 25.39 47.53 -3.00
CA ARG A 395 25.05 48.94 -3.17
C ARG A 395 26.31 49.79 -3.21
N GLU A 396 26.27 50.91 -3.92
CA GLU A 396 27.34 51.90 -3.88
C GLU A 396 27.29 52.66 -2.55
N GLY A 397 28.44 52.81 -1.90
CA GLY A 397 28.57 53.71 -0.76
C GLY A 397 28.74 55.15 -1.22
N ILE A 398 27.88 56.05 -0.72
CA ILE A 398 27.80 57.44 -1.21
C ILE A 398 28.61 58.37 -0.30
N ASP A 399 28.30 58.35 0.99
CA ASP A 399 28.81 59.28 2.01
C ASP A 399 29.14 58.52 3.31
N THR A 400 28.59 58.94 4.44
CA THR A 400 28.72 58.29 5.76
C THR A 400 27.36 57.80 6.23
N ILE A 401 27.34 56.69 6.96
CA ILE A 401 26.14 56.19 7.66
C ILE A 401 26.33 56.41 9.16
N ASN A 402 25.30 56.94 9.82
CA ASN A 402 25.25 57.09 11.27
C ASN A 402 24.48 55.92 11.88
N PHE A 403 25.13 55.14 12.76
CA PHE A 403 24.50 54.02 13.45
C PHE A 403 25.10 53.87 14.85
N GLU A 404 24.25 53.70 15.88
CA GLU A 404 24.62 53.58 17.30
C GLU A 404 25.61 54.66 17.78
N GLY A 405 25.44 55.90 17.31
CA GLY A 405 26.30 57.04 17.70
C GLY A 405 27.69 57.03 17.06
N ARG A 406 27.96 56.16 16.08
CA ARG A 406 29.20 56.10 15.31
C ARG A 406 28.99 56.45 13.84
N GLU A 407 29.93 57.19 13.27
CA GLU A 407 30.01 57.45 11.83
C GLU A 407 30.76 56.33 11.10
N TYR A 408 30.15 55.80 10.05
CA TYR A 408 30.69 54.77 9.17
C TYR A 408 30.95 55.38 7.79
N PRO A 409 32.20 55.69 7.42
CA PRO A 409 32.54 56.12 6.06
C PRO A 409 32.24 55.03 5.03
N THR A 410 31.49 55.35 3.98
CA THR A 410 31.08 54.38 2.94
C THR A 410 31.46 54.79 1.53
N LYS A 411 31.79 56.07 1.30
CA LYS A 411 32.11 56.60 -0.04
C LYS A 411 33.12 55.73 -0.78
N ASN A 412 32.79 55.34 -2.01
CA ASN A 412 33.60 54.49 -2.90
C ASN A 412 33.86 53.06 -2.37
N LEU A 413 33.06 52.59 -1.40
CA LEU A 413 33.08 51.22 -0.93
C LEU A 413 31.83 50.49 -1.38
N MET A 414 31.95 49.17 -1.49
CA MET A 414 30.81 48.30 -1.78
C MET A 414 30.05 48.01 -0.49
N MET A 415 28.82 48.50 -0.40
CA MET A 415 27.91 48.23 0.70
C MET A 415 27.23 46.87 0.47
N CYS A 416 27.43 45.92 1.39
CA CYS A 416 26.97 44.54 1.27
C CYS A 416 26.01 44.17 2.43
N PRO A 417 24.69 44.27 2.25
CA PRO A 417 23.75 43.61 3.14
C PRO A 417 23.94 42.10 3.06
N VAL A 418 24.36 41.45 4.15
CA VAL A 418 24.57 40.00 4.17
C VAL A 418 23.40 39.34 4.88
N GLN A 419 22.38 38.97 4.09
CA GLN A 419 21.11 38.43 4.57
C GLN A 419 21.30 37.15 5.37
N PHE A 420 22.17 36.24 4.90
CA PHE A 420 22.45 35.00 5.60
C PHE A 420 23.00 35.23 7.02
N ALA A 421 23.88 36.23 7.18
CA ALA A 421 24.41 36.60 8.50
C ALA A 421 23.32 37.18 9.41
N MET A 422 22.36 37.93 8.86
CA MET A 422 21.18 38.41 9.61
C MET A 422 20.29 37.24 10.04
N HIS A 423 19.96 36.37 9.09
CA HIS A 423 19.06 35.23 9.24
C HIS A 423 19.57 34.18 10.23
N MET A 424 20.88 33.99 10.30
CA MET A 424 21.51 33.05 11.23
C MET A 424 21.85 33.68 12.60
N ASN A 425 21.53 34.96 12.85
CA ASN A 425 21.88 35.66 14.10
C ASN A 425 20.85 35.44 15.23
N PRO A 426 21.19 34.83 16.39
CA PRO A 426 20.28 34.62 17.51
C PRO A 426 19.82 35.91 18.18
N LYS A 427 20.52 37.04 17.96
CA LYS A 427 20.06 38.36 18.41
C LYS A 427 18.88 38.90 17.58
N ILE A 428 18.72 38.40 16.35
CA ILE A 428 17.68 38.82 15.40
C ILE A 428 16.59 37.75 15.31
N PHE A 429 16.98 36.48 15.17
CA PHE A 429 16.10 35.32 15.11
C PHE A 429 16.38 34.40 16.31
N PRO A 430 15.55 34.36 17.35
CA PRO A 430 15.72 33.43 18.47
C PRO A 430 15.83 31.98 17.97
N ASN A 431 16.76 31.19 18.53
CA ASN A 431 17.06 29.81 18.08
C ASN A 431 17.36 29.70 16.57
N ALA A 432 18.18 30.61 16.03
CA ALA A 432 18.44 30.73 14.59
C ALA A 432 18.94 29.46 13.86
N SER A 433 19.48 28.46 14.56
CA SER A 433 19.93 27.20 13.96
C SER A 433 18.82 26.15 13.82
N ALA A 434 17.68 26.30 14.51
CA ALA A 434 16.56 25.37 14.42
C ALA A 434 15.66 25.70 13.22
N PHE A 435 15.20 24.66 12.51
CA PHE A 435 14.22 24.78 11.43
C PHE A 435 12.82 24.87 12.02
N ASP A 436 12.27 26.09 12.08
CA ASP A 436 11.05 26.39 12.82
C ASP A 436 10.09 27.26 11.98
N PRO A 437 9.21 26.64 11.18
CA PRO A 437 8.19 27.36 10.41
C PRO A 437 7.22 28.16 11.29
N ASP A 438 6.90 27.70 12.50
CA ASP A 438 5.95 28.35 13.41
C ASP A 438 6.42 29.74 13.87
N ARG A 439 7.71 30.10 13.67
CA ARG A 439 8.20 31.45 13.98
C ARG A 439 7.49 32.57 13.25
N PHE A 440 7.01 32.29 12.04
CA PHE A 440 6.32 33.29 11.23
C PHE A 440 4.90 33.54 11.72
N VAL A 441 4.36 32.65 12.56
CA VAL A 441 3.14 32.87 13.33
C VAL A 441 3.45 33.66 14.60
N ARG A 442 4.57 33.34 15.28
CA ARG A 442 4.98 34.02 16.52
C ARG A 442 5.46 35.47 16.31
N GLU A 443 5.98 35.78 15.12
CA GLU A 443 6.59 37.08 14.77
C GLU A 443 7.66 37.55 15.79
N ASP A 444 8.47 36.63 16.30
CA ASP A 444 9.47 36.87 17.36
C ASP A 444 10.79 37.52 16.87
N PHE A 445 10.78 38.13 15.68
CA PHE A 445 11.93 38.77 15.03
C PHE A 445 11.53 40.09 14.32
N PRO A 446 12.47 41.01 14.06
CA PRO A 446 12.14 42.25 13.35
C PRO A 446 11.58 41.97 11.95
N ARG A 447 10.37 42.46 11.65
CA ARG A 447 9.67 42.17 10.38
C ARG A 447 10.49 42.39 9.13
N HIS A 448 11.41 43.36 9.14
CA HIS A 448 12.26 43.68 8.00
C HIS A 448 13.61 42.95 7.99
N ALA A 449 13.86 42.01 8.92
CA ALA A 449 15.04 41.16 8.94
C ALA A 449 14.94 39.96 7.97
N TRP A 450 13.74 39.44 7.71
CA TRP A 450 13.53 38.45 6.65
C TRP A 450 13.51 39.14 5.29
N ARG A 451 14.59 38.98 4.51
CA ARG A 451 14.78 39.66 3.22
C ARG A 451 15.39 38.82 2.08
N PRO A 452 15.00 37.54 1.87
CA PRO A 452 15.57 36.71 0.79
C PRO A 452 15.35 37.28 -0.62
N PHE A 453 14.31 38.11 -0.80
CA PHE A 453 13.99 38.82 -2.06
C PHE A 453 14.47 40.28 -2.06
N GLU A 454 15.26 40.68 -1.07
CA GLU A 454 15.57 42.07 -0.73
C GLU A 454 14.34 42.94 -0.40
N ARG A 455 14.58 44.21 -0.04
CA ARG A 455 13.50 45.21 0.20
C ARG A 455 13.73 46.53 -0.52
N GLY A 456 12.63 47.24 -0.75
CA GLY A 456 12.60 48.58 -1.33
C GLY A 456 12.21 48.58 -2.80
N PRO A 457 12.36 49.73 -3.48
CA PRO A 457 12.00 49.88 -4.89
C PRO A 457 12.71 48.90 -5.83
N ARG A 458 13.79 48.28 -5.38
CA ARG A 458 14.63 47.34 -6.13
C ARG A 458 14.63 45.91 -5.57
N GLY A 459 13.61 45.55 -4.80
CA GLY A 459 13.36 44.15 -4.44
C GLY A 459 13.06 43.29 -5.68
N CYS A 460 13.11 41.97 -5.51
CA CYS A 460 12.80 41.04 -6.59
C CYS A 460 11.40 41.25 -7.14
N LEU A 461 11.30 41.63 -8.42
CA LEU A 461 10.02 41.85 -9.08
C LEU A 461 9.22 40.54 -9.21
N GLY A 462 9.91 39.41 -9.37
CA GLY A 462 9.33 38.07 -9.51
C GLY A 462 8.90 37.40 -8.20
N GLN A 463 9.06 38.05 -7.04
CA GLN A 463 8.74 37.45 -5.74
C GLN A 463 7.33 36.83 -5.67
N PRO A 464 6.25 37.49 -6.13
CA PRO A 464 4.91 36.90 -6.06
C PRO A 464 4.81 35.60 -6.87
N LEU A 465 5.41 35.55 -8.07
CA LEU A 465 5.41 34.37 -8.93
C LEU A 465 6.20 33.21 -8.28
N ALA A 466 7.41 33.50 -7.78
CA ALA A 466 8.24 32.49 -7.13
C ALA A 466 7.55 31.90 -5.88
N MET A 467 6.89 32.72 -5.07
CA MET A 467 6.16 32.24 -3.90
C MET A 467 4.97 31.35 -4.30
N ASP A 468 4.21 31.71 -5.33
CA ASP A 468 3.10 30.88 -5.81
C ASP A 468 3.60 29.57 -6.43
N GLU A 469 4.69 29.60 -7.22
CA GLU A 469 5.32 28.42 -7.80
C GLU A 469 5.83 27.44 -6.74
N LEU A 470 6.51 27.95 -5.70
CA LEU A 470 6.96 27.13 -4.57
C LEU A 470 5.79 26.50 -3.81
N LYS A 471 4.73 27.27 -3.54
CA LYS A 471 3.53 26.73 -2.87
C LYS A 471 2.84 25.67 -3.69
N ILE A 472 2.63 25.90 -4.99
CA ILE A 472 2.00 24.92 -5.88
C ILE A 472 2.86 23.66 -5.97
N THR A 473 4.18 23.83 -6.10
CA THR A 473 5.12 22.70 -6.14
C THR A 473 5.03 21.87 -4.86
N LEU A 474 5.15 22.49 -3.69
CA LEU A 474 5.07 21.78 -2.40
C LEU A 474 3.69 21.19 -2.14
N LEU A 475 2.61 21.93 -2.43
CA LEU A 475 1.23 21.45 -2.34
C LEU A 475 1.05 20.16 -3.12
N LEU A 476 1.49 20.15 -4.37
CA LEU A 476 1.30 18.99 -5.21
C LEU A 476 2.23 17.89 -4.70
N ILE A 477 3.55 18.05 -4.64
CA ILE A 477 4.46 16.91 -4.42
C ILE A 477 4.38 16.31 -3.00
N THR A 478 4.24 17.13 -1.95
CA THR A 478 4.35 16.61 -0.57
C THR A 478 3.17 15.75 -0.14
N ARG A 479 2.04 15.81 -0.88
CA ARG A 479 0.85 14.97 -0.60
C ARG A 479 1.14 13.49 -0.83
N ASP A 480 1.79 13.16 -1.95
CA ASP A 480 1.95 11.76 -2.37
C ASP A 480 3.40 11.29 -2.40
N PHE A 481 4.39 12.16 -2.16
CA PHE A 481 5.80 11.77 -2.23
C PHE A 481 6.56 12.05 -0.94
N ASP A 482 7.35 11.07 -0.53
CA ASP A 482 8.37 11.18 0.51
C ASP A 482 9.76 11.09 -0.11
N PHE A 483 10.61 12.08 0.18
CA PHE A 483 11.96 12.21 -0.38
C PHE A 483 13.02 11.87 0.66
N THR A 484 14.16 11.33 0.20
CA THR A 484 15.33 11.09 1.04
C THR A 484 16.59 11.49 0.29
N CYS A 485 17.49 12.23 0.94
CA CYS A 485 18.80 12.56 0.37
C CYS A 485 19.67 11.30 0.24
N ALA A 486 20.21 11.07 -0.96
CA ALA A 486 21.12 9.96 -1.24
C ALA A 486 22.59 10.35 -1.04
N ASP A 487 23.42 9.34 -0.82
CA ASP A 487 24.89 9.44 -0.81
C ASP A 487 25.46 10.54 0.11
N LEU A 488 24.83 10.74 1.28
CA LEU A 488 25.27 11.70 2.28
C LEU A 488 26.64 11.31 2.85
N LYS A 489 27.45 12.32 3.17
CA LYS A 489 28.76 12.16 3.83
C LYS A 489 28.82 13.06 5.06
N PRO A 490 28.12 12.70 6.14
CA PRO A 490 27.98 13.59 7.29
C PRO A 490 29.31 13.83 8.00
N ASN A 491 29.52 15.07 8.48
CA ASN A 491 30.72 15.42 9.23
C ASN A 491 30.60 14.95 10.69
N LYS A 492 31.71 14.54 11.30
CA LYS A 492 31.74 14.11 12.70
C LYS A 492 31.58 15.27 13.70
N THR A 493 31.98 16.47 13.29
CA THR A 493 31.92 17.69 14.08
C THR A 493 31.53 18.85 13.17
N PRO A 494 30.76 19.84 13.64
CA PRO A 494 30.38 20.99 12.82
C PRO A 494 31.60 21.74 12.29
N ARG A 495 31.59 22.10 11.00
CA ARG A 495 32.65 22.93 10.39
C ARG A 495 32.62 24.39 10.83
N VAL A 496 31.46 24.87 11.29
CA VAL A 496 31.19 26.27 11.62
C VAL A 496 30.29 26.37 12.85
N GLU A 497 30.29 27.53 13.53
CA GLU A 497 29.57 27.73 14.80
C GLU A 497 28.07 28.05 14.64
N TRP A 498 27.61 28.35 13.43
CA TRP A 498 26.26 28.88 13.19
C TRP A 498 25.28 27.85 12.62
N THR A 499 25.71 26.61 12.34
CA THR A 499 24.86 25.49 11.95
C THR A 499 25.56 24.16 12.27
N ASP A 500 24.78 23.12 12.51
CA ASP A 500 25.18 21.72 12.66
C ASP A 500 24.60 20.82 11.56
N LEU A 501 23.90 21.38 10.57
CA LEU A 501 23.30 20.62 9.47
C LEU A 501 24.32 19.81 8.67
N ASP A 502 25.60 20.18 8.71
CA ASP A 502 26.67 19.41 8.06
C ASP A 502 26.98 18.09 8.78
N MET A 503 26.55 17.93 10.02
CA MET A 503 26.55 16.64 10.73
C MET A 503 25.49 15.67 10.22
N THR A 504 24.51 16.15 9.45
CA THR A 504 23.47 15.32 8.83
C THR A 504 23.71 15.21 7.32
N PHE A 505 23.88 16.35 6.64
CA PHE A 505 23.97 16.42 5.18
C PHE A 505 25.41 16.49 4.63
N GLY A 506 26.42 16.57 5.49
CA GLY A 506 27.81 16.76 5.07
C GLY A 506 28.01 18.09 4.37
N ASP A 507 28.82 18.09 3.31
CA ASP A 507 29.10 19.31 2.54
C ASP A 507 27.84 19.90 1.88
N ARG A 508 26.76 19.12 1.70
CA ARG A 508 25.48 19.59 1.11
C ARG A 508 24.72 20.59 2.00
N ALA A 509 25.08 20.69 3.28
CA ALA A 509 24.56 21.74 4.15
C ALA A 509 24.97 23.16 3.70
N PHE A 510 25.96 23.31 2.81
CA PHE A 510 26.49 24.60 2.37
C PHE A 510 26.20 24.87 0.89
N GLN A 511 25.67 26.06 0.58
CA GLN A 511 25.44 26.52 -0.79
C GLN A 511 26.75 26.63 -1.59
N GLU A 512 26.69 26.26 -2.87
CA GLU A 512 27.74 26.45 -3.86
C GLU A 512 27.52 27.76 -4.62
N PHE A 513 28.59 28.50 -4.94
CA PHE A 513 28.50 29.76 -5.66
C PHE A 513 28.76 29.58 -7.15
N VAL A 514 27.69 29.60 -7.94
CA VAL A 514 27.78 29.58 -9.39
C VAL A 514 27.40 30.97 -9.90
N PHE A 515 26.16 31.18 -10.31
CA PHE A 515 25.60 32.51 -10.54
C PHE A 515 24.79 32.94 -9.30
N GLU A 516 24.04 32.01 -8.77
CA GLU A 516 23.23 32.02 -7.56
C GLU A 516 23.83 31.09 -6.49
N ALA A 517 23.13 30.96 -5.36
CA ALA A 517 23.53 30.10 -4.24
C ALA A 517 22.83 28.73 -4.30
N ARG A 518 23.45 27.81 -5.05
CA ARG A 518 22.84 26.55 -5.51
C ARG A 518 23.13 25.33 -4.62
N PRO A 519 22.36 24.22 -4.73
CA PRO A 519 22.66 22.97 -4.04
C PRO A 519 23.85 22.23 -4.65
N ARG A 520 24.57 21.49 -3.81
CA ARG A 520 25.75 20.71 -4.24
C ARG A 520 25.35 19.39 -4.90
N ASP A 521 26.18 18.97 -5.86
CA ASP A 521 26.03 17.71 -6.61
C ASP A 521 24.67 17.54 -7.32
N GLY A 522 23.85 18.58 -7.41
CA GLY A 522 22.48 18.52 -7.90
C GLY A 522 21.49 17.82 -6.98
N MET A 523 21.79 17.76 -5.68
CA MET A 523 20.94 17.17 -4.65
C MET A 523 20.45 15.75 -5.01
N PRO A 524 21.34 14.74 -5.00
CA PRO A 524 20.93 13.35 -5.23
C PRO A 524 19.86 12.91 -4.24
N MET A 525 18.75 12.35 -4.72
CA MET A 525 17.61 11.91 -3.91
C MET A 525 17.03 10.58 -4.39
N THR A 526 16.27 9.93 -3.51
CA THR A 526 15.31 8.86 -3.79
C THR A 526 13.91 9.31 -3.38
N VAL A 527 12.88 8.77 -4.02
CA VAL A 527 11.46 9.14 -3.77
C VAL A 527 10.60 7.88 -3.64
N LYS A 528 9.59 7.92 -2.77
CA LYS A 528 8.57 6.86 -2.62
C LYS A 528 7.16 7.47 -2.61
N SER A 529 6.14 6.69 -2.98
CA SER A 529 4.74 7.07 -2.80
C SER A 529 4.37 7.08 -1.32
N SER A 530 3.52 8.02 -0.89
CA SER A 530 2.96 8.09 0.46
C SER A 530 2.20 6.79 0.78
N ALA A 531 2.44 6.23 1.97
CA ALA A 531 1.83 4.97 2.39
C ALA A 531 0.28 5.01 2.30
N PRO A 532 -0.40 3.89 1.97
CA PRO A 532 -1.87 3.79 1.90
C PRO A 532 -2.60 4.42 3.10
N LEU A 533 -2.03 4.27 4.30
CA LEU A 533 -2.50 4.88 5.54
C LEU A 533 -2.69 6.39 5.45
N GLU A 534 -1.69 7.11 4.93
CA GLU A 534 -1.74 8.57 4.91
C GLU A 534 -2.77 9.07 3.90
N ARG A 535 -2.91 8.39 2.75
CA ARG A 535 -3.97 8.66 1.77
C ARG A 535 -5.36 8.44 2.35
N ALA A 536 -5.56 7.35 3.10
CA ALA A 536 -6.84 7.06 3.74
C ALA A 536 -7.18 8.06 4.86
N LYS A 537 -6.21 8.45 5.70
CA LYS A 537 -6.39 9.50 6.71
C LYS A 537 -6.80 10.83 6.10
N SER A 538 -6.12 11.24 5.02
CA SER A 538 -6.46 12.46 4.27
C SER A 538 -7.89 12.42 3.72
N LEU A 539 -8.33 11.25 3.22
CA LEU A 539 -9.69 11.07 2.71
C LEU A 539 -10.74 11.11 3.84
N VAL A 540 -10.56 10.31 4.89
CA VAL A 540 -11.50 10.20 6.02
C VAL A 540 -11.58 11.50 6.81
N GLY A 541 -10.45 12.21 6.97
CA GLY A 541 -10.39 13.52 7.63
C GLY A 541 -11.23 14.60 6.94
N LEU A 542 -11.63 14.36 5.69
CA LEU A 542 -12.53 15.26 4.97
C LEU A 542 -13.99 14.93 5.13
N TYR A 543 -14.37 13.73 5.58
CA TYR A 543 -15.77 13.33 5.71
C TYR A 543 -16.41 14.14 6.85
N THR A 544 -17.67 14.55 6.67
CA THR A 544 -18.49 15.01 7.80
C THR A 544 -18.83 13.83 8.70
N LEU A 545 -19.21 14.08 9.96
CA LEU A 545 -19.66 13.01 10.86
C LEU A 545 -20.79 12.16 10.24
N GLU A 546 -21.74 12.79 9.54
CA GLU A 546 -22.82 12.09 8.85
C GLU A 546 -22.29 11.21 7.70
N GLU A 547 -21.34 11.72 6.90
CA GLU A 547 -20.70 10.95 5.83
C GLU A 547 -19.89 9.77 6.41
N LYS A 548 -19.25 9.96 7.57
CA LYS A 548 -18.53 8.89 8.29
C LYS A 548 -19.48 7.79 8.79
N ILE A 549 -20.60 8.17 9.42
CA ILE A 549 -21.62 7.22 9.89
C ILE A 549 -22.22 6.44 8.71
N ASN A 550 -22.50 7.11 7.59
CA ASN A 550 -23.01 6.43 6.39
C ASN A 550 -22.01 5.43 5.80
N ALA A 551 -20.71 5.63 6.01
CA ALA A 551 -19.67 4.75 5.50
C ALA A 551 -19.44 3.49 6.35
N THR A 552 -20.14 3.30 7.48
CA THR A 552 -20.03 2.08 8.31
C THR A 552 -20.89 0.92 7.81
N SER A 553 -21.75 1.14 6.81
CA SER A 553 -22.60 0.11 6.20
C SER A 553 -21.88 -0.64 5.08
N SER A 554 -22.11 -1.94 4.97
CA SER A 554 -21.63 -2.76 3.85
C SER A 554 -22.14 -2.28 2.48
N GLY A 555 -23.26 -1.54 2.43
CA GLY A 555 -23.76 -0.82 1.26
C GLY A 555 -23.44 0.68 1.32
N SER A 556 -22.16 1.05 1.39
CA SER A 556 -21.74 2.44 1.58
C SER A 556 -22.22 3.33 0.42
N PRO A 557 -22.94 4.43 0.69
CA PRO A 557 -23.50 5.30 -0.35
C PRO A 557 -22.43 6.20 -1.02
N GLY A 558 -21.19 6.14 -0.57
CA GLY A 558 -20.11 7.02 -1.02
C GLY A 558 -20.27 8.46 -0.52
N VAL A 559 -19.48 9.37 -1.08
CA VAL A 559 -19.48 10.80 -0.71
C VAL A 559 -19.48 11.67 -1.97
N PRO A 560 -20.67 12.00 -2.53
CA PRO A 560 -20.79 12.69 -3.81
C PRO A 560 -20.06 14.03 -3.89
N ARG A 561 -20.03 14.83 -2.80
CA ARG A 561 -19.33 16.14 -2.82
C ARG A 561 -17.81 16.01 -2.97
N LEU A 562 -17.26 14.85 -2.59
CA LEU A 562 -15.84 14.53 -2.72
C LEU A 562 -15.56 13.69 -3.97
N GLY A 563 -16.59 13.36 -4.76
CA GLY A 563 -16.47 12.51 -5.94
C GLY A 563 -16.24 11.03 -5.62
N ILE A 564 -16.53 10.58 -4.39
CA ILE A 564 -16.38 9.18 -3.98
C ILE A 564 -17.67 8.43 -4.34
N PRO A 565 -17.64 7.43 -5.24
CA PRO A 565 -18.83 6.68 -5.61
C PRO A 565 -19.30 5.73 -4.49
N PRO A 566 -20.55 5.22 -4.56
CA PRO A 566 -21.01 4.14 -3.70
C PRO A 566 -20.09 2.91 -3.83
N TYR A 567 -19.92 2.19 -2.74
CA TYR A 567 -19.09 1.00 -2.68
C TYR A 567 -19.80 -0.09 -1.88
N ASN A 568 -19.84 -1.30 -2.43
CA ASN A 568 -20.42 -2.47 -1.79
C ASN A 568 -19.29 -3.37 -1.27
N TRP A 569 -19.23 -3.53 0.04
CA TRP A 569 -18.25 -4.37 0.73
C TRP A 569 -18.64 -5.86 0.67
N TRP A 570 -19.93 -6.18 0.66
CA TRP A 570 -20.35 -7.59 0.67
C TRP A 570 -20.24 -8.26 -0.72
N SER A 571 -19.07 -8.83 -1.01
CA SER A 571 -18.83 -9.75 -2.12
C SER A 571 -18.42 -11.12 -1.59
N GLU A 572 -18.80 -12.20 -2.29
CA GLU A 572 -18.49 -13.57 -1.86
C GLU A 572 -17.61 -14.28 -2.90
N GLY A 573 -16.74 -15.17 -2.43
CA GLY A 573 -15.71 -15.81 -3.25
C GLY A 573 -15.45 -17.26 -2.88
N LEU A 574 -16.36 -17.92 -2.15
CA LEU A 574 -16.10 -19.17 -1.42
C LEU A 574 -15.49 -20.26 -2.32
N HIS A 575 -16.05 -20.43 -3.52
CA HIS A 575 -15.56 -21.37 -4.53
C HIS A 575 -15.83 -20.85 -5.96
N GLY A 576 -15.79 -19.53 -6.12
CA GLY A 576 -16.25 -18.78 -7.29
C GLY A 576 -16.83 -17.44 -6.85
N ILE A 577 -16.88 -16.44 -7.74
CA ILE A 577 -17.48 -15.14 -7.40
C ILE A 577 -18.99 -15.31 -7.19
N ALA A 578 -19.50 -14.78 -6.09
CA ALA A 578 -20.91 -14.79 -5.72
C ALA A 578 -21.26 -13.56 -4.87
N GLY A 579 -22.41 -13.61 -4.20
CA GLY A 579 -22.82 -12.62 -3.20
C GLY A 579 -23.88 -11.62 -3.69
N PRO A 580 -24.58 -10.96 -2.76
CA PRO A 580 -25.75 -10.14 -3.06
C PRO A 580 -25.44 -8.89 -3.90
N TYR A 581 -24.21 -8.37 -3.82
CA TYR A 581 -23.78 -7.21 -4.60
C TYR A 581 -22.93 -7.58 -5.83
N THR A 582 -22.84 -8.86 -6.18
CA THR A 582 -22.21 -9.31 -7.43
C THR A 582 -23.27 -9.43 -8.53
N ASN A 583 -23.17 -8.57 -9.55
CA ASN A 583 -24.17 -8.43 -10.61
C ASN A 583 -23.79 -9.20 -11.90
N PHE A 584 -24.41 -10.37 -12.09
CA PHE A 584 -24.33 -11.16 -13.32
C PHE A 584 -25.29 -10.61 -14.40
N SER A 585 -24.80 -10.46 -15.63
CA SER A 585 -25.65 -10.16 -16.79
C SER A 585 -26.62 -11.31 -17.06
N ALA A 586 -27.82 -11.01 -17.56
CA ALA A 586 -28.77 -12.07 -17.96
C ALA A 586 -28.26 -12.94 -19.14
N LYS A 587 -27.37 -12.41 -19.99
CA LYS A 587 -26.75 -13.11 -21.13
C LYS A 587 -25.50 -12.37 -21.61
N GLY A 588 -24.60 -13.08 -22.30
CA GLY A 588 -23.40 -12.51 -22.90
C GLY A 588 -22.31 -12.21 -21.87
N ASP A 589 -21.53 -11.15 -22.08
CA ASP A 589 -20.41 -10.81 -21.21
C ASP A 589 -20.87 -10.62 -19.75
N TYR A 590 -20.10 -11.21 -18.83
CA TYR A 590 -20.37 -11.22 -17.39
C TYR A 590 -21.67 -11.92 -16.98
N SER A 591 -22.19 -12.87 -17.78
CA SER A 591 -23.35 -13.69 -17.41
C SER A 591 -23.01 -14.95 -16.61
N TYR A 592 -21.73 -15.27 -16.47
CA TYR A 592 -21.24 -16.41 -15.71
C TYR A 592 -19.79 -16.18 -15.24
N SER A 593 -19.36 -17.00 -14.30
CA SER A 593 -17.97 -17.12 -13.81
C SER A 593 -17.62 -18.60 -13.61
N THR A 594 -16.35 -18.91 -13.34
CA THR A 594 -15.97 -20.29 -13.00
C THR A 594 -16.56 -20.65 -11.62
N SER A 595 -17.14 -21.85 -11.50
CA SER A 595 -17.64 -22.41 -10.24
C SER A 595 -16.89 -23.70 -9.91
N PHE A 596 -16.01 -23.61 -8.92
CA PHE A 596 -15.20 -24.71 -8.41
C PHE A 596 -16.04 -25.63 -7.51
N PRO A 597 -15.51 -26.80 -7.09
CA PRO A 597 -16.13 -27.59 -6.03
C PRO A 597 -16.23 -26.82 -4.70
N GLN A 598 -17.12 -27.23 -3.81
CA GLN A 598 -17.14 -26.67 -2.44
C GLN A 598 -15.80 -26.89 -1.73
N PRO A 599 -15.42 -26.00 -0.78
CA PRO A 599 -14.17 -26.12 -0.03
C PRO A 599 -13.96 -27.48 0.64
N ILE A 600 -15.03 -28.16 1.09
CA ILE A 600 -14.90 -29.51 1.66
C ILE A 600 -14.35 -30.54 0.66
N LEU A 601 -14.71 -30.47 -0.61
CA LEU A 601 -14.16 -31.37 -1.64
C LEU A 601 -12.77 -30.91 -2.08
N MET A 602 -12.52 -29.61 -2.18
CA MET A 602 -11.18 -29.10 -2.48
C MET A 602 -10.19 -29.44 -1.37
N GLY A 603 -10.62 -29.39 -0.11
CA GLY A 603 -9.83 -29.82 1.05
C GLY A 603 -9.50 -31.31 1.01
N ALA A 604 -10.40 -32.14 0.48
CA ALA A 604 -10.14 -33.57 0.31
C ALA A 604 -8.99 -33.88 -0.67
N ALA A 605 -8.56 -32.91 -1.49
CA ALA A 605 -7.42 -33.07 -2.37
C ALA A 605 -6.07 -33.00 -1.62
N PHE A 606 -6.01 -32.34 -0.44
CA PHE A 606 -4.77 -32.07 0.31
C PHE A 606 -3.63 -31.49 -0.57
N ASP A 607 -3.99 -30.53 -1.44
CA ASP A 607 -3.06 -29.89 -2.39
C ASP A 607 -3.12 -28.36 -2.32
N ASP A 608 -2.21 -27.78 -1.53
CA ASP A 608 -2.12 -26.32 -1.35
C ASP A 608 -1.81 -25.57 -2.65
N ALA A 609 -1.10 -26.21 -3.58
CA ALA A 609 -0.81 -25.58 -4.87
C ALA A 609 -2.08 -25.46 -5.72
N LEU A 610 -2.91 -26.50 -5.73
CA LEU A 610 -4.24 -26.46 -6.35
C LEU A 610 -5.09 -25.33 -5.75
N ILE A 611 -5.12 -25.18 -4.42
CA ILE A 611 -5.90 -24.14 -3.75
C ILE A 611 -5.42 -22.74 -4.14
N THR A 612 -4.11 -22.54 -4.24
CA THR A 612 -3.52 -21.28 -4.72
C THR A 612 -3.93 -20.97 -6.16
N GLU A 613 -3.93 -21.97 -7.04
CA GLU A 613 -4.38 -21.83 -8.44
C GLU A 613 -5.86 -21.44 -8.52
N VAL A 614 -6.73 -22.13 -7.76
CA VAL A 614 -8.18 -21.85 -7.70
C VAL A 614 -8.42 -20.43 -7.21
N ALA A 615 -7.83 -20.04 -6.08
CA ALA A 615 -7.95 -18.69 -5.52
C ALA A 615 -7.42 -17.60 -6.46
N THR A 616 -6.38 -17.91 -7.24
CA THR A 616 -5.84 -17.00 -8.26
C THR A 616 -6.84 -16.77 -9.39
N VAL A 617 -7.57 -17.81 -9.82
CA VAL A 617 -8.67 -17.65 -10.78
C VAL A 617 -9.78 -16.79 -10.16
N ILE A 618 -10.27 -17.14 -8.97
CA ILE A 618 -11.38 -16.42 -8.32
C ILE A 618 -11.07 -14.92 -8.22
N SER A 619 -9.88 -14.57 -7.72
CA SER A 619 -9.45 -13.17 -7.60
C SER A 619 -9.20 -12.48 -8.94
N THR A 620 -8.77 -13.19 -9.98
CA THR A 620 -8.62 -12.65 -11.34
C THR A 620 -9.98 -12.33 -11.95
N GLU A 621 -10.94 -13.25 -11.83
CA GLU A 621 -12.31 -13.02 -12.30
C GLU A 621 -12.96 -11.88 -11.51
N ALA A 622 -12.73 -11.81 -10.19
CA ALA A 622 -13.23 -10.74 -9.32
C ALA A 622 -12.78 -9.36 -9.82
N ARG A 623 -11.50 -9.20 -10.16
CA ARG A 623 -10.97 -7.97 -10.78
C ARG A 623 -11.68 -7.64 -12.08
N ALA A 624 -11.93 -8.63 -12.94
CA ALA A 624 -12.63 -8.41 -14.20
C ALA A 624 -14.08 -7.92 -13.99
N PHE A 625 -14.81 -8.53 -13.05
CA PHE A 625 -16.16 -8.06 -12.68
C PHE A 625 -16.12 -6.66 -12.04
N ASN A 626 -15.15 -6.38 -11.16
CA ASN A 626 -15.00 -5.07 -10.54
C ASN A 626 -14.68 -3.97 -11.57
N ASN A 627 -13.77 -4.23 -12.52
CA ASN A 627 -13.45 -3.28 -13.59
C ASN A 627 -14.65 -3.00 -14.51
N ALA A 628 -15.65 -3.88 -14.53
CA ALA A 628 -16.96 -3.67 -15.18
C ALA A 628 -18.04 -3.09 -14.25
N ASN A 629 -17.66 -2.66 -13.03
CA ASN A 629 -18.53 -2.12 -11.98
C ASN A 629 -19.65 -3.08 -11.55
N ARG A 630 -19.31 -4.36 -11.33
CA ARG A 630 -20.27 -5.43 -11.02
C ARG A 630 -20.09 -6.11 -9.68
N THR A 631 -18.99 -5.86 -8.97
CA THR A 631 -18.70 -6.44 -7.65
C THR A 631 -17.67 -5.57 -6.93
N GLY A 632 -17.49 -5.77 -5.62
CA GLY A 632 -16.46 -5.09 -4.82
C GLY A 632 -15.05 -5.62 -5.09
N LEU A 633 -14.11 -5.26 -4.23
CA LEU A 633 -12.74 -5.78 -4.20
C LEU A 633 -12.38 -6.44 -2.86
N ASP A 634 -13.34 -6.56 -1.96
CA ASP A 634 -13.26 -7.31 -0.72
C ASP A 634 -14.24 -8.48 -0.76
N PHE A 635 -13.73 -9.65 -0.41
CA PHE A 635 -14.42 -10.92 -0.52
C PHE A 635 -14.51 -11.55 0.85
N TRP A 636 -15.72 -11.88 1.28
CA TRP A 636 -16.02 -12.48 2.58
C TRP A 636 -15.73 -13.97 2.59
N THR A 637 -14.49 -14.29 2.29
CA THR A 637 -13.96 -15.63 2.05
C THR A 637 -12.50 -15.65 2.51
N PRO A 638 -12.01 -16.74 3.12
CA PRO A 638 -12.68 -18.03 3.33
C PRO A 638 -13.49 -18.20 4.61
N ASN A 639 -14.41 -19.18 4.59
CA ASN A 639 -14.92 -19.85 5.81
C ASN A 639 -13.87 -20.87 6.28
N ILE A 640 -13.40 -20.70 7.52
CA ILE A 640 -12.26 -21.42 8.09
C ILE A 640 -12.56 -22.00 9.47
N ASN A 641 -13.84 -22.03 9.84
CA ASN A 641 -14.28 -22.72 11.05
C ASN A 641 -14.01 -24.23 10.88
N PRO A 642 -13.42 -24.90 11.87
CA PRO A 642 -13.31 -26.36 11.83
C PRO A 642 -14.68 -27.04 11.81
N PHE A 643 -14.87 -28.02 10.94
CA PHE A 643 -16.10 -28.83 10.86
C PHE A 643 -16.16 -29.84 12.01
N ARG A 644 -16.36 -29.32 13.22
CA ARG A 644 -16.28 -30.05 14.49
C ARG A 644 -17.38 -31.09 14.67
N ASP A 645 -18.63 -30.70 14.39
CA ASP A 645 -19.78 -31.58 14.49
C ASP A 645 -20.31 -31.89 13.09
N PRO A 646 -20.41 -33.16 12.69
CA PRO A 646 -20.77 -33.53 11.33
C PRO A 646 -22.17 -33.04 10.92
N ARG A 647 -23.03 -32.67 11.88
CA ARG A 647 -24.40 -32.21 11.60
C ARG A 647 -24.48 -30.76 11.11
N TRP A 648 -23.42 -29.96 11.27
CA TRP A 648 -23.44 -28.53 10.96
C TRP A 648 -23.77 -28.27 9.48
N GLY A 649 -24.80 -27.45 9.22
CA GLY A 649 -25.31 -27.17 7.87
C GLY A 649 -24.31 -26.47 6.93
N ARG A 650 -23.35 -25.73 7.50
CA ARG A 650 -22.33 -24.99 6.75
C ARG A 650 -20.95 -25.66 6.76
N GLY A 651 -20.83 -26.87 7.31
CA GLY A 651 -19.56 -27.59 7.29
C GLY A 651 -19.03 -27.86 5.87
N GLN A 652 -19.92 -27.90 4.87
CA GLN A 652 -19.57 -27.97 3.45
C GLN A 652 -18.68 -26.82 2.96
N GLU A 653 -18.77 -25.65 3.60
CA GLU A 653 -18.02 -24.44 3.25
C GLU A 653 -16.57 -24.46 3.77
N THR A 654 -16.22 -25.48 4.55
CA THR A 654 -14.94 -25.58 5.26
C THR A 654 -14.07 -26.68 4.65
N PRO A 655 -12.74 -26.64 4.78
CA PRO A 655 -11.88 -27.69 4.25
C PRO A 655 -11.74 -28.88 5.22
N GLY A 656 -12.66 -29.06 6.20
CA GLY A 656 -12.70 -30.25 7.07
C GLY A 656 -12.63 -29.99 8.57
N GLU A 657 -12.31 -31.03 9.34
CA GLU A 657 -12.35 -31.01 10.82
C GLU A 657 -11.00 -30.74 11.50
N ASP A 658 -9.88 -30.79 10.75
CA ASP A 658 -8.53 -30.71 11.31
C ASP A 658 -7.91 -29.30 11.24
N PRO A 659 -7.54 -28.69 12.39
CA PRO A 659 -7.01 -27.32 12.40
C PRO A 659 -5.72 -27.12 11.60
N TYR A 660 -4.82 -28.12 11.55
CA TYR A 660 -3.57 -27.99 10.77
C TYR A 660 -3.86 -27.98 9.27
N HIS A 661 -4.68 -28.91 8.79
CA HIS A 661 -5.13 -28.94 7.40
C HIS A 661 -5.82 -27.62 7.02
N LEU A 662 -6.73 -27.14 7.85
CA LEU A 662 -7.41 -25.85 7.67
C LEU A 662 -6.41 -24.70 7.57
N SER A 663 -5.45 -24.61 8.49
CA SER A 663 -4.43 -23.56 8.47
C SER A 663 -3.62 -23.54 7.17
N SER A 664 -3.19 -24.71 6.68
CA SER A 664 -2.39 -24.82 5.45
C SER A 664 -3.21 -24.46 4.20
N TYR A 665 -4.43 -24.99 4.09
CA TYR A 665 -5.39 -24.65 3.03
C TYR A 665 -5.62 -23.14 2.94
N VAL A 666 -5.83 -22.50 4.08
CA VAL A 666 -6.19 -21.08 4.16
C VAL A 666 -5.03 -20.17 3.82
N GLN A 667 -3.81 -20.51 4.23
CA GLN A 667 -2.62 -19.76 3.82
C GLN A 667 -2.48 -19.75 2.29
N ALA A 668 -2.65 -20.92 1.66
CA ALA A 668 -2.63 -21.05 0.20
C ALA A 668 -3.76 -20.25 -0.48
N LEU A 669 -4.98 -20.32 0.05
CA LEU A 669 -6.12 -19.60 -0.50
C LEU A 669 -5.94 -18.07 -0.38
N VAL A 670 -5.56 -17.56 0.79
CA VAL A 670 -5.35 -16.13 1.02
C VAL A 670 -4.22 -15.60 0.14
N GLN A 671 -3.14 -16.37 -0.03
CA GLN A 671 -2.06 -16.03 -0.97
C GLN A 671 -2.60 -15.92 -2.42
N GLY A 672 -3.37 -16.90 -2.88
CA GLY A 672 -3.96 -16.87 -4.21
C GLY A 672 -4.96 -15.73 -4.42
N LEU A 673 -5.73 -15.37 -3.39
CA LEU A 673 -6.71 -14.27 -3.43
C LEU A 673 -6.02 -12.91 -3.43
N GLN A 674 -5.13 -12.65 -2.47
CA GLN A 674 -4.55 -11.32 -2.28
C GLN A 674 -3.35 -11.04 -3.20
N GLY A 675 -2.71 -12.08 -3.74
CA GLY A 675 -1.49 -11.96 -4.54
C GLY A 675 -0.21 -11.95 -3.69
N ASP A 676 0.92 -11.65 -4.34
CA ASP A 676 2.24 -11.63 -3.69
C ASP A 676 2.33 -10.45 -2.72
N ALA A 677 2.74 -10.70 -1.47
CA ALA A 677 2.89 -9.66 -0.45
C ALA A 677 3.96 -8.61 -0.79
N SER A 678 4.89 -8.91 -1.70
CA SER A 678 5.88 -7.95 -2.22
C SER A 678 5.33 -6.99 -3.27
N ASP A 679 4.15 -7.26 -3.85
CA ASP A 679 3.48 -6.37 -4.80
C ASP A 679 2.97 -5.12 -4.04
N PRO A 680 3.20 -3.89 -4.56
CA PRO A 680 2.57 -2.69 -4.01
C PRO A 680 1.04 -2.77 -3.95
N TYR A 681 0.40 -3.64 -4.75
CA TYR A 681 -1.05 -3.83 -4.76
C TYR A 681 -1.47 -5.22 -4.28
N LYS A 682 -2.53 -5.27 -3.46
CA LYS A 682 -3.31 -6.51 -3.30
C LYS A 682 -4.23 -6.69 -4.51
N ARG A 683 -4.44 -7.93 -4.97
CA ARG A 683 -5.38 -8.22 -6.05
C ARG A 683 -6.82 -8.03 -5.58
N VAL A 684 -7.23 -8.74 -4.53
CA VAL A 684 -8.45 -8.48 -3.76
C VAL A 684 -8.15 -8.57 -2.26
N ILE A 685 -9.07 -8.10 -1.42
CA ILE A 685 -9.01 -8.28 0.03
C ILE A 685 -9.75 -9.57 0.38
N ALA A 686 -9.07 -10.50 1.04
CA ALA A 686 -9.70 -11.69 1.63
C ALA A 686 -10.16 -11.38 3.07
N THR A 687 -11.21 -12.09 3.52
CA THR A 687 -11.79 -11.91 4.85
C THR A 687 -12.00 -13.27 5.50
N CYS A 688 -11.20 -13.59 6.51
CA CYS A 688 -11.33 -14.87 7.21
C CYS A 688 -12.55 -14.85 8.14
N LYS A 689 -13.44 -15.85 8.00
CA LYS A 689 -14.70 -15.96 8.75
C LYS A 689 -14.92 -17.36 9.33
N HIS A 690 -15.64 -17.51 10.44
CA HIS A 690 -16.31 -16.51 11.28
C HIS A 690 -15.68 -16.54 12.67
N PHE A 691 -15.06 -15.44 13.08
CA PHE A 691 -14.20 -15.33 14.26
C PHE A 691 -15.05 -15.02 15.52
N ALA A 692 -15.25 -15.94 16.47
CA ALA A 692 -14.82 -17.34 16.52
C ALA A 692 -15.85 -18.22 17.25
N GLY A 693 -15.63 -19.54 17.25
CA GLY A 693 -16.49 -20.50 17.97
C GLY A 693 -17.84 -20.76 17.30
N TYR A 694 -17.97 -20.42 16.01
CA TYR A 694 -19.16 -20.61 15.21
C TYR A 694 -19.12 -21.95 14.45
N ASP A 695 -20.00 -22.88 14.81
CA ASP A 695 -20.17 -24.18 14.14
C ASP A 695 -21.58 -24.80 14.34
N ILE A 696 -22.60 -23.95 14.57
CA ILE A 696 -24.01 -24.32 14.76
C ILE A 696 -24.88 -23.26 14.06
N GLU A 697 -25.87 -23.69 13.28
CA GLU A 697 -26.86 -22.81 12.63
C GLU A 697 -28.14 -22.64 13.45
N ASP A 698 -28.85 -23.75 13.70
CA ASP A 698 -30.19 -23.76 14.30
C ASP A 698 -30.50 -25.02 15.12
N TRP A 699 -29.53 -25.91 15.32
CA TRP A 699 -29.76 -27.24 15.88
C TRP A 699 -30.59 -27.24 17.17
N ASN A 700 -31.73 -27.91 17.12
CA ASN A 700 -32.65 -28.11 18.25
C ASN A 700 -33.06 -26.79 18.95
N GLY A 701 -33.26 -25.72 18.17
CA GLY A 701 -33.65 -24.39 18.66
C GLY A 701 -32.49 -23.53 19.15
N ASN A 702 -31.25 -24.00 19.03
CA ASN A 702 -30.04 -23.22 19.31
C ASN A 702 -29.68 -22.38 18.08
N LEU A 703 -30.38 -21.26 17.91
CA LEU A 703 -30.16 -20.34 16.79
C LEU A 703 -28.79 -19.65 16.92
N ARG A 704 -27.99 -19.66 15.85
CA ARG A 704 -26.67 -19.00 15.76
C ARG A 704 -26.63 -17.57 16.29
N TYR A 705 -27.72 -16.84 16.14
CA TYR A 705 -27.90 -15.46 16.61
C TYR A 705 -27.89 -15.29 18.14
N GLN A 706 -28.06 -16.38 18.91
CA GLN A 706 -28.23 -16.36 20.37
C GLN A 706 -27.39 -17.39 21.12
N VAL A 707 -26.68 -18.27 20.42
CA VAL A 707 -25.83 -19.28 21.06
C VAL A 707 -24.69 -18.59 21.80
N ASP A 708 -24.51 -18.95 23.08
CA ASP A 708 -23.30 -18.65 23.85
C ASP A 708 -22.45 -19.91 23.99
N ALA A 709 -21.46 -20.03 23.10
CA ALA A 709 -20.56 -21.18 23.04
C ALA A 709 -19.64 -21.20 24.28
N GLN A 710 -19.83 -22.22 25.12
CA GLN A 710 -18.98 -22.45 26.29
C GLN A 710 -17.76 -23.27 25.88
N ILE A 711 -16.59 -22.62 25.78
CA ILE A 711 -15.36 -23.23 25.29
C ILE A 711 -14.25 -23.06 26.33
N SER A 712 -13.57 -24.16 26.69
CA SER A 712 -12.40 -24.10 27.57
C SER A 712 -11.26 -23.30 26.90
N GLN A 713 -10.42 -22.61 27.67
CA GLN A 713 -9.28 -21.88 27.09
C GLN A 713 -8.35 -22.81 26.31
N GLN A 714 -8.16 -24.04 26.82
CA GLN A 714 -7.41 -25.07 26.13
C GLN A 714 -7.98 -25.38 24.73
N ASP A 715 -9.26 -25.73 24.62
CA ASP A 715 -9.85 -26.08 23.31
C ASP A 715 -9.96 -24.86 22.38
N LEU A 716 -10.22 -23.67 22.95
CA LEU A 716 -10.28 -22.42 22.20
C LEU A 716 -8.97 -22.19 21.44
N VAL A 717 -7.83 -22.32 22.11
CA VAL A 717 -6.50 -22.12 21.52
C VAL A 717 -6.03 -23.31 20.68
N GLU A 718 -6.33 -24.54 21.10
CA GLU A 718 -5.85 -25.77 20.43
C GLU A 718 -6.59 -26.07 19.13
N TYR A 719 -7.81 -25.56 18.96
CA TYR A 719 -8.69 -25.98 17.88
C TYR A 719 -9.40 -24.80 17.20
N TYR A 720 -10.20 -24.03 17.94
CA TYR A 720 -11.11 -23.04 17.36
C TYR A 720 -10.38 -21.80 16.79
N LEU A 721 -9.23 -21.44 17.36
CA LEU A 721 -8.46 -20.25 16.96
C LEU A 721 -7.29 -20.55 16.01
N VAL A 722 -6.86 -21.81 15.88
CA VAL A 722 -5.68 -22.19 15.09
C VAL A 722 -5.79 -21.78 13.61
N PRO A 723 -6.93 -22.01 12.90
CA PRO A 723 -7.07 -21.55 11.53
C PRO A 723 -7.01 -20.01 11.39
N PHE A 724 -7.53 -19.28 12.37
CA PHE A 724 -7.51 -17.81 12.38
C PHE A 724 -6.10 -17.26 12.62
N GLN A 725 -5.30 -17.92 13.46
CA GLN A 725 -3.88 -17.59 13.62
C GLN A 725 -3.12 -17.72 12.29
N ALA A 726 -3.45 -18.73 11.48
CA ALA A 726 -2.88 -18.90 10.15
C ALA A 726 -3.29 -17.80 9.15
N CYS A 727 -4.50 -17.24 9.26
CA CYS A 727 -4.89 -16.06 8.48
C CYS A 727 -4.03 -14.83 8.78
N VAL A 728 -3.68 -14.61 10.05
CA VAL A 728 -2.75 -13.53 10.43
C VAL A 728 -1.38 -13.76 9.80
N GLN A 729 -0.89 -15.01 9.81
CA GLN A 729 0.38 -15.39 9.16
C GLN A 729 0.35 -15.16 7.65
N ALA A 730 -0.80 -15.37 7.00
CA ALA A 730 -1.03 -15.09 5.59
C ALA A 730 -1.24 -13.59 5.27
N ASN A 731 -1.13 -12.70 6.28
CA ASN A 731 -1.37 -11.27 6.17
C ASN A 731 -2.74 -10.95 5.53
N VAL A 732 -3.78 -11.64 5.98
CA VAL A 732 -5.17 -11.41 5.52
C VAL A 732 -5.56 -9.95 5.74
N GLY A 733 -6.30 -9.36 4.80
CA GLY A 733 -6.71 -7.96 4.87
C GLY A 733 -7.91 -7.71 5.80
N ALA A 734 -8.76 -8.71 6.03
CA ALA A 734 -9.89 -8.57 6.93
C ALA A 734 -10.25 -9.84 7.71
N PHE A 735 -11.03 -9.65 8.78
CA PHE A 735 -11.71 -10.71 9.53
C PHE A 735 -13.20 -10.40 9.63
N MET A 736 -14.02 -11.44 9.73
CA MET A 736 -15.44 -11.31 10.06
C MET A 736 -15.69 -11.87 11.46
N CYS A 737 -16.25 -11.07 12.36
CA CYS A 737 -16.72 -11.55 13.65
C CYS A 737 -18.08 -12.27 13.51
N SER A 738 -18.30 -13.31 14.30
CA SER A 738 -19.46 -14.21 14.19
C SER A 738 -20.73 -13.70 14.88
N TYR A 739 -21.85 -14.40 14.66
CA TYR A 739 -23.11 -14.14 15.35
C TYR A 739 -23.10 -14.52 16.84
N ASN A 740 -22.49 -15.64 17.19
CA ASN A 740 -22.57 -16.23 18.52
C ASN A 740 -21.81 -15.42 19.57
N ALA A 741 -22.07 -15.71 20.84
CA ALA A 741 -21.20 -15.36 21.95
C ALA A 741 -20.19 -16.50 22.21
N VAL A 742 -19.04 -16.14 22.77
CA VAL A 742 -18.07 -17.11 23.32
C VAL A 742 -17.81 -16.75 24.77
N ASN A 743 -18.11 -17.70 25.67
CA ASN A 743 -17.94 -17.54 27.11
C ASN A 743 -18.54 -16.21 27.62
N GLY A 744 -19.80 -15.94 27.25
CA GLY A 744 -20.62 -14.85 27.75
C GLY A 744 -20.53 -13.51 26.99
N VAL A 745 -19.73 -13.40 25.92
CA VAL A 745 -19.55 -12.14 25.17
C VAL A 745 -19.77 -12.37 23.67
N PRO A 746 -20.68 -11.62 23.01
CA PRO A 746 -20.82 -11.62 21.55
C PRO A 746 -19.51 -11.26 20.86
N THR A 747 -19.09 -12.03 19.85
CA THR A 747 -17.73 -11.92 19.30
C THR A 747 -17.44 -10.55 18.66
N CYS A 748 -18.44 -9.94 18.00
CA CYS A 748 -18.33 -8.58 17.47
C CYS A 748 -18.23 -7.47 18.53
N ALA A 749 -18.48 -7.77 19.80
CA ALA A 749 -18.35 -6.85 20.93
C ALA A 749 -17.28 -7.31 21.94
N ASP A 750 -16.43 -8.28 21.59
CA ASP A 750 -15.43 -8.84 22.50
C ASP A 750 -14.02 -8.27 22.27
N PRO A 751 -13.55 -7.29 23.06
CA PRO A 751 -12.19 -6.76 22.94
C PRO A 751 -11.11 -7.80 23.26
N TYR A 752 -11.41 -8.87 23.99
CA TYR A 752 -10.45 -9.94 24.23
C TYR A 752 -10.11 -10.68 22.92
N LEU A 753 -11.12 -11.00 22.11
CA LEU A 753 -10.90 -11.61 20.80
C LEU A 753 -10.33 -10.61 19.80
N LEU A 754 -10.97 -9.45 19.65
CA LEU A 754 -10.67 -8.52 18.55
C LEU A 754 -9.44 -7.64 18.79
N GLN A 755 -9.09 -7.32 20.04
CA GLN A 755 -7.89 -6.54 20.37
C GLN A 755 -6.81 -7.43 20.97
N THR A 756 -7.05 -8.05 22.13
CA THR A 756 -6.02 -8.75 22.89
C THR A 756 -5.43 -9.94 22.13
N ILE A 757 -6.28 -10.80 21.54
CA ILE A 757 -5.79 -11.95 20.78
C ILE A 757 -5.37 -11.52 19.37
N LEU A 758 -6.31 -10.98 18.58
CA LEU A 758 -6.09 -10.76 17.16
C LEU A 758 -5.01 -9.69 16.89
N ARG A 759 -5.15 -8.49 17.47
CA ARG A 759 -4.28 -7.34 17.15
C ARG A 759 -3.01 -7.31 17.98
N GLU A 760 -3.10 -7.60 19.27
CA GLU A 760 -1.98 -7.50 20.23
C GLU A 760 -1.14 -8.78 20.25
N HIS A 761 -1.72 -9.94 20.58
CA HIS A 761 -0.98 -11.20 20.75
C HIS A 761 -0.46 -11.76 19.42
N TRP A 762 -1.30 -11.80 18.38
CA TRP A 762 -0.89 -12.29 17.06
C TRP A 762 -0.24 -11.23 16.17
N GLY A 763 -0.25 -9.95 16.59
CA GLY A 763 0.40 -8.86 15.87
C GLY A 763 -0.32 -8.43 14.58
N TRP A 764 -1.63 -8.63 14.45
CA TRP A 764 -2.44 -8.16 13.31
C TRP A 764 -2.81 -6.66 13.46
N ASN A 765 -1.79 -5.81 13.47
CA ASN A 765 -1.89 -4.40 13.83
C ASN A 765 -1.62 -3.43 12.67
N ASP A 766 -1.57 -3.92 11.43
CA ASP A 766 -1.43 -3.06 10.27
C ASP A 766 -2.68 -2.16 10.15
N THR A 767 -2.47 -0.94 9.68
CA THR A 767 -3.54 0.01 9.43
C THR A 767 -4.31 -0.26 8.14
N GLU A 768 -3.86 -1.20 7.31
CA GLU A 768 -4.59 -1.69 6.11
C GLU A 768 -5.57 -2.84 6.44
N GLN A 769 -5.72 -3.19 7.71
CA GLN A 769 -6.43 -4.38 8.21
C GLN A 769 -7.69 -4.02 9.02
N TRP A 770 -8.85 -4.56 8.63
CA TRP A 770 -10.16 -4.19 9.17
C TRP A 770 -11.10 -5.36 9.47
N ILE A 771 -12.07 -5.16 10.36
CA ILE A 771 -13.01 -6.20 10.81
C ILE A 771 -14.43 -5.85 10.38
N THR A 772 -15.14 -6.79 9.76
CA THR A 772 -16.58 -6.70 9.48
C THR A 772 -17.39 -7.53 10.46
N SER A 773 -18.64 -7.15 10.71
CA SER A 773 -19.62 -8.08 11.28
C SER A 773 -20.14 -9.07 10.24
N ASP A 774 -20.65 -10.20 10.71
CA ASP A 774 -21.65 -10.99 9.98
C ASP A 774 -22.99 -10.21 9.89
N CYS A 775 -23.97 -10.70 9.11
CA CYS A 775 -25.13 -9.95 8.61
C CYS A 775 -26.48 -10.29 9.30
N ASP A 776 -26.90 -9.68 10.41
CA ASP A 776 -26.31 -8.56 11.14
C ASP A 776 -26.00 -8.97 12.59
N ALA A 777 -24.73 -9.26 12.86
CA ALA A 777 -24.24 -9.65 14.17
C ALA A 777 -24.17 -8.47 15.16
N VAL A 778 -24.08 -7.22 14.69
CA VAL A 778 -24.07 -6.03 15.57
C VAL A 778 -25.43 -5.86 16.23
N GLN A 779 -26.52 -6.10 15.48
CA GLN A 779 -27.87 -6.19 16.04
C GLN A 779 -27.96 -7.26 17.14
N ASN A 780 -27.35 -8.43 16.91
CA ASN A 780 -27.45 -9.56 17.84
C ASN A 780 -26.81 -9.29 19.20
N VAL A 781 -25.80 -8.42 19.27
CA VAL A 781 -25.22 -7.93 20.54
C VAL A 781 -26.30 -7.34 21.46
N TYR A 782 -27.25 -6.59 20.91
CA TYR A 782 -28.39 -6.08 21.68
C TYR A 782 -29.42 -7.18 21.92
N LEU A 783 -30.01 -7.73 20.85
CA LEU A 783 -30.97 -8.82 20.92
C LEU A 783 -30.69 -9.81 19.80
N PRO A 784 -30.62 -11.11 20.09
CA PRO A 784 -31.07 -11.74 21.35
C PRO A 784 -30.00 -11.90 22.45
N HIS A 785 -28.73 -11.53 22.26
CA HIS A 785 -27.69 -11.77 23.29
C HIS A 785 -27.87 -10.97 24.58
N GLN A 786 -28.57 -9.85 24.53
CA GLN A 786 -28.76 -8.97 25.70
C GLN A 786 -27.43 -8.57 26.34
N TRP A 787 -26.38 -8.37 25.54
CA TRP A 787 -25.09 -7.91 26.06
C TRP A 787 -25.15 -6.43 26.43
N SER A 788 -25.68 -5.62 25.52
CA SER A 788 -25.84 -4.17 25.71
C SER A 788 -27.27 -3.82 26.10
N ALA A 789 -27.44 -2.75 26.87
CA ALA A 789 -28.75 -2.33 27.37
C ALA A 789 -29.62 -1.62 26.33
N THR A 790 -29.03 -1.07 25.27
CA THR A 790 -29.74 -0.37 24.19
C THR A 790 -29.06 -0.65 22.84
N ARG A 791 -29.74 -0.31 21.74
CA ARG A 791 -29.19 -0.43 20.38
C ARG A 791 -27.96 0.47 20.19
N GLU A 792 -28.03 1.67 20.74
CA GLU A 792 -26.93 2.65 20.72
C GLU A 792 -25.72 2.17 21.50
N GLN A 793 -25.93 1.46 22.61
CA GLN A 793 -24.84 0.84 23.35
C GLN A 793 -24.25 -0.34 22.59
N ALA A 794 -25.05 -1.14 21.87
CA ALA A 794 -24.55 -2.26 21.09
C ALA A 794 -23.64 -1.81 19.94
N VAL A 795 -24.04 -0.79 19.17
CA VAL A 795 -23.17 -0.25 18.10
C VAL A 795 -21.90 0.39 18.66
N ALA A 796 -21.97 1.03 19.83
CA ALA A 796 -20.80 1.59 20.50
C ALA A 796 -19.85 0.50 21.00
N ASP A 797 -20.38 -0.54 21.66
CA ASP A 797 -19.62 -1.68 22.19
C ASP A 797 -18.88 -2.40 21.05
N SER A 798 -19.55 -2.66 19.92
CA SER A 798 -18.93 -3.31 18.74
C SER A 798 -17.86 -2.46 18.08
N LEU A 799 -18.13 -1.16 17.85
CA LEU A 799 -17.14 -0.25 17.24
C LEU A 799 -15.91 -0.05 18.15
N ILE A 800 -16.10 0.05 19.46
CA ILE A 800 -15.01 0.17 20.44
C ILE A 800 -14.23 -1.13 20.57
N ALA A 801 -14.90 -2.29 20.52
CA ALA A 801 -14.23 -3.59 20.53
C ALA A 801 -13.37 -3.81 19.28
N GLY A 802 -13.71 -3.16 18.16
CA GLY A 802 -12.90 -3.11 16.95
C GLY A 802 -13.57 -3.62 15.69
N THR A 803 -14.89 -3.85 15.70
CA THR A 803 -15.67 -4.10 14.49
C THR A 803 -15.79 -2.79 13.72
N ASP A 804 -15.07 -2.71 12.59
CA ASP A 804 -14.89 -1.50 11.81
C ASP A 804 -16.07 -1.27 10.83
N LEU A 805 -16.67 -2.34 10.30
CA LEU A 805 -17.79 -2.31 9.36
C LEU A 805 -18.95 -3.17 9.87
N ASP A 806 -20.17 -2.69 9.67
CA ASP A 806 -21.40 -3.44 9.89
C ASP A 806 -21.93 -4.03 8.56
N CYS A 807 -22.10 -5.35 8.53
CA CYS A 807 -22.87 -5.99 7.46
C CYS A 807 -24.36 -5.72 7.65
N GLY A 808 -24.79 -4.57 7.16
CA GLY A 808 -26.15 -4.11 7.32
C GLY A 808 -26.19 -2.61 7.43
N THR A 809 -27.18 -2.12 8.17
CA THR A 809 -27.43 -0.68 8.35
C THR A 809 -27.55 -0.32 9.83
N TYR A 810 -27.37 -1.26 10.74
CA TYR A 810 -27.65 -1.07 12.16
C TYR A 810 -26.67 -0.10 12.83
N MET A 811 -25.38 -0.13 12.48
CA MET A 811 -24.44 0.93 12.86
C MET A 811 -24.85 2.28 12.27
N GLN A 812 -25.19 2.33 10.99
CA GLN A 812 -25.59 3.56 10.30
C GLN A 812 -26.83 4.20 10.98
N GLU A 813 -27.81 3.38 11.37
CA GLU A 813 -29.07 3.83 11.98
C GLU A 813 -28.91 4.28 13.44
N HIS A 814 -28.05 3.62 14.23
CA HIS A 814 -27.98 3.84 15.68
C HIS A 814 -26.76 4.65 16.16
N LEU A 815 -25.68 4.77 15.37
CA LEU A 815 -24.54 5.63 15.72
C LEU A 815 -24.94 7.10 15.96
N PRO A 816 -25.84 7.75 15.21
CA PRO A 816 -26.21 9.16 15.47
C PRO A 816 -26.69 9.40 16.90
N ALA A 817 -27.51 8.47 17.43
CA ALA A 817 -28.00 8.53 18.80
C ALA A 817 -26.90 8.15 19.82
N ALA A 818 -26.05 7.17 19.51
CA ALA A 818 -24.89 6.81 20.35
C ALA A 818 -23.92 7.99 20.55
N PHE A 819 -23.63 8.75 19.49
CA PHE A 819 -22.85 9.99 19.55
C PHE A 819 -23.51 11.06 20.41
N THR A 820 -24.82 11.27 20.24
CA THR A 820 -25.60 12.23 21.03
C THR A 820 -25.57 11.89 22.53
N GLN A 821 -25.53 10.60 22.87
CA GLN A 821 -25.44 10.09 24.24
C GLN A 821 -24.00 10.07 24.80
N GLY A 822 -22.99 10.35 23.97
CA GLY A 822 -21.57 10.29 24.37
C GLY A 822 -21.05 8.88 24.60
N LEU A 823 -21.68 7.86 24.00
CA LEU A 823 -21.26 6.45 24.11
C LEU A 823 -20.03 6.13 23.26
N VAL A 824 -19.81 6.88 22.19
CA VAL A 824 -18.70 6.73 21.25
C VAL A 824 -18.16 8.11 20.83
N ASN A 825 -16.89 8.16 20.46
CA ASN A 825 -16.24 9.37 19.96
C ASN A 825 -15.89 9.26 18.47
N GLU A 826 -15.63 10.41 17.83
CA GLU A 826 -15.38 10.44 16.39
C GLU A 826 -14.06 9.76 16.01
N THR A 827 -13.11 9.70 16.95
CA THR A 827 -11.82 9.03 16.76
C THR A 827 -11.96 7.53 16.53
N ALA A 828 -12.88 6.85 17.21
CA ALA A 828 -13.16 5.43 16.98
C ALA A 828 -13.69 5.19 15.56
N LEU A 829 -14.60 6.06 15.11
CA LEU A 829 -15.15 6.02 13.77
C LEU A 829 -14.09 6.35 12.69
N ASP A 830 -13.25 7.35 12.93
CA ASP A 830 -12.11 7.67 12.06
C ASP A 830 -11.17 6.49 11.91
N GLN A 831 -10.87 5.80 13.00
CA GLN A 831 -9.99 4.63 12.98
C GLN A 831 -10.57 3.49 12.13
N ALA A 832 -11.86 3.19 12.30
CA ALA A 832 -12.56 2.18 11.52
C ALA A 832 -12.53 2.48 10.02
N LEU A 833 -12.88 3.71 9.64
CA LEU A 833 -12.88 4.13 8.24
C LEU A 833 -11.47 4.21 7.66
N VAL A 834 -10.48 4.68 8.42
CA VAL A 834 -9.09 4.71 7.96
C VAL A 834 -8.61 3.30 7.62
N ARG A 835 -8.95 2.28 8.41
CA ARG A 835 -8.59 0.89 8.10
C ARG A 835 -9.23 0.40 6.81
N GLN A 836 -10.55 0.58 6.69
CA GLN A 836 -11.33 0.22 5.50
C GLN A 836 -10.78 0.90 4.23
N TYR A 837 -10.65 2.23 4.25
CA TYR A 837 -10.20 2.99 3.09
C TYR A 837 -8.72 2.80 2.78
N SER A 838 -7.87 2.47 3.77
CA SER A 838 -6.48 2.05 3.52
C SER A 838 -6.44 0.76 2.70
N SER A 839 -7.35 -0.18 2.95
CA SER A 839 -7.47 -1.40 2.16
C SER A 839 -7.91 -1.12 0.70
N LEU A 840 -8.83 -0.15 0.50
CA LEU A 840 -9.23 0.29 -0.85
C LEU A 840 -8.10 1.00 -1.60
N VAL A 841 -7.28 1.78 -0.90
CA VAL A 841 -6.04 2.32 -1.45
C VAL A 841 -5.08 1.18 -1.83
N ARG A 842 -4.94 0.15 -0.98
CA ARG A 842 -4.03 -0.98 -1.23
C ARG A 842 -4.42 -1.83 -2.43
N VAL A 843 -5.70 -1.97 -2.75
CA VAL A 843 -6.15 -2.64 -3.99
C VAL A 843 -6.15 -1.72 -5.22
N GLY A 844 -5.68 -0.48 -5.05
CA GLY A 844 -5.57 0.54 -6.10
C GLY A 844 -6.91 1.06 -6.60
N TRP A 845 -7.95 1.07 -5.76
CA TRP A 845 -9.29 1.51 -6.16
C TRP A 845 -9.31 2.98 -6.62
N PHE A 846 -8.51 3.81 -5.96
CA PHE A 846 -8.34 5.23 -6.21
C PHE A 846 -7.31 5.58 -7.31
N ASP A 847 -6.54 4.60 -7.79
CA ASP A 847 -5.41 4.86 -8.70
C ASP A 847 -5.84 4.75 -10.16
N SER A 848 -5.25 5.53 -11.06
CA SER A 848 -5.70 5.52 -12.46
C SER A 848 -5.60 4.12 -13.08
N PRO A 849 -6.51 3.72 -14.00
CA PRO A 849 -6.40 2.41 -14.66
C PRO A 849 -5.05 2.18 -15.36
N ALA A 850 -4.36 3.24 -15.79
CA ALA A 850 -3.06 3.13 -16.44
C ALA A 850 -1.93 2.74 -15.47
N ASP A 851 -2.09 3.06 -14.18
CA ASP A 851 -1.04 2.93 -13.16
C ASP A 851 -1.27 1.71 -12.23
N GLN A 852 -2.34 0.94 -12.48
CA GLN A 852 -2.74 -0.19 -11.64
C GLN A 852 -2.88 -1.46 -12.52
N PRO A 853 -2.10 -2.52 -12.24
CA PRO A 853 -1.93 -3.65 -13.17
C PRO A 853 -3.19 -4.51 -13.33
N TYR A 854 -4.00 -4.63 -12.28
CA TYR A 854 -5.22 -5.44 -12.27
C TYR A 854 -6.44 -4.72 -12.88
N ARG A 855 -6.36 -3.42 -13.17
CA ARG A 855 -7.41 -2.62 -13.86
C ARG A 855 -7.50 -2.90 -15.35
N GLN A 856 -6.57 -3.70 -15.89
CA GLN A 856 -6.55 -4.13 -17.29
C GLN A 856 -7.29 -5.47 -17.51
N LEU A 857 -7.67 -6.17 -16.44
CA LEU A 857 -8.41 -7.42 -16.51
C LEU A 857 -9.85 -7.15 -16.94
N GLY A 858 -10.37 -7.96 -17.87
CA GLY A 858 -11.73 -7.84 -18.39
C GLY A 858 -12.33 -9.21 -18.68
N TRP A 859 -13.46 -9.22 -19.39
CA TRP A 859 -14.24 -10.43 -19.68
C TRP A 859 -13.42 -11.59 -20.29
N SER A 860 -12.39 -11.31 -21.09
CA SER A 860 -11.51 -12.35 -21.66
C SER A 860 -10.74 -13.17 -20.60
N SER A 861 -10.67 -12.68 -19.37
CA SER A 861 -10.03 -13.35 -18.23
C SER A 861 -11.03 -14.18 -17.40
N VAL A 862 -12.33 -14.13 -17.71
CA VAL A 862 -13.38 -14.83 -16.97
C VAL A 862 -13.74 -16.15 -17.61
N ALA A 863 -13.87 -17.20 -16.79
CA ALA A 863 -14.33 -18.52 -17.22
C ALA A 863 -13.60 -19.04 -18.45
N THR A 864 -12.28 -18.85 -18.47
CA THR A 864 -11.40 -19.34 -19.52
C THR A 864 -11.44 -20.87 -19.60
N ASN A 865 -11.04 -21.44 -20.75
CA ASN A 865 -10.92 -22.90 -20.85
C ASN A 865 -9.97 -23.49 -19.78
N ALA A 866 -8.91 -22.77 -19.42
CA ALA A 866 -7.99 -23.20 -18.37
C ALA A 866 -8.66 -23.23 -16.98
N SER A 867 -9.45 -22.21 -16.61
CA SER A 867 -10.15 -22.20 -15.33
C SER A 867 -11.24 -23.26 -15.25
N GLN A 868 -11.95 -23.53 -16.35
CA GLN A 868 -12.93 -24.61 -16.42
C GLN A 868 -12.28 -25.99 -16.26
N GLN A 869 -11.12 -26.20 -16.89
CA GLN A 869 -10.33 -27.42 -16.70
C GLN A 869 -9.80 -27.56 -15.28
N LEU A 870 -9.41 -26.44 -14.65
CA LEU A 870 -9.01 -26.40 -13.24
C LEU A 870 -10.17 -26.77 -12.31
N ALA A 871 -11.40 -26.33 -12.58
CA ALA A 871 -12.56 -26.73 -11.80
C ALA A 871 -12.82 -28.25 -11.86
N ARG A 872 -12.70 -28.85 -13.06
CA ARG A 872 -12.76 -30.31 -13.21
C ARG A 872 -11.61 -31.01 -12.49
N LYS A 873 -10.38 -30.49 -12.61
CA LYS A 873 -9.19 -31.03 -11.92
C LYS A 873 -9.40 -31.03 -10.40
N ALA A 874 -9.86 -29.91 -9.83
CA ALA A 874 -10.14 -29.80 -8.40
C ALA A 874 -11.19 -30.81 -7.93
N ALA A 875 -12.24 -31.04 -8.72
CA ALA A 875 -13.24 -32.07 -8.42
C ALA A 875 -12.61 -33.48 -8.45
N THR A 876 -11.90 -33.80 -9.53
CA THR A 876 -11.26 -35.11 -9.73
C THR A 876 -10.23 -35.42 -8.63
N GLU A 877 -9.42 -34.45 -8.23
CA GLU A 877 -8.39 -34.63 -7.21
C GLU A 877 -8.94 -34.75 -5.78
N GLY A 878 -10.14 -34.17 -5.53
CA GLY A 878 -10.84 -34.22 -4.25
C GLY A 878 -11.76 -35.43 -4.07
N ILE A 879 -12.23 -36.08 -5.14
CA ILE A 879 -13.09 -37.28 -5.04
C ILE A 879 -12.35 -38.40 -4.29
N VAL A 880 -13.03 -39.00 -3.32
CA VAL A 880 -12.47 -40.01 -2.41
C VAL A 880 -13.07 -41.38 -2.74
N LEU A 881 -12.20 -42.37 -3.02
CA LEU A 881 -12.62 -43.76 -3.14
C LEU A 881 -12.70 -44.40 -1.75
N LEU A 882 -13.90 -44.77 -1.31
CA LEU A 882 -14.15 -45.30 0.04
C LEU A 882 -14.05 -46.83 0.10
N LYS A 883 -14.58 -47.50 -0.94
CA LYS A 883 -14.62 -48.96 -1.07
C LYS A 883 -14.43 -49.34 -2.52
N ASN A 884 -13.68 -50.40 -2.78
CA ASN A 884 -13.55 -50.99 -4.11
C ASN A 884 -13.18 -52.47 -3.99
N ASN A 885 -13.92 -53.35 -4.66
CA ASN A 885 -13.62 -54.79 -4.74
C ASN A 885 -12.85 -55.17 -6.03
N GLY A 886 -12.35 -54.18 -6.77
CA GLY A 886 -11.66 -54.35 -8.04
C GLY A 886 -12.54 -54.10 -9.27
N VAL A 887 -13.81 -53.75 -9.10
CA VAL A 887 -14.69 -53.34 -10.21
C VAL A 887 -14.24 -52.02 -10.85
N LEU A 888 -13.69 -51.10 -10.04
CA LEU A 888 -13.16 -49.83 -10.53
C LEU A 888 -11.64 -49.92 -10.75
N PRO A 889 -11.11 -49.33 -11.84
CA PRO A 889 -11.84 -48.60 -12.88
C PRO A 889 -12.64 -49.52 -13.83
N LEU A 890 -13.76 -49.01 -14.34
CA LEU A 890 -14.62 -49.71 -15.30
C LEU A 890 -13.91 -49.90 -16.64
N SER A 891 -13.98 -51.12 -17.18
CA SER A 891 -13.56 -51.42 -18.55
C SER A 891 -14.64 -50.96 -19.53
N VAL A 892 -14.49 -49.75 -20.06
CA VAL A 892 -15.46 -49.15 -20.99
C VAL A 892 -15.29 -49.71 -22.40
N ASP A 893 -16.33 -50.38 -22.91
CA ASP A 893 -16.42 -50.82 -24.31
C ASP A 893 -17.83 -50.58 -24.89
N PRO A 894 -18.00 -50.47 -26.23
CA PRO A 894 -19.29 -50.12 -26.84
C PRO A 894 -20.45 -51.08 -26.59
N SER A 895 -20.17 -52.32 -26.15
CA SER A 895 -21.21 -53.30 -25.81
C SER A 895 -21.71 -53.19 -24.38
N MET A 896 -20.99 -52.46 -23.52
CA MET A 896 -21.36 -52.21 -22.13
C MET A 896 -22.65 -51.37 -22.07
N THR A 897 -23.53 -51.76 -21.15
CA THR A 897 -24.74 -51.00 -20.79
C THR A 897 -24.62 -50.47 -19.36
N LEU A 898 -24.74 -49.16 -19.17
CA LEU A 898 -24.56 -48.48 -17.89
C LEU A 898 -25.89 -47.94 -17.37
N GLY A 899 -26.33 -48.41 -16.21
CA GLY A 899 -27.51 -47.93 -15.53
C GLY A 899 -27.16 -46.78 -14.58
N ILE A 900 -27.76 -45.61 -14.77
CA ILE A 900 -27.56 -44.42 -13.92
C ILE A 900 -28.85 -44.13 -13.14
N PHE A 901 -28.75 -44.08 -11.81
CA PHE A 901 -29.88 -43.96 -10.88
C PHE A 901 -29.60 -43.00 -9.72
N GLY A 902 -30.66 -42.63 -8.99
CA GLY A 902 -30.61 -41.74 -7.84
C GLY A 902 -31.03 -40.31 -8.17
N ASP A 903 -31.30 -39.51 -7.14
CA ASP A 903 -31.74 -38.11 -7.25
C ASP A 903 -30.63 -37.15 -7.71
N TRP A 904 -29.37 -37.52 -7.46
CA TRP A 904 -28.21 -36.77 -7.93
C TRP A 904 -27.75 -37.13 -9.35
N ALA A 905 -28.33 -38.18 -9.96
CA ALA A 905 -27.97 -38.62 -11.30
C ALA A 905 -28.05 -37.49 -12.35
N ASN A 906 -29.12 -36.70 -12.31
CA ASN A 906 -29.33 -35.56 -13.21
C ASN A 906 -29.26 -34.21 -12.48
N ALA A 907 -28.39 -34.13 -11.47
CA ALA A 907 -28.19 -32.92 -10.67
C ALA A 907 -27.76 -31.73 -11.55
N THR A 908 -28.26 -30.54 -11.21
CA THR A 908 -27.88 -29.27 -11.83
C THR A 908 -27.25 -28.36 -10.80
N THR A 909 -28.00 -27.41 -10.24
CA THR A 909 -27.50 -26.46 -9.22
C THR A 909 -27.07 -27.17 -7.95
N GLN A 910 -27.59 -28.37 -7.66
CA GLN A 910 -27.14 -29.15 -6.52
C GLN A 910 -25.63 -29.43 -6.55
N LEU A 911 -25.00 -29.52 -7.73
CA LEU A 911 -23.54 -29.75 -7.84
C LEU A 911 -22.69 -28.65 -7.21
N LEU A 912 -23.26 -27.47 -6.97
CA LEU A 912 -22.54 -26.27 -6.54
C LEU A 912 -22.46 -26.11 -5.02
N GLY A 913 -23.35 -26.74 -4.25
CA GLY A 913 -23.53 -26.41 -2.83
C GLY A 913 -24.16 -25.02 -2.64
N ASN A 914 -23.78 -24.30 -1.59
CA ASN A 914 -24.20 -22.91 -1.32
C ASN A 914 -23.16 -21.86 -1.79
N TYR A 915 -23.43 -20.56 -1.59
CA TYR A 915 -22.51 -19.45 -1.94
C TYR A 915 -21.93 -19.47 -3.36
N ALA A 916 -22.70 -20.00 -4.32
CA ALA A 916 -22.29 -20.14 -5.71
C ALA A 916 -22.85 -19.01 -6.59
N GLY A 917 -22.02 -18.51 -7.51
CA GLY A 917 -22.44 -17.63 -8.61
C GLY A 917 -23.10 -18.39 -9.76
N VAL A 918 -23.23 -17.73 -10.92
CA VAL A 918 -23.76 -18.38 -12.13
C VAL A 918 -22.63 -19.11 -12.87
N PRO A 919 -22.67 -20.45 -13.03
CA PRO A 919 -21.61 -21.18 -13.71
C PRO A 919 -21.76 -21.11 -15.24
N THR A 920 -20.67 -21.39 -15.98
CA THR A 920 -20.70 -21.48 -17.46
C THR A 920 -21.61 -22.59 -17.97
N PHE A 921 -21.63 -23.71 -17.28
CA PHE A 921 -22.42 -24.90 -17.57
C PHE A 921 -22.54 -25.76 -16.31
N LEU A 922 -23.43 -26.75 -16.32
CA LEU A 922 -23.57 -27.74 -15.27
C LEU A 922 -23.64 -29.12 -15.92
N HIS A 923 -22.56 -29.88 -15.80
CA HIS A 923 -22.50 -31.24 -16.33
C HIS A 923 -22.88 -32.24 -15.25
N SER A 924 -24.12 -32.72 -15.32
CA SER A 924 -24.62 -33.76 -14.44
C SER A 924 -23.88 -35.10 -14.66
N PRO A 925 -23.86 -36.01 -13.67
CA PRO A 925 -23.31 -37.35 -13.85
C PRO A 925 -23.97 -38.10 -15.02
N LEU A 926 -25.28 -37.94 -15.21
CA LEU A 926 -26.01 -38.50 -16.36
C LEU A 926 -25.50 -37.92 -17.69
N TRP A 927 -25.36 -36.60 -17.78
CA TRP A 927 -24.82 -35.94 -18.98
C TRP A 927 -23.43 -36.49 -19.31
N ALA A 928 -22.57 -36.62 -18.30
CA ALA A 928 -21.20 -37.10 -18.47
C ALA A 928 -21.17 -38.58 -18.87
N ALA A 929 -22.01 -39.42 -18.27
CA ALA A 929 -22.17 -40.81 -18.66
C ALA A 929 -22.62 -40.94 -20.12
N GLN A 930 -23.52 -40.07 -20.59
CA GLN A 930 -23.97 -40.04 -21.99
C GLN A 930 -22.88 -39.62 -22.99
N GLN A 931 -21.78 -39.01 -22.53
CA GLN A 931 -20.62 -38.73 -23.37
C GLN A 931 -19.69 -39.95 -23.51
N LEU A 932 -19.90 -41.00 -22.73
CA LEU A 932 -19.19 -42.27 -22.87
C LEU A 932 -19.70 -43.01 -24.11
N ASN A 933 -18.80 -43.73 -24.79
CA ASN A 933 -19.16 -44.55 -25.95
C ASN A 933 -19.79 -45.88 -25.53
N VAL A 934 -20.87 -45.84 -24.75
CA VAL A 934 -21.62 -46.97 -24.18
C VAL A 934 -23.12 -46.69 -24.22
N THR A 935 -23.95 -47.71 -24.03
CA THR A 935 -25.40 -47.49 -23.90
C THR A 935 -25.74 -47.08 -22.47
N VAL A 936 -26.29 -45.88 -22.28
CA VAL A 936 -26.70 -45.39 -20.94
C VAL A 936 -28.20 -45.55 -20.74
N ASN A 937 -28.57 -46.34 -19.74
CA ASN A 937 -29.95 -46.54 -19.31
C ASN A 937 -30.22 -45.66 -18.09
N TYR A 938 -31.07 -44.65 -18.26
CA TYR A 938 -31.51 -43.78 -17.17
C TYR A 938 -32.99 -44.00 -16.91
N ALA A 939 -33.35 -44.16 -15.63
CA ALA A 939 -34.74 -44.16 -15.20
C ALA A 939 -34.94 -43.02 -14.20
N GLY A 940 -35.52 -41.92 -14.68
CA GLY A 940 -35.78 -40.72 -13.89
C GLY A 940 -36.88 -40.89 -12.84
N GLY A 941 -37.12 -39.81 -12.07
CA GLY A 941 -38.12 -39.79 -11.00
C GLY A 941 -37.55 -39.92 -9.59
N ASN A 942 -36.27 -39.60 -9.40
CA ASN A 942 -35.58 -39.51 -8.10
C ASN A 942 -35.82 -40.74 -7.18
N PRO A 943 -35.67 -41.98 -7.67
CA PRO A 943 -36.05 -43.18 -6.94
C PRO A 943 -35.31 -43.26 -5.60
N GLY A 944 -36.07 -43.17 -4.51
CA GLY A 944 -35.57 -43.22 -3.15
C GLY A 944 -34.91 -41.94 -2.63
N GLY A 945 -34.78 -40.90 -3.46
CA GLY A 945 -34.09 -39.67 -3.11
C GLY A 945 -34.97 -38.62 -2.42
N GLN A 946 -34.44 -37.41 -2.28
CA GLN A 946 -35.15 -36.27 -1.70
C GLN A 946 -36.46 -35.97 -2.48
N GLY A 947 -37.56 -35.81 -1.75
CA GLY A 947 -38.90 -35.54 -2.31
C GLY A 947 -39.71 -36.78 -2.72
N ASP A 948 -39.14 -37.99 -2.67
CA ASP A 948 -39.87 -39.26 -2.81
C ASP A 948 -39.49 -40.24 -1.67
N PRO A 949 -40.18 -40.16 -0.52
CA PRO A 949 -39.85 -40.97 0.65
C PRO A 949 -40.30 -42.44 0.53
N THR A 950 -40.66 -42.91 -0.67
CA THR A 950 -41.26 -44.23 -0.89
C THR A 950 -40.49 -45.07 -1.90
N THR A 951 -40.67 -46.40 -1.84
CA THR A 951 -40.12 -47.34 -2.83
C THR A 951 -41.03 -47.52 -4.06
N ASN A 952 -42.12 -46.73 -4.17
CA ASN A 952 -43.13 -46.88 -5.23
C ASN A 952 -42.56 -46.71 -6.64
N ASN A 953 -41.42 -46.02 -6.77
CA ASN A 953 -40.73 -45.81 -8.05
C ASN A 953 -39.73 -46.92 -8.41
N TRP A 954 -39.49 -47.93 -7.56
CA TRP A 954 -38.65 -49.09 -7.89
C TRP A 954 -39.11 -49.80 -9.17
N LEU A 955 -40.41 -50.08 -9.29
CA LEU A 955 -40.98 -50.74 -10.46
C LEU A 955 -40.76 -49.93 -11.75
N LYS A 956 -40.59 -48.61 -11.64
CA LYS A 956 -40.32 -47.73 -12.79
C LYS A 956 -38.86 -47.79 -13.24
N ILE A 957 -37.93 -48.06 -12.32
CA ILE A 957 -36.50 -48.16 -12.66
C ILE A 957 -36.08 -49.57 -13.04
N LYS A 958 -36.83 -50.59 -12.62
CA LYS A 958 -36.55 -51.99 -12.90
C LYS A 958 -36.23 -52.30 -14.38
N PRO A 959 -36.94 -51.78 -15.40
CA PRO A 959 -36.59 -52.05 -16.80
C PRO A 959 -35.17 -51.59 -17.15
N ALA A 960 -34.76 -50.39 -16.71
CA ALA A 960 -33.41 -49.87 -16.93
C ALA A 960 -32.36 -50.65 -16.14
N VAL A 961 -32.70 -51.11 -14.93
CA VAL A 961 -31.84 -52.00 -14.13
C VAL A 961 -31.62 -53.33 -14.85
N ASP A 962 -32.69 -53.95 -15.35
CA ASP A 962 -32.65 -55.26 -16.01
C ASP A 962 -31.82 -55.24 -17.30
N THR A 963 -31.83 -54.13 -18.06
CA THR A 963 -31.09 -53.95 -19.32
C THR A 963 -29.68 -53.36 -19.17
N SER A 964 -29.19 -53.14 -17.94
CA SER A 964 -27.85 -52.59 -17.68
C SER A 964 -26.89 -53.67 -17.16
N ASP A 965 -25.62 -53.61 -17.52
CA ASP A 965 -24.56 -54.52 -17.04
C ASP A 965 -23.95 -54.03 -15.72
N VAL A 966 -23.80 -52.71 -15.59
CA VAL A 966 -23.27 -52.03 -14.39
C VAL A 966 -24.29 -51.01 -13.90
N LEU A 967 -24.49 -50.94 -12.58
CA LEU A 967 -25.45 -50.05 -11.93
C LEU A 967 -24.69 -49.00 -11.12
N VAL A 968 -24.96 -47.72 -11.37
CA VAL A 968 -24.40 -46.60 -10.61
C VAL A 968 -25.55 -45.83 -9.95
N TYR A 969 -25.58 -45.87 -8.62
CA TYR A 969 -26.48 -45.05 -7.83
C TYR A 969 -25.75 -43.81 -7.34
N ILE A 970 -26.33 -42.64 -7.56
CA ILE A 970 -25.75 -41.35 -7.19
C ILE A 970 -26.76 -40.65 -6.30
N GLY A 971 -26.42 -40.51 -5.03
CA GLY A 971 -27.32 -39.99 -3.99
C GLY A 971 -26.52 -39.50 -2.79
N GLY A 972 -27.21 -39.12 -1.71
CA GLY A 972 -26.60 -38.59 -0.50
C GLY A 972 -27.47 -37.50 0.11
N ILE A 973 -26.83 -36.40 0.50
CA ILE A 973 -27.49 -35.20 1.03
C ILE A 973 -27.30 -34.02 0.08
N SER A 974 -28.10 -32.96 0.26
CA SER A 974 -28.02 -31.71 -0.49
C SER A 974 -28.24 -30.51 0.43
N ASN A 975 -28.26 -29.29 -0.12
CA ASN A 975 -28.63 -28.08 0.63
C ASN A 975 -30.00 -28.16 1.33
N SER A 976 -30.92 -29.02 0.88
CA SER A 976 -32.18 -29.21 1.62
C SER A 976 -32.00 -29.93 2.97
N ASP A 977 -30.85 -30.56 3.20
CA ASP A 977 -30.51 -31.20 4.47
C ASP A 977 -29.47 -30.37 5.25
N GLU A 978 -28.51 -29.76 4.57
CA GLU A 978 -27.42 -29.00 5.17
C GLU A 978 -27.23 -27.65 4.47
N GLU A 979 -27.62 -26.56 5.12
CA GLU A 979 -27.48 -25.21 4.57
C GLU A 979 -27.25 -24.18 5.68
N GLU A 980 -26.88 -22.96 5.28
CA GLU A 980 -26.90 -21.82 6.18
C GLU A 980 -28.29 -21.66 6.82
N GLY A 981 -28.34 -21.53 8.15
CA GLY A 981 -29.59 -21.51 8.89
C GLY A 981 -30.29 -22.88 9.05
N HIS A 982 -29.69 -23.99 8.58
CA HIS A 982 -30.29 -25.33 8.66
C HIS A 982 -29.28 -26.44 8.97
N ASP A 983 -29.21 -26.84 10.23
CA ASP A 983 -28.43 -27.98 10.71
C ASP A 983 -29.17 -29.32 10.53
N ARG A 984 -28.39 -30.37 10.27
CA ARG A 984 -28.90 -31.74 10.25
C ARG A 984 -29.23 -32.22 11.67
N THR A 985 -30.27 -33.05 11.77
CA THR A 985 -30.64 -33.73 13.03
C THR A 985 -30.28 -35.21 13.05
N SER A 986 -29.82 -35.75 11.91
CA SER A 986 -29.45 -37.15 11.72
C SER A 986 -28.23 -37.26 10.82
N LEU A 987 -27.48 -38.37 10.95
CA LEU A 987 -26.40 -38.75 10.04
C LEU A 987 -26.79 -39.93 9.15
N GLN A 988 -28.05 -40.37 9.18
CA GLN A 988 -28.52 -41.51 8.37
C GLN A 988 -28.75 -41.10 6.91
N TRP A 989 -28.56 -42.06 6.01
CA TRP A 989 -29.21 -42.03 4.70
C TRP A 989 -30.74 -42.02 4.89
N SER A 990 -31.48 -41.46 3.93
CA SER A 990 -32.92 -41.67 3.92
C SER A 990 -33.22 -43.17 3.72
N GLY A 991 -34.28 -43.67 4.37
CA GLY A 991 -34.65 -45.09 4.25
C GLY A 991 -34.94 -45.50 2.80
N ALA A 992 -35.53 -44.59 2.01
CA ALA A 992 -35.84 -44.86 0.61
C ALA A 992 -34.57 -44.95 -0.27
N GLN A 993 -33.51 -44.18 0.02
CA GLN A 993 -32.23 -44.30 -0.68
C GLN A 993 -31.60 -45.67 -0.40
N LEU A 994 -31.54 -46.07 0.88
CA LEU A 994 -31.02 -47.38 1.28
C LEU A 994 -31.81 -48.54 0.66
N ASP A 995 -33.13 -48.46 0.62
CA ASP A 995 -33.98 -49.50 0.02
C ASP A 995 -33.73 -49.66 -1.48
N VAL A 996 -33.55 -48.55 -2.23
CA VAL A 996 -33.23 -48.61 -3.66
C VAL A 996 -31.84 -49.17 -3.87
N ILE A 997 -30.84 -48.69 -3.13
CA ILE A 997 -29.46 -49.21 -3.20
C ILE A 997 -29.43 -50.71 -2.89
N GLY A 998 -30.17 -51.14 -1.88
CA GLY A 998 -30.32 -52.56 -1.52
C GLY A 998 -30.91 -53.39 -2.65
N GLN A 999 -31.99 -52.93 -3.28
CA GLN A 999 -32.60 -53.63 -4.41
C GLN A 999 -31.70 -53.69 -5.65
N LEU A 1000 -30.90 -52.65 -5.92
CA LEU A 1000 -29.88 -52.68 -6.96
C LEU A 1000 -28.82 -53.74 -6.65
N ALA A 1001 -28.32 -53.77 -5.41
CA ALA A 1001 -27.35 -54.75 -4.93
C ALA A 1001 -27.87 -56.21 -4.97
N GLU A 1002 -29.16 -56.44 -4.76
CA GLU A 1002 -29.78 -57.78 -4.83
C GLU A 1002 -29.82 -58.36 -6.25
N THR A 1003 -29.63 -57.55 -7.30
CA THR A 1003 -29.59 -58.04 -8.68
C THR A 1003 -28.35 -58.87 -9.00
N GLY A 1004 -27.32 -58.83 -8.15
CA GLY A 1004 -26.03 -59.48 -8.38
C GLY A 1004 -25.15 -58.81 -9.44
N LYS A 1005 -25.60 -57.67 -10.01
CA LYS A 1005 -24.83 -56.87 -10.96
C LYS A 1005 -23.83 -55.98 -10.22
N PRO A 1006 -22.68 -55.63 -10.83
CA PRO A 1006 -21.76 -54.66 -10.25
C PRO A 1006 -22.47 -53.35 -9.93
N THR A 1007 -22.59 -53.05 -8.64
CA THR A 1007 -23.31 -51.88 -8.12
C THR A 1007 -22.33 -50.92 -7.47
N ILE A 1008 -22.31 -49.68 -7.96
CA ILE A 1008 -21.44 -48.61 -7.51
C ILE A 1008 -22.30 -47.52 -6.87
N VAL A 1009 -21.90 -47.03 -5.71
CA VAL A 1009 -22.57 -45.93 -5.01
C VAL A 1009 -21.68 -44.69 -5.00
N VAL A 1010 -22.19 -43.56 -5.48
CA VAL A 1010 -21.53 -42.26 -5.38
C VAL A 1010 -22.30 -41.44 -4.35
N VAL A 1011 -21.62 -41.13 -3.24
CA VAL A 1011 -22.13 -40.36 -2.11
C VAL A 1011 -21.85 -38.88 -2.36
N MET A 1012 -22.91 -38.09 -2.47
CA MET A 1012 -22.90 -36.64 -2.69
C MET A 1012 -23.18 -35.91 -1.37
N GLY A 1013 -22.83 -34.62 -1.35
CA GLY A 1013 -23.03 -33.75 -0.19
C GLY A 1013 -21.77 -33.55 0.64
N GLY A 1014 -21.74 -32.46 1.41
CA GLY A 1014 -20.58 -32.00 2.16
C GLY A 1014 -20.38 -32.82 3.42
N GLY A 1015 -21.34 -32.77 4.35
CA GLY A 1015 -21.32 -33.56 5.58
C GLY A 1015 -21.40 -35.07 5.33
N GLN A 1016 -20.69 -35.84 6.14
CA GLN A 1016 -20.76 -37.30 6.03
C GLN A 1016 -22.12 -37.85 6.48
N ILE A 1017 -22.50 -38.99 5.89
CA ILE A 1017 -23.63 -39.82 6.32
C ILE A 1017 -23.16 -41.25 6.59
N ASP A 1018 -23.76 -41.89 7.59
CA ASP A 1018 -23.40 -43.22 8.08
C ASP A 1018 -23.64 -44.27 6.99
N SER A 1019 -22.55 -44.68 6.35
CA SER A 1019 -22.58 -45.68 5.28
C SER A 1019 -22.38 -47.10 5.79
N SER A 1020 -22.40 -47.34 7.10
CA SER A 1020 -22.25 -48.69 7.67
C SER A 1020 -23.23 -49.74 7.10
N PRO A 1021 -24.50 -49.42 6.71
CA PRO A 1021 -25.38 -50.38 6.04
C PRO A 1021 -24.87 -50.82 4.65
N LEU A 1022 -24.09 -49.97 3.98
CA LEU A 1022 -23.58 -50.20 2.62
C LEU A 1022 -22.17 -50.80 2.61
N VAL A 1023 -21.31 -50.38 3.56
CA VAL A 1023 -19.92 -50.84 3.67
C VAL A 1023 -19.86 -52.36 3.87
N ASN A 1024 -20.72 -52.91 4.74
CA ASN A 1024 -20.75 -54.34 5.04
C ASN A 1024 -21.48 -55.18 4.00
N ASN A 1025 -22.15 -54.58 3.01
CA ASN A 1025 -22.84 -55.30 1.95
C ASN A 1025 -21.86 -55.71 0.85
N SER A 1026 -21.61 -57.02 0.68
CA SER A 1026 -20.68 -57.57 -0.32
C SER A 1026 -21.11 -57.35 -1.77
N ASN A 1027 -22.40 -57.09 -2.01
CA ASN A 1027 -22.92 -56.86 -3.36
C ASN A 1027 -22.71 -55.40 -3.83
N ILE A 1028 -22.40 -54.49 -2.90
CA ILE A 1028 -21.92 -53.15 -3.25
C ILE A 1028 -20.45 -53.26 -3.63
N SER A 1029 -20.17 -53.07 -4.92
CA SER A 1029 -18.85 -53.34 -5.51
C SER A 1029 -17.85 -52.20 -5.29
N ALA A 1030 -18.31 -50.95 -5.38
CA ALA A 1030 -17.50 -49.78 -5.05
C ALA A 1030 -18.32 -48.63 -4.46
N MET A 1031 -17.64 -47.75 -3.73
CA MET A 1031 -18.22 -46.53 -3.16
C MET A 1031 -17.26 -45.36 -3.28
N LEU A 1032 -17.78 -44.21 -3.70
CA LEU A 1032 -17.06 -42.93 -3.81
C LEU A 1032 -17.76 -41.89 -2.95
N TRP A 1033 -17.02 -40.95 -2.36
CA TRP A 1033 -17.58 -39.69 -1.87
C TRP A 1033 -17.09 -38.55 -2.76
N ALA A 1034 -18.03 -37.76 -3.28
CA ALA A 1034 -17.77 -36.74 -4.29
C ALA A 1034 -18.16 -35.32 -3.86
N GLY A 1035 -18.54 -35.12 -2.59
CA GLY A 1035 -18.84 -33.79 -2.05
C GLY A 1035 -19.87 -33.02 -2.89
N TYR A 1036 -19.61 -31.72 -3.07
CA TYR A 1036 -20.23 -30.87 -4.08
C TYR A 1036 -19.20 -30.53 -5.16
N PRO A 1037 -19.22 -31.22 -6.32
CA PRO A 1037 -18.09 -31.25 -7.26
C PRO A 1037 -18.05 -30.09 -8.27
N GLY A 1038 -18.91 -29.08 -8.15
CA GLY A 1038 -18.89 -27.88 -8.99
C GLY A 1038 -19.33 -28.11 -10.44
N GLN A 1039 -18.97 -27.16 -11.31
CA GLN A 1039 -19.58 -27.04 -12.65
C GLN A 1039 -19.39 -28.24 -13.60
N ASP A 1040 -18.26 -28.95 -13.48
CA ASP A 1040 -17.92 -30.12 -14.31
C ASP A 1040 -17.87 -31.43 -13.48
N GLY A 1041 -18.58 -31.45 -12.35
CA GLY A 1041 -18.48 -32.52 -11.37
C GLY A 1041 -18.94 -33.89 -11.87
N GLY A 1042 -19.98 -33.95 -12.72
CA GLY A 1042 -20.39 -35.21 -13.35
C GLY A 1042 -19.28 -35.82 -14.21
N SER A 1043 -18.52 -34.98 -14.92
CA SER A 1043 -17.39 -35.43 -15.72
C SER A 1043 -16.22 -35.91 -14.87
N ALA A 1044 -15.96 -35.26 -13.73
CA ALA A 1044 -14.94 -35.71 -12.77
C ALA A 1044 -15.28 -37.08 -12.17
N ILE A 1045 -16.55 -37.30 -11.77
CA ILE A 1045 -17.04 -38.60 -11.31
C ILE A 1045 -16.81 -39.68 -12.38
N MET A 1046 -17.17 -39.41 -13.64
CA MET A 1046 -16.98 -40.38 -14.72
C MET A 1046 -15.50 -40.61 -15.06
N ASP A 1047 -14.63 -39.59 -14.95
CA ASP A 1047 -13.18 -39.77 -15.13
C ASP A 1047 -12.62 -40.77 -14.11
N ILE A 1048 -13.06 -40.69 -12.85
CA ILE A 1048 -12.69 -41.66 -11.81
C ILE A 1048 -13.28 -43.03 -12.13
N LEU A 1049 -14.58 -43.13 -12.38
CA LEU A 1049 -15.26 -44.41 -12.63
C LEU A 1049 -14.65 -45.18 -13.80
N THR A 1050 -14.22 -44.48 -14.86
CA THR A 1050 -13.65 -45.09 -16.07
C THR A 1050 -12.13 -45.24 -16.03
N GLY A 1051 -11.47 -44.78 -14.97
CA GLY A 1051 -10.00 -44.84 -14.84
C GLY A 1051 -9.24 -43.86 -15.71
N LYS A 1052 -9.93 -42.89 -16.33
CA LYS A 1052 -9.27 -41.77 -16.99
C LYS A 1052 -8.48 -40.90 -16.00
N ALA A 1053 -8.92 -40.88 -14.75
CA ALA A 1053 -8.14 -40.41 -13.61
C ALA A 1053 -8.16 -41.47 -12.49
N ALA A 1054 -7.07 -41.56 -11.73
CA ALA A 1054 -7.00 -42.42 -10.55
C ALA A 1054 -7.34 -41.60 -9.30
N PRO A 1055 -8.20 -42.11 -8.40
CA PRO A 1055 -8.54 -41.40 -7.17
C PRO A 1055 -7.35 -41.36 -6.22
N ALA A 1056 -7.20 -40.22 -5.54
CA ALA A 1056 -6.21 -40.01 -4.48
C ALA A 1056 -6.69 -38.99 -3.43
N GLY A 1057 -7.94 -38.54 -3.51
CA GLY A 1057 -8.55 -37.72 -2.46
C GLY A 1057 -8.64 -38.51 -1.16
N ARG A 1058 -8.61 -37.80 -0.03
CA ARG A 1058 -8.76 -38.35 1.32
C ARG A 1058 -9.87 -37.61 2.06
N LEU A 1059 -10.61 -38.30 2.91
CA LEU A 1059 -11.68 -37.67 3.69
C LEU A 1059 -11.11 -36.57 4.60
N PRO A 1060 -11.58 -35.30 4.49
CA PRO A 1060 -11.12 -34.21 5.35
C PRO A 1060 -11.91 -34.14 6.68
N GLN A 1061 -12.79 -35.10 6.93
CA GLN A 1061 -13.63 -35.21 8.13
C GLN A 1061 -13.89 -36.68 8.44
N THR A 1062 -14.25 -36.98 9.68
CA THR A 1062 -14.60 -38.33 10.12
C THR A 1062 -16.04 -38.69 9.73
N GLN A 1063 -16.26 -39.89 9.18
CA GLN A 1063 -17.61 -40.43 9.01
C GLN A 1063 -18.03 -41.18 10.28
N TYR A 1064 -18.83 -40.51 11.11
CA TYR A 1064 -19.35 -41.07 12.35
C TYR A 1064 -20.50 -42.05 12.10
N PRO A 1065 -20.68 -43.07 12.96
CA PRO A 1065 -21.90 -43.86 12.98
C PRO A 1065 -23.08 -43.00 13.44
N SER A 1066 -24.29 -43.36 13.03
CA SER A 1066 -25.50 -42.61 13.37
C SER A 1066 -25.77 -42.50 14.87
N SER A 1067 -25.26 -43.44 15.69
CA SER A 1067 -25.42 -43.39 17.15
C SER A 1067 -24.78 -42.15 17.78
N TYR A 1068 -23.73 -41.61 17.16
CA TYR A 1068 -22.99 -40.44 17.64
C TYR A 1068 -23.90 -39.24 17.96
N VAL A 1069 -24.96 -39.02 17.17
CA VAL A 1069 -25.87 -37.89 17.37
C VAL A 1069 -26.60 -37.92 18.71
N SER A 1070 -26.77 -39.12 19.29
CA SER A 1070 -27.40 -39.35 20.58
C SER A 1070 -26.41 -39.38 21.75
N GLU A 1071 -25.11 -39.46 21.45
CA GLU A 1071 -24.04 -39.54 22.45
C GLU A 1071 -23.54 -38.15 22.87
N VAL A 1072 -23.66 -37.14 22.00
CA VAL A 1072 -23.25 -35.76 22.29
C VAL A 1072 -24.14 -34.71 21.60
N PRO A 1073 -24.65 -33.70 22.32
CA PRO A 1073 -25.39 -32.58 21.71
C PRO A 1073 -24.46 -31.65 20.92
N MET A 1074 -24.94 -30.98 19.86
CA MET A 1074 -24.09 -30.03 19.10
C MET A 1074 -23.61 -28.86 19.96
N SER A 1075 -24.38 -28.47 20.97
CA SER A 1075 -24.05 -27.38 21.90
C SER A 1075 -22.90 -27.70 22.86
N ASP A 1076 -22.50 -28.97 23.01
CA ASP A 1076 -21.30 -29.32 23.78
C ASP A 1076 -20.05 -29.07 22.93
N MET A 1077 -19.34 -27.97 23.23
CA MET A 1077 -18.15 -27.54 22.51
C MET A 1077 -16.88 -28.29 22.92
N ALA A 1078 -16.92 -29.15 23.93
CA ALA A 1078 -15.74 -29.88 24.39
C ALA A 1078 -15.28 -30.91 23.34
N LEU A 1079 -13.97 -30.92 23.05
CA LEU A 1079 -13.39 -31.85 22.08
C LEU A 1079 -13.00 -33.18 22.73
N ARG A 1080 -12.51 -33.11 23.96
CA ARG A 1080 -12.00 -34.25 24.73
C ARG A 1080 -13.16 -35.12 25.23
N PRO A 1081 -12.97 -36.44 25.34
CA PRO A 1081 -14.01 -37.33 25.84
C PRO A 1081 -14.33 -37.03 27.32
N GLY A 1082 -15.62 -37.10 27.67
CA GLY A 1082 -16.17 -36.85 28.99
C GLY A 1082 -17.32 -37.79 29.32
N GLU A 1083 -18.10 -37.49 30.37
CA GLU A 1083 -19.20 -38.37 30.85
C GLU A 1083 -20.30 -38.58 29.80
N ASN A 1084 -20.65 -37.55 29.03
CA ASN A 1084 -21.67 -37.57 27.96
C ASN A 1084 -21.13 -37.00 26.65
N ASN A 1085 -19.86 -37.28 26.36
CA ASN A 1085 -19.19 -36.86 25.14
C ASN A 1085 -18.16 -37.94 24.78
N PRO A 1086 -18.31 -38.66 23.66
CA PRO A 1086 -17.39 -39.73 23.27
C PRO A 1086 -16.04 -39.19 22.77
N GLY A 1087 -15.82 -37.87 22.81
CA GLY A 1087 -14.75 -37.16 22.15
C GLY A 1087 -15.14 -36.83 20.71
N ARG A 1088 -14.55 -35.75 20.18
CA ARG A 1088 -14.86 -35.22 18.84
C ARG A 1088 -13.64 -35.25 17.95
N THR A 1089 -13.86 -35.25 16.64
CA THR A 1089 -12.83 -35.37 15.58
C THR A 1089 -12.03 -36.67 15.67
N TYR A 1090 -11.24 -36.96 14.65
CA TYR A 1090 -10.30 -38.08 14.66
C TYR A 1090 -9.29 -38.04 15.82
N LYS A 1091 -9.03 -36.84 16.39
CA LYS A 1091 -8.07 -36.67 17.49
C LYS A 1091 -8.56 -37.28 18.80
N TRP A 1092 -9.86 -37.19 19.10
CA TRP A 1092 -10.40 -37.47 20.43
C TRP A 1092 -11.55 -38.48 20.46
N TYR A 1093 -12.22 -38.74 19.34
CA TYR A 1093 -13.37 -39.65 19.31
C TYR A 1093 -12.96 -41.08 19.69
N ASN A 1094 -13.49 -41.59 20.81
CA ASN A 1094 -13.19 -42.92 21.35
C ASN A 1094 -14.04 -44.04 20.75
N GLY A 1095 -15.10 -43.72 20.01
CA GLY A 1095 -15.88 -44.71 19.28
C GLY A 1095 -15.17 -45.21 18.01
N SER A 1096 -15.89 -46.02 17.24
CA SER A 1096 -15.42 -46.53 15.95
C SER A 1096 -16.02 -45.67 14.83
N ALA A 1097 -15.16 -45.04 14.03
CA ALA A 1097 -15.59 -44.36 12.81
C ALA A 1097 -16.00 -45.40 11.75
N VAL A 1098 -16.95 -45.05 10.88
CA VAL A 1098 -17.26 -45.85 9.68
C VAL A 1098 -16.10 -45.71 8.69
N TYR A 1099 -15.63 -44.48 8.50
CA TYR A 1099 -14.39 -44.14 7.82
C TYR A 1099 -13.66 -43.04 8.60
N GLU A 1100 -12.36 -43.21 8.83
CA GLU A 1100 -11.56 -42.21 9.54
C GLU A 1100 -11.27 -40.98 8.66
N PHE A 1101 -11.05 -39.82 9.30
CA PHE A 1101 -10.34 -38.70 8.69
C PHE A 1101 -9.05 -39.21 8.01
N GLY A 1102 -8.77 -38.76 6.80
CA GLY A 1102 -7.61 -39.17 6.00
C GLY A 1102 -7.80 -40.48 5.21
N HIS A 1103 -8.95 -41.17 5.34
CA HIS A 1103 -9.24 -42.38 4.56
C HIS A 1103 -9.44 -42.07 3.08
N GLY A 1104 -8.85 -42.89 2.21
CA GLY A 1104 -9.01 -42.83 0.77
C GLY A 1104 -8.24 -43.96 0.10
N LEU A 1105 -8.87 -44.65 -0.86
CA LEU A 1105 -8.26 -45.74 -1.60
C LEU A 1105 -7.73 -45.26 -2.96
N HIS A 1106 -6.81 -46.04 -3.51
CA HIS A 1106 -6.22 -45.82 -4.83
C HIS A 1106 -6.56 -46.99 -5.77
N TYR A 1107 -6.34 -46.81 -7.08
CA TYR A 1107 -6.35 -47.91 -8.06
C TYR A 1107 -5.04 -48.69 -8.12
N THR A 1108 -4.09 -48.35 -7.25
CA THR A 1108 -2.78 -49.01 -7.13
C THR A 1108 -2.44 -49.15 -5.65
N ASN A 1109 -1.37 -49.89 -5.35
CA ASN A 1109 -0.84 -50.00 -3.99
C ASN A 1109 0.43 -49.17 -3.84
N PHE A 1110 0.64 -48.63 -2.65
CA PHE A 1110 1.82 -47.85 -2.29
C PHE A 1110 2.50 -48.42 -1.05
N SER A 1111 3.83 -48.32 -1.02
CA SER A 1111 4.63 -48.43 0.19
C SER A 1111 5.31 -47.08 0.47
N ALA A 1112 5.62 -46.82 1.74
CA ALA A 1112 6.31 -45.60 2.17
C ALA A 1112 7.47 -45.95 3.10
N ASP A 1113 8.54 -45.16 3.02
CA ASP A 1113 9.72 -45.29 3.89
C ASP A 1113 10.19 -43.91 4.36
N ILE A 1114 10.55 -43.79 5.64
CA ILE A 1114 11.11 -42.56 6.20
C ILE A 1114 12.62 -42.60 6.00
N THR A 1115 13.11 -41.75 5.09
CA THR A 1115 14.52 -41.74 4.67
C THR A 1115 15.39 -40.71 5.42
N SER A 1116 14.78 -39.87 6.25
CA SER A 1116 15.50 -38.94 7.13
C SER A 1116 16.01 -39.64 8.39
N GLU A 1117 17.25 -39.35 8.79
CA GLU A 1117 17.78 -39.76 10.09
C GLU A 1117 17.21 -38.84 11.19
N LEU A 1118 16.25 -39.35 11.96
CA LEU A 1118 15.84 -38.75 13.23
C LEU A 1118 16.68 -39.34 14.37
N GLN A 1119 16.97 -38.52 15.38
CA GLN A 1119 17.66 -38.97 16.58
C GLN A 1119 16.67 -39.72 17.49
N ASP A 1120 17.17 -40.70 18.24
CA ASP A 1120 16.36 -41.43 19.22
C ASP A 1120 15.83 -40.52 20.34
N SER A 1121 16.56 -39.43 20.63
CA SER A 1121 16.23 -38.47 21.68
C SER A 1121 16.71 -37.06 21.33
N TYR A 1122 15.95 -36.05 21.76
CA TYR A 1122 16.27 -34.63 21.63
C TYR A 1122 16.08 -33.91 22.97
N ASP A 1123 17.03 -33.08 23.38
CA ASP A 1123 16.88 -32.22 24.56
C ASP A 1123 16.09 -30.95 24.20
N ILE A 1124 15.02 -30.67 24.97
CA ILE A 1124 14.14 -29.52 24.72
C ILE A 1124 14.90 -28.19 24.81
N SER A 1125 15.86 -28.06 25.71
CA SER A 1125 16.61 -26.81 25.89
C SER A 1125 17.53 -26.51 24.72
N ASP A 1126 18.09 -27.55 24.10
CA ASP A 1126 18.87 -27.45 22.87
C ASP A 1126 17.99 -27.02 21.68
N LEU A 1127 16.80 -27.61 21.54
CA LEU A 1127 15.83 -27.25 20.50
C LEU A 1127 15.41 -25.76 20.58
N VAL A 1128 15.06 -25.29 21.77
CA VAL A 1128 14.70 -23.88 22.00
C VAL A 1128 15.90 -22.95 21.80
N SER A 1129 17.09 -23.35 22.21
CA SER A 1129 18.31 -22.56 22.04
C SER A 1129 18.74 -22.45 20.58
N ALA A 1130 18.58 -23.53 19.81
CA ALA A 1130 18.84 -23.53 18.37
C ALA A 1130 17.93 -22.53 17.64
N CYS A 1131 16.67 -22.38 18.06
CA CYS A 1131 15.77 -21.43 17.42
C CYS A 1131 16.26 -19.97 17.49
N LYS A 1132 16.92 -19.55 18.58
CA LYS A 1132 17.47 -18.19 18.71
C LYS A 1132 18.46 -17.81 17.60
N THR A 1133 19.00 -18.80 16.89
CA THR A 1133 19.89 -18.60 15.74
C THR A 1133 19.19 -18.52 14.38
N SER A 1134 17.89 -18.82 14.32
CA SER A 1134 17.10 -18.95 13.08
C SER A 1134 16.40 -17.67 12.59
N ASN A 1135 16.51 -16.55 13.32
CA ASN A 1135 15.77 -15.30 13.07
C ASN A 1135 14.23 -15.44 13.07
N GLU A 1136 13.66 -16.57 13.49
CA GLU A 1136 12.22 -16.72 13.71
C GLU A 1136 11.78 -16.01 15.00
N ALA A 1137 10.69 -15.24 14.91
CA ALA A 1137 10.23 -14.39 16.02
C ALA A 1137 9.42 -15.17 17.06
N TYR A 1138 8.80 -16.28 16.66
CA TYR A 1138 7.89 -17.07 17.49
C TYR A 1138 8.38 -18.51 17.66
N LEU A 1139 8.47 -18.99 18.91
CA LEU A 1139 9.12 -20.26 19.21
C LEU A 1139 8.40 -21.47 18.59
N GLU A 1140 7.08 -21.41 18.42
CA GLU A 1140 6.30 -22.48 17.82
C GLU A 1140 6.53 -22.63 16.31
N ARG A 1141 7.10 -21.62 15.64
CA ARG A 1141 7.40 -21.63 14.20
C ARG A 1141 8.83 -22.07 13.89
N CYS A 1142 9.66 -22.20 14.91
CA CYS A 1142 11.03 -22.64 14.74
C CYS A 1142 11.06 -24.02 14.07
N PRO A 1143 11.86 -24.19 13.00
CA PRO A 1143 12.04 -25.48 12.37
C PRO A 1143 12.56 -26.51 13.37
N PHE A 1144 11.92 -27.68 13.43
CA PHE A 1144 12.45 -28.85 14.12
C PHE A 1144 13.30 -29.67 13.15
N THR A 1145 12.66 -30.24 12.13
CA THR A 1145 13.32 -31.02 11.08
C THR A 1145 12.43 -31.18 9.86
N THR A 1146 13.03 -31.46 8.71
CA THR A 1146 12.31 -31.88 7.50
C THR A 1146 12.41 -33.40 7.36
N VAL A 1147 11.26 -34.06 7.37
CA VAL A 1147 11.14 -35.51 7.23
C VAL A 1147 10.87 -35.86 5.78
N ASN A 1148 11.79 -36.61 5.17
CA ASN A 1148 11.67 -37.09 3.80
C ASN A 1148 11.02 -38.47 3.79
N VAL A 1149 9.82 -38.54 3.21
CA VAL A 1149 9.06 -39.79 3.06
C VAL A 1149 9.10 -40.21 1.59
N THR A 1150 9.77 -41.32 1.29
CA THR A 1150 9.80 -41.87 -0.06
C THR A 1150 8.63 -42.84 -0.24
N VAL A 1151 7.76 -42.53 -1.19
CA VAL A 1151 6.56 -43.31 -1.52
C VAL A 1151 6.80 -44.02 -2.84
N THR A 1152 6.61 -45.33 -2.87
CA THR A 1152 6.80 -46.18 -4.06
C THR A 1152 5.47 -46.75 -4.52
N ASN A 1153 5.16 -46.59 -5.81
CA ASN A 1153 4.00 -47.22 -6.43
C ASN A 1153 4.33 -48.69 -6.77
N GLU A 1154 3.72 -49.62 -6.06
CA GLU A 1154 3.98 -51.06 -6.22
C GLU A 1154 3.07 -51.74 -7.25
N GLY A 1155 2.03 -51.05 -7.71
CA GLY A 1155 1.10 -51.56 -8.71
C GLY A 1155 1.39 -51.06 -10.12
N ASN A 1156 0.39 -51.19 -11.00
CA ASN A 1156 0.50 -50.95 -12.44
C ASN A 1156 -0.26 -49.71 -12.94
N VAL A 1157 -0.97 -49.00 -12.06
CA VAL A 1157 -1.71 -47.78 -12.38
C VAL A 1157 -0.94 -46.57 -11.87
N THR A 1158 -0.68 -45.60 -12.74
CA THR A 1158 -0.14 -44.29 -12.32
C THR A 1158 -1.18 -43.56 -11.48
N SER A 1159 -0.79 -43.08 -10.31
CA SER A 1159 -1.70 -42.42 -9.37
C SER A 1159 -0.96 -41.37 -8.55
N ASP A 1160 -1.68 -40.35 -8.12
CA ASP A 1160 -1.21 -39.43 -7.09
C ASP A 1160 -1.22 -40.13 -5.72
N TYR A 1161 -0.47 -39.57 -4.78
CA TYR A 1161 -0.48 -40.02 -3.38
C TYR A 1161 -0.44 -38.82 -2.43
N VAL A 1162 -1.33 -38.79 -1.44
CA VAL A 1162 -1.29 -37.80 -0.35
C VAL A 1162 -0.61 -38.44 0.85
N ALA A 1163 0.57 -37.93 1.21
CA ALA A 1163 1.27 -38.32 2.44
C ALA A 1163 0.75 -37.49 3.61
N LEU A 1164 0.16 -38.15 4.61
CA LEU A 1164 -0.29 -37.54 5.87
C LEU A 1164 0.67 -37.92 7.00
N ALA A 1165 1.27 -36.95 7.68
CA ALA A 1165 2.12 -37.18 8.83
C ALA A 1165 1.41 -36.79 10.12
N TYR A 1166 1.34 -37.73 11.05
CA TYR A 1166 0.73 -37.54 12.36
C TYR A 1166 1.74 -37.70 13.50
N ILE A 1167 1.59 -36.91 14.55
CA ILE A 1167 2.25 -37.12 15.84
C ILE A 1167 1.28 -37.79 16.81
N SER A 1168 1.76 -38.81 17.51
CA SER A 1168 1.07 -39.51 18.61
C SER A 1168 2.07 -39.82 19.73
N GLY A 1169 1.60 -40.13 20.94
CA GLY A 1169 2.49 -40.49 22.05
C GLY A 1169 1.95 -40.14 23.43
N THR A 1170 2.78 -40.29 24.45
CA THR A 1170 2.45 -40.02 25.86
C THR A 1170 3.31 -38.89 26.41
N PHE A 1171 2.94 -37.66 26.07
CA PHE A 1171 3.61 -36.43 26.49
C PHE A 1171 2.58 -35.39 26.94
N GLY A 1172 2.94 -34.59 27.95
CA GLY A 1172 2.07 -33.58 28.56
C GLY A 1172 0.88 -34.16 29.35
N PRO A 1173 -0.11 -33.33 29.71
CA PRO A 1173 -1.22 -33.75 30.57
C PRO A 1173 -2.21 -34.69 29.86
N SER A 1174 -2.78 -35.63 30.61
CA SER A 1174 -3.90 -36.48 30.15
C SER A 1174 -5.19 -35.65 29.99
N PRO A 1175 -6.12 -35.99 29.07
CA PRO A 1175 -6.03 -37.07 28.09
C PRO A 1175 -5.04 -36.76 26.95
N HIS A 1176 -4.47 -37.80 26.36
CA HIS A 1176 -3.61 -37.69 25.19
C HIS A 1176 -4.45 -37.83 23.90
N PRO A 1177 -4.19 -37.04 22.85
CA PRO A 1177 -4.85 -37.24 21.56
C PRO A 1177 -4.44 -38.58 20.95
N LYS A 1178 -5.33 -39.22 20.20
CA LYS A 1178 -5.03 -40.45 19.47
C LYS A 1178 -3.86 -40.24 18.50
N LYS A 1179 -3.95 -39.17 17.72
CA LYS A 1179 -2.94 -38.68 16.78
C LYS A 1179 -3.30 -37.23 16.39
N SER A 1180 -2.34 -36.43 15.95
CA SER A 1180 -2.56 -35.08 15.41
C SER A 1180 -1.81 -34.91 14.10
N LEU A 1181 -2.49 -34.43 13.06
CA LEU A 1181 -1.86 -34.10 11.77
C LEU A 1181 -0.92 -32.92 11.98
N VAL A 1182 0.30 -33.05 11.47
CA VAL A 1182 1.37 -32.05 11.65
C VAL A 1182 2.03 -31.63 10.35
N ALA A 1183 1.83 -32.39 9.28
CA ALA A 1183 2.29 -32.08 7.94
C ALA A 1183 1.55 -32.97 6.92
N TYR A 1184 1.39 -32.47 5.69
CA TYR A 1184 0.98 -33.29 4.57
C TYR A 1184 1.62 -32.82 3.27
N LYS A 1185 1.61 -33.71 2.27
CA LYS A 1185 2.00 -33.36 0.89
C LYS A 1185 1.32 -34.27 -0.11
N ARG A 1186 0.71 -33.69 -1.15
CA ARG A 1186 0.32 -34.42 -2.35
C ARG A 1186 1.52 -34.58 -3.30
N LEU A 1187 1.73 -35.82 -3.74
CA LEU A 1187 2.70 -36.23 -4.75
C LEU A 1187 1.94 -36.58 -6.02
N SER A 1188 2.29 -35.97 -7.14
CA SER A 1188 1.56 -36.13 -8.39
C SER A 1188 2.14 -37.24 -9.28
N SER A 1189 1.25 -38.02 -9.91
CA SER A 1189 1.54 -38.90 -11.05
C SER A 1189 2.70 -39.88 -10.83
N ILE A 1190 2.71 -40.58 -9.69
CA ILE A 1190 3.71 -41.61 -9.40
C ILE A 1190 3.44 -42.81 -10.32
N SER A 1191 4.32 -42.98 -11.30
CA SER A 1191 4.22 -44.07 -12.29
C SER A 1191 4.49 -45.43 -11.65
N SER A 1192 3.98 -46.50 -12.28
CA SER A 1192 4.19 -47.88 -11.83
C SER A 1192 5.67 -48.16 -11.54
N THR A 1193 5.97 -48.81 -10.40
CA THR A 1193 7.32 -49.15 -9.92
C THR A 1193 8.27 -47.97 -9.67
N SER A 1194 7.77 -46.73 -9.76
CA SER A 1194 8.55 -45.52 -9.50
C SER A 1194 8.30 -45.02 -8.08
N SER A 1195 9.25 -44.24 -7.56
CA SER A 1195 9.16 -43.60 -6.25
C SER A 1195 9.18 -42.08 -6.36
N ALA A 1196 8.51 -41.41 -5.43
CA ALA A 1196 8.56 -39.96 -5.26
C ALA A 1196 8.74 -39.63 -3.77
N THR A 1197 9.38 -38.50 -3.45
CA THR A 1197 9.69 -38.13 -2.06
C THR A 1197 8.87 -36.92 -1.63
N ALA A 1198 8.10 -37.06 -0.56
CA ALA A 1198 7.43 -35.97 0.13
C ALA A 1198 8.38 -35.36 1.18
N MET A 1199 8.55 -34.04 1.14
CA MET A 1199 9.27 -33.29 2.17
C MET A 1199 8.25 -32.72 3.16
N LEU A 1200 8.25 -33.23 4.38
CA LEU A 1200 7.30 -32.86 5.44
C LEU A 1200 8.04 -32.03 6.49
N ASN A 1201 7.75 -30.73 6.52
CA ASN A 1201 8.42 -29.79 7.43
C ASN A 1201 7.71 -29.78 8.78
N LEU A 1202 8.45 -30.10 9.85
CA LEU A 1202 7.95 -30.05 11.22
C LEU A 1202 8.56 -28.86 11.96
N THR A 1203 7.76 -28.21 12.81
CA THR A 1203 8.21 -27.14 13.71
C THR A 1203 8.15 -27.60 15.17
N LEU A 1204 8.67 -26.78 16.09
CA LEU A 1204 8.45 -27.04 17.52
C LEU A 1204 6.95 -27.00 17.88
N GLY A 1205 6.17 -26.15 17.20
CA GLY A 1205 4.72 -26.10 17.33
C GLY A 1205 4.03 -27.40 16.90
N SER A 1206 4.56 -28.11 15.90
CA SER A 1206 4.07 -29.44 15.49
C SER A 1206 4.15 -30.48 16.61
N LEU A 1207 5.08 -30.31 17.56
CA LEU A 1207 5.32 -31.24 18.68
C LEU A 1207 4.68 -30.78 19.99
N ALA A 1208 4.23 -29.52 20.04
CA ALA A 1208 3.70 -28.91 21.25
C ALA A 1208 2.24 -29.31 21.51
N ARG A 1209 1.83 -29.14 22.77
CA ARG A 1209 0.42 -29.25 23.20
C ARG A 1209 -0.01 -27.98 23.90
N VAL A 1210 -1.31 -27.82 24.06
CA VAL A 1210 -1.90 -26.69 24.77
C VAL A 1210 -2.27 -27.11 26.20
N ASP A 1211 -1.92 -26.30 27.20
CA ASP A 1211 -2.31 -26.53 28.60
C ASP A 1211 -3.71 -25.97 28.93
N GLU A 1212 -4.18 -26.16 30.17
CA GLU A 1212 -5.53 -25.71 30.59
C GLU A 1212 -5.73 -24.19 30.54
N MET A 1213 -4.64 -23.42 30.58
CA MET A 1213 -4.67 -21.96 30.48
C MET A 1213 -4.58 -21.47 29.02
N GLY A 1214 -4.44 -22.37 28.05
CA GLY A 1214 -4.27 -22.03 26.64
C GLY A 1214 -2.81 -21.85 26.22
N ASN A 1215 -1.83 -22.07 27.10
CA ASN A 1215 -0.43 -21.89 26.73
C ASN A 1215 0.05 -23.04 25.84
N LYS A 1216 0.89 -22.73 24.84
CA LYS A 1216 1.52 -23.73 23.98
C LYS A 1216 2.84 -24.19 24.59
N VAL A 1217 2.92 -25.46 24.95
CA VAL A 1217 4.02 -26.05 25.72
C VAL A 1217 4.61 -27.25 24.98
N LEU A 1218 5.93 -27.28 24.87
CA LEU A 1218 6.69 -28.44 24.44
C LEU A 1218 7.00 -29.31 25.66
N TYR A 1219 6.46 -30.53 25.67
CA TYR A 1219 6.55 -31.43 26.82
C TYR A 1219 7.60 -32.52 26.60
N PRO A 1220 8.31 -32.97 27.65
CA PRO A 1220 9.09 -34.19 27.58
C PRO A 1220 8.16 -35.41 27.51
N GLY A 1221 8.63 -36.47 26.87
CA GLY A 1221 7.89 -37.73 26.73
C GLY A 1221 8.20 -38.46 25.43
N ASP A 1222 7.47 -39.55 25.21
CA ASP A 1222 7.62 -40.42 24.04
C ASP A 1222 6.74 -39.93 22.88
N TYR A 1223 7.35 -39.74 21.71
CA TYR A 1223 6.71 -39.29 20.47
C TYR A 1223 6.85 -40.34 19.38
N SER A 1224 5.80 -40.46 18.56
CA SER A 1224 5.76 -41.31 17.37
C SER A 1224 5.26 -40.50 16.18
N LEU A 1225 6.07 -40.39 15.15
CA LEU A 1225 5.68 -39.87 13.84
C LEU A 1225 5.15 -41.02 12.98
N LEU A 1226 3.90 -40.91 12.54
CA LEU A 1226 3.17 -41.92 11.79
C LEU A 1226 2.86 -41.39 10.38
N ILE A 1227 3.12 -42.20 9.35
CA ILE A 1227 2.77 -41.88 7.96
C ILE A 1227 1.53 -42.66 7.55
N ASP A 1228 0.42 -41.95 7.29
CA ASP A 1228 -0.92 -42.48 6.98
C ASP A 1228 -1.67 -43.09 8.19
N ASN A 1229 -2.95 -43.44 8.00
CA ASN A 1229 -3.86 -43.91 9.06
C ASN A 1229 -3.54 -45.32 9.55
N GLY A 1230 -3.30 -46.25 8.63
CA GLY A 1230 -2.64 -47.52 8.90
C GLY A 1230 -1.17 -47.34 8.55
N PRO A 1231 -0.30 -47.05 9.55
CA PRO A 1231 0.96 -46.40 9.26
C PRO A 1231 1.81 -47.25 8.31
N LEU A 1232 2.09 -46.72 7.12
CA LEU A 1232 2.97 -47.37 6.14
C LEU A 1232 4.44 -47.28 6.58
N ALA A 1233 4.77 -46.23 7.33
CA ALA A 1233 6.04 -46.05 8.01
C ALA A 1233 5.81 -45.33 9.35
N SER A 1234 6.68 -45.58 10.32
CA SER A 1234 6.66 -44.91 11.61
C SER A 1234 8.07 -44.79 12.19
N VAL A 1235 8.30 -43.74 12.97
CA VAL A 1235 9.55 -43.53 13.69
C VAL A 1235 9.25 -42.96 15.08
N ASN A 1236 9.92 -43.51 16.09
CA ASN A 1236 9.76 -43.12 17.48
C ASN A 1236 10.97 -42.32 17.94
N PHE A 1237 10.75 -41.31 18.75
CA PHE A 1237 11.79 -40.52 19.39
C PHE A 1237 11.30 -39.95 20.71
N THR A 1238 12.22 -39.55 21.57
CA THR A 1238 11.90 -38.99 22.90
C THR A 1238 12.29 -37.52 22.96
N LEU A 1239 11.46 -36.69 23.59
CA LEU A 1239 11.90 -35.36 24.03
C LEU A 1239 12.27 -35.42 25.51
N GLU A 1240 13.50 -35.03 25.83
CA GLU A 1240 14.07 -35.05 27.18
C GLU A 1240 14.26 -33.63 27.74
N GLY A 1241 14.50 -33.55 29.05
CA GLY A 1241 14.73 -32.29 29.75
C GLY A 1241 13.46 -31.67 30.36
N ALA A 1242 13.53 -30.38 30.68
CA ALA A 1242 12.40 -29.64 31.22
C ALA A 1242 11.46 -29.18 30.08
N GLN A 1243 10.15 -29.18 30.35
CA GLN A 1243 9.17 -28.60 29.43
C GLN A 1243 9.51 -27.13 29.13
N ALA A 1244 9.20 -26.69 27.90
CA ALA A 1244 9.42 -25.31 27.48
C ALA A 1244 8.11 -24.66 27.04
N MET A 1245 7.89 -23.43 27.51
CA MET A 1245 6.80 -22.58 27.03
C MET A 1245 7.18 -22.04 25.66
N LEU A 1246 6.37 -22.33 24.63
CA LEU A 1246 6.56 -21.79 23.29
C LEU A 1246 5.73 -20.51 23.09
N ASP A 1247 4.51 -20.50 23.61
CA ASP A 1247 3.60 -19.34 23.57
C ASP A 1247 2.84 -19.25 24.90
N GLU A 1248 2.93 -18.10 25.57
CA GLU A 1248 2.19 -17.80 26.81
C GLU A 1248 0.89 -17.07 26.44
N TRP A 1249 -0.24 -17.66 26.81
CA TRP A 1249 -1.54 -17.23 26.32
C TRP A 1249 -2.14 -16.11 27.18
N PRO A 1250 -2.59 -14.99 26.58
CA PRO A 1250 -3.25 -13.92 27.32
C PRO A 1250 -4.56 -14.41 27.91
N GLN A 1251 -4.73 -14.25 29.22
CA GLN A 1251 -5.93 -14.70 29.91
C GLN A 1251 -7.10 -13.71 29.71
N PRO A 1252 -8.34 -14.20 29.59
CA PRO A 1252 -9.51 -13.34 29.48
C PRO A 1252 -9.71 -12.48 30.74
N PRO A 1253 -10.37 -11.32 30.62
CA PRO A 1253 -10.73 -10.51 31.79
C PRO A 1253 -11.60 -11.29 32.78
N ALA A 1254 -11.38 -11.08 34.09
CA ALA A 1254 -12.09 -11.80 35.15
C ALA A 1254 -13.61 -11.53 35.21
N ASN A 1255 -14.08 -10.43 34.62
CA ASN A 1255 -15.50 -10.04 34.63
C ASN A 1255 -16.01 -9.85 33.18
N ARG A 1256 -16.63 -10.89 32.62
CA ARG A 1256 -17.21 -10.94 31.27
C ARG A 1256 -18.75 -10.97 31.34
N THR A 1257 -19.36 -10.02 32.07
CA THR A 1257 -20.82 -9.94 32.22
C THR A 1257 -21.42 -8.74 31.50
N GLY A 1258 -22.44 -8.96 30.68
CA GLY A 1258 -23.18 -7.90 29.99
C GLY A 1258 -24.05 -7.05 30.92
N LYS A 1259 -24.56 -5.91 30.40
CA LYS A 1259 -25.46 -4.98 31.11
C LYS A 1259 -26.94 -5.19 30.73
N GLY A 1260 -27.29 -6.39 30.27
CA GLY A 1260 -28.50 -6.73 29.50
C GLY A 1260 -29.86 -6.25 30.00
N VAL A 1261 -30.84 -6.33 29.08
CA VAL A 1261 -32.24 -5.97 29.32
C VAL A 1261 -33.06 -7.22 29.65
N SER A 1262 -33.68 -7.28 30.83
CA SER A 1262 -34.61 -8.37 31.19
C SER A 1262 -36.05 -8.08 30.74
N GLY A 1263 -36.77 -9.07 30.19
CA GLY A 1263 -38.23 -9.04 30.08
C GLY A 1263 -38.86 -8.85 28.69
N PHE A 1264 -38.14 -9.11 27.60
CA PHE A 1264 -38.72 -9.16 26.26
C PHE A 1264 -38.93 -10.62 25.79
N GLU A 1265 -40.12 -11.18 26.03
CA GLU A 1265 -40.58 -12.39 25.36
C GLU A 1265 -41.18 -12.00 23.98
N GLY A 1266 -40.68 -12.59 22.89
CA GLY A 1266 -41.29 -12.46 21.55
C GLY A 1266 -40.80 -11.30 20.66
N TYR A 1267 -39.73 -10.57 21.03
CA TYR A 1267 -39.10 -9.58 20.15
C TYR A 1267 -38.01 -10.23 19.29
N PHE A 1268 -38.41 -11.03 18.29
CA PHE A 1268 -37.51 -11.41 17.21
C PHE A 1268 -37.90 -10.58 15.98
N GLN A 1269 -37.08 -9.58 15.67
CA GLN A 1269 -37.11 -8.94 14.37
C GLN A 1269 -35.95 -9.56 13.59
N ALA A 1270 -36.32 -10.48 12.72
CA ALA A 1270 -35.39 -11.28 11.98
C ALA A 1270 -34.49 -10.34 11.11
N GLY A 1271 -33.19 -10.62 11.06
CA GLY A 1271 -32.18 -9.77 10.39
C GLY A 1271 -32.43 -9.59 8.89
N PHE A 1272 -31.68 -8.70 8.25
CA PHE A 1272 -31.82 -8.40 6.83
C PHE A 1272 -31.81 -9.68 5.97
N GLY A 1273 -32.91 -9.97 5.26
CA GLY A 1273 -33.06 -11.15 4.39
C GLY A 1273 -33.91 -12.30 4.92
N SER A 1274 -34.37 -12.23 6.17
CA SER A 1274 -35.31 -13.21 6.73
C SER A 1274 -36.76 -12.87 6.36
N VAL A 1275 -37.49 -13.85 5.82
CA VAL A 1275 -38.90 -13.69 5.50
C VAL A 1275 -39.70 -13.88 6.79
N GLN A 1276 -40.62 -12.96 7.07
CA GLN A 1276 -41.45 -12.96 8.29
C GLN A 1276 -42.33 -14.23 8.46
N GLU A 1277 -42.38 -15.11 7.45
CA GLU A 1277 -43.12 -16.37 7.44
C GLU A 1277 -42.37 -17.55 8.08
N GLU A 1278 -41.07 -17.43 8.41
CA GLU A 1278 -40.26 -18.50 9.03
C GLU A 1278 -40.21 -18.45 10.58
N LEU A 1279 -41.19 -17.78 11.21
CA LEU A 1279 -41.34 -17.68 12.68
C LEU A 1279 -42.54 -18.46 13.21
#